data_AF-A0A928P7Y1-F1
#
_entry.id   AF-A0A928P7Y1-F1
#
_cell.length_a   1.000
_cell.length_b   1.000
_cell.length_c   1.000
_cell.angle_alpha   90.00
_cell.angle_beta   90.00
_cell.angle_gamma   90.00
#
_symmetry.space_group_name_H-M   'P 1'
#
loop_
_entity.id
_entity.type
_entity.pdbx_description
1 polymer ?
#
loop_
_entity_poly.entity_id
_entity_poly.type
_entity_poly.pdbx_seq_one_letter_code
_entity_poly.pdbx_strand_id
1 'polypeptide(L)'
;MKRLITLLLCLCMMLPMVAMLPLDALAADAEAKFTLEKEIFVQGEPIMVTPTGSDLDWIGIARKGEVNAGGIHWCYIAAGTGSGLQAGHGSGEPVDIRTVYAAAGHEAYHGIPVGEYTVFWVANNGSAGSATYTRDITVVMGTNKTAYAYGEPIMVTAWDTGTGADWIGIGKKEDVAANKGSVRWKYIAKDKMDSGRPASKGAGSGVAVDIRTGEIAGGNDARGDIGVGTWTVFWARKGTPNTQYTTYSIDITVTDGPMTLDKTEYYVGDPIMLTAKMAGTDTKTWCGIVPDVDGKPYGSYGTIIWYELHNDPQNKDTATEGIAPVPVDLRAHTGAGFGTMGNATNRANCAALMNCTEKTMFNLPAGTYWVVYCSDSTTLYSGSGITHMIQIKIKPVLTVNKTEFAYGEPIMVTPIGEGKDWVFIAPKHEDPSKNNTSIRWAYIDPAVGSGDNKGKGSGVAIDIRQATHSSNYPDLGLLPPGEYSLFMVFDPNSGAGSADHGTRIDIVVSGEAPDAPTNVSYNLTDKTTGLADGIVTVTIDPDQFANTSTMPTHAILYWGDANGPLANYTEIGYRALTAATTNITMIPGSVIPNEATHLWVSAYNGAGVSATMFSVALPADRTYPALGEEKLSFQIVSDVHSTTNVTGLTRIENFFNDVKQIDPDSAGIFVSGDITNLGNIAEYENLYDLWDRMLGSQSDVKIPFFPAVGNHEFKPDNTLDGYGDYAIKQARFIEYLNQYLEAAGKDQITNGKHYYDLWIGGYHFIFLASEVAGTNAKISDAQLAWLDQTLAEDRKNGHPSFIMLHQCLYNTVSGGMPAHGWNGVIAGDQNWLEWETEVGADRAPTYRTMRDKYEAPLRDILRKYPEAMMFSGHSHWAMTDINNMYNPHFPTDASNALPNYLFNTGAVDYLAHALTGKSITGSQGYYVYIYEDYIEFRGRDFTNKKWIPNATYRIALDEFCVHENAGDCAEECPDCGETLTPTADHAGEYDCSSTCATCGAAITPERDHDYDNDCDTTCNECSVVREVGDHQYDNDCDTVCNECSAVRSVEPHAGEYDCSGTCASCGAVITPKKNHESDHACDATCKYCHEDVVTTTAQHTYDNNCDTTCNECSAVRSVEPHAGEYDCSNTCATCGAAITPAAHTYGAWQEHSDTQHKKACICGDVQYANHIWGEPVISKTPTVDATGEKTYACADCEAVRTEVLAKLPASSTDDSNADQGGSAADVQNQKGLGTVAIVAIAVGGAAIVSAGGFAIYWFGIRRKKKS
;
A
#
# COMPACT_ATOMS: atom_id res chain seq x y z
N MET A 1 -0.32 -7.72 68.37
CA MET A 1 -1.05 -8.08 69.60
C MET A 1 -0.56 -7.21 70.74
N LYS A 2 -1.50 -6.57 71.44
CA LYS A 2 -1.37 -5.99 72.78
C LYS A 2 -0.42 -4.79 72.94
N ARG A 3 -1.11 -3.65 73.18
CA ARG A 3 -0.75 -2.51 74.04
C ARG A 3 -0.02 -1.39 73.28
N LEU A 4 -0.70 -0.34 72.82
CA LEU A 4 -1.63 0.53 73.56
C LEU A 4 -0.98 1.01 74.86
N ILE A 5 -0.96 2.34 74.99
CA ILE A 5 -0.80 3.08 76.26
C ILE A 5 0.68 3.07 76.67
N THR A 6 1.33 4.21 76.83
CA THR A 6 0.99 5.12 77.92
C THR A 6 1.77 6.42 77.78
N LEU A 7 1.01 7.53 77.72
CA LEU A 7 1.33 8.88 78.22
C LEU A 7 2.49 9.64 77.54
N LEU A 8 2.20 10.75 76.86
CA LEU A 8 1.94 12.07 77.46
C LEU A 8 3.12 12.62 78.29
N LEU A 9 3.37 13.90 78.01
CA LEU A 9 3.81 14.94 78.94
C LEU A 9 5.31 15.03 79.23
N CYS A 10 5.96 16.00 78.60
CA CYS A 10 6.17 17.33 79.22
C CYS A 10 6.99 18.18 78.22
N LEU A 11 6.40 19.15 77.52
CA LEU A 11 6.09 20.52 77.97
C LEU A 11 7.34 21.34 78.32
N CYS A 12 7.37 22.56 77.78
CA CYS A 12 8.19 23.73 78.18
C CYS A 12 9.56 23.91 77.49
N MET A 13 9.57 24.60 76.35
CA MET A 13 10.65 25.53 76.02
C MET A 13 10.05 26.87 75.57
N MET A 14 10.04 27.84 76.49
CA MET A 14 9.92 29.28 76.21
C MET A 14 11.28 29.94 76.52
N LEU A 15 11.83 30.67 75.53
CA LEU A 15 12.33 32.06 75.51
C LEU A 15 13.14 32.62 76.72
N PRO A 16 13.93 33.74 76.60
CA PRO A 16 13.97 34.76 75.53
C PRO A 16 15.37 35.32 75.14
N MET A 17 15.42 36.11 74.07
CA MET A 17 16.17 37.38 74.07
C MET A 17 15.54 38.37 73.07
N VAL A 18 15.23 39.57 73.58
CA VAL A 18 14.60 40.71 72.89
C VAL A 18 15.65 41.79 72.70
N ALA A 19 15.67 42.45 71.54
CA ALA A 19 16.24 43.79 71.37
C ALA A 19 15.39 44.63 70.40
N MET A 20 14.60 45.50 71.01
CA MET A 20 14.22 46.89 70.67
C MET A 20 13.84 47.31 69.23
N LEU A 21 12.64 47.89 69.17
CA LEU A 21 11.94 48.62 68.11
C LEU A 21 12.68 49.86 67.56
N PRO A 22 12.17 50.45 66.47
CA PRO A 22 11.54 51.76 66.66
C PRO A 22 10.05 51.75 66.32
N LEU A 23 9.32 52.38 67.23
CA LEU A 23 7.94 52.83 67.12
C LEU A 23 7.91 53.94 66.06
N ASP A 24 7.19 53.70 64.96
CA ASP A 24 6.38 54.73 64.31
C ASP A 24 5.15 54.01 63.74
N ALA A 25 4.19 53.78 64.64
CA ALA A 25 2.83 53.48 64.29
C ALA A 25 1.94 54.64 64.74
N LEU A 26 0.90 54.86 63.95
CA LEU A 26 -0.28 55.70 64.19
C LEU A 26 -0.20 57.18 63.79
N ALA A 27 -0.36 57.42 62.49
CA ALA A 27 -1.52 58.23 62.11
C ALA A 27 -2.70 57.26 61.96
N ALA A 28 -3.69 57.41 62.83
CA ALA A 28 -4.95 56.68 62.77
C ALA A 28 -5.69 57.09 61.49
N ASP A 29 -5.80 56.15 60.54
CA ASP A 29 -6.98 56.13 59.68
C ASP A 29 -8.09 55.42 60.44
N ALA A 30 -9.28 56.02 60.40
CA ALA A 30 -10.46 55.58 61.09
C ALA A 30 -10.76 54.09 60.82
N GLU A 31 -10.75 53.27 61.88
CA GLU A 31 -11.10 51.86 61.94
C GLU A 31 -10.79 51.02 60.69
N ALA A 32 -9.54 50.56 60.53
CA ALA A 32 -9.20 49.56 59.52
C ALA A 32 -10.16 48.36 59.61
N LYS A 33 -10.92 48.11 58.55
CA LYS A 33 -11.98 47.09 58.51
C LYS A 33 -11.47 45.69 58.21
N PHE A 34 -10.19 45.54 57.85
CA PHE A 34 -9.49 44.26 57.83
C PHE A 34 -7.97 44.46 57.87
N THR A 35 -7.24 43.38 58.16
CA THR A 35 -5.78 43.32 58.02
C THR A 35 -5.36 42.20 57.07
N LEU A 36 -4.19 42.37 56.45
CA LEU A 36 -3.51 41.43 55.56
C LEU A 36 -2.10 41.20 56.11
N GLU A 37 -1.59 39.98 55.96
CA GLU A 37 -0.23 39.63 56.41
C GLU A 37 0.87 40.25 55.54
N LYS A 38 0.58 40.49 54.25
CA LYS A 38 1.48 41.09 53.26
C LYS A 38 0.70 41.55 52.03
N GLU A 39 1.38 42.25 51.12
CA GLU A 39 0.78 42.78 49.88
C GLU A 39 1.25 42.02 48.62
N ILE A 40 2.21 41.09 48.74
CA ILE A 40 2.69 40.25 47.62
C ILE A 40 2.62 38.77 48.02
N PHE A 41 1.86 37.98 47.26
CA PHE A 41 1.62 36.56 47.48
C PHE A 41 2.16 35.73 46.32
N VAL A 42 2.68 34.54 46.61
CA VAL A 42 3.03 33.57 45.55
C VAL A 42 1.78 32.79 45.17
N GLN A 43 1.58 32.58 43.88
CA GLN A 43 0.49 31.77 43.34
C GLN A 43 0.51 30.37 43.98
N GLY A 44 -0.53 30.00 44.75
CA GLY A 44 -0.50 28.80 45.62
C GLY A 44 -0.72 29.12 47.08
N GLU A 45 -0.24 30.27 47.51
CA GLU A 45 -0.17 30.69 48.90
C GLU A 45 -1.53 31.19 49.45
N PRO A 46 -1.92 30.80 50.68
CA PRO A 46 -3.07 31.35 51.39
C PRO A 46 -3.08 32.87 51.42
N ILE A 47 -4.20 33.49 51.06
CA ILE A 47 -4.39 34.93 51.20
C ILE A 47 -5.24 35.15 52.43
N MET A 48 -4.55 35.20 53.58
CA MET A 48 -5.18 35.34 54.88
C MET A 48 -5.62 36.79 55.10
N VAL A 49 -6.92 36.98 55.28
CA VAL A 49 -7.54 38.28 55.58
C VAL A 49 -8.22 38.19 56.93
N THR A 50 -7.97 39.14 57.82
CA THR A 50 -8.64 39.20 59.13
C THR A 50 -9.59 40.40 59.15
N PRO A 51 -10.89 40.21 58.84
CA PRO A 51 -11.86 41.30 58.79
C PRO A 51 -12.35 41.72 60.18
N THR A 52 -12.78 42.97 60.31
CA THR A 52 -13.41 43.55 61.49
C THR A 52 -14.72 44.22 61.07
N GLY A 53 -15.85 43.69 61.53
CA GLY A 53 -17.18 44.15 61.17
C GLY A 53 -18.28 43.50 62.01
N SER A 54 -19.52 43.76 61.63
CA SER A 54 -20.74 43.16 62.16
C SER A 54 -21.26 42.05 61.25
N ASP A 55 -22.26 41.31 61.74
CA ASP A 55 -22.98 40.25 61.01
C ASP A 55 -23.82 40.77 59.82
N LEU A 56 -23.54 41.94 59.27
CA LEU A 56 -24.09 42.45 58.02
C LEU A 56 -22.99 42.87 57.03
N ASP A 57 -21.71 42.71 57.41
CA ASP A 57 -20.58 43.20 56.63
C ASP A 57 -19.88 42.07 55.87
N TRP A 58 -19.24 42.43 54.76
CA TRP A 58 -18.60 41.48 53.82
C TRP A 58 -17.15 41.85 53.56
N ILE A 59 -16.35 40.81 53.31
CA ILE A 59 -15.00 40.92 52.76
C ILE A 59 -14.92 40.15 51.44
N GLY A 60 -14.29 40.73 50.43
CA GLY A 60 -14.13 40.10 49.11
C GLY A 60 -12.84 40.50 48.41
N ILE A 61 -12.55 39.83 47.30
CA ILE A 61 -11.39 40.11 46.44
C ILE A 61 -11.81 40.20 44.98
N ALA A 62 -11.35 41.21 44.26
CA ALA A 62 -11.58 41.42 42.83
C ALA A 62 -10.27 41.71 42.10
N ARG A 63 -10.25 41.62 40.77
CA ARG A 63 -9.13 42.19 40.00
C ARG A 63 -9.05 43.69 40.25
N LYS A 64 -7.83 44.22 40.28
CA LYS A 64 -7.63 45.65 40.54
C LYS A 64 -8.31 46.49 39.45
N GLY A 65 -9.15 47.44 39.88
CA GLY A 65 -9.99 48.25 39.00
C GLY A 65 -11.36 47.63 38.64
N GLU A 66 -11.62 46.37 38.99
CA GLU A 66 -12.86 45.65 38.66
C GLU A 66 -13.79 45.44 39.88
N VAL A 67 -13.57 46.14 40.99
CA VAL A 67 -14.40 46.00 42.21
C VAL A 67 -15.90 46.21 41.92
N ASN A 68 -16.26 47.10 40.98
CA ASN A 68 -17.65 47.35 40.58
C ASN A 68 -18.28 46.24 39.72
N ALA A 69 -17.47 45.35 39.13
CA ALA A 69 -17.93 44.26 38.25
C ALA A 69 -18.36 43.00 39.04
N GLY A 70 -18.24 43.03 40.36
CA GLY A 70 -18.45 41.88 41.25
C GLY A 70 -17.11 41.26 41.66
N GLY A 71 -16.97 40.89 42.94
CA GLY A 71 -15.77 40.24 43.45
C GLY A 71 -15.70 38.77 43.01
N ILE A 72 -14.48 38.25 42.90
CA ILE A 72 -14.14 36.88 42.53
C ILE A 72 -14.53 35.93 43.67
N HIS A 73 -14.11 36.24 44.89
CA HIS A 73 -14.44 35.49 46.11
C HIS A 73 -14.95 36.42 47.21
N TRP A 74 -15.86 35.91 48.04
CA TRP A 74 -16.57 36.65 49.07
C TRP A 74 -16.78 35.85 50.36
N CYS A 75 -16.82 36.55 51.49
CA CYS A 75 -17.08 35.99 52.80
C CYS A 75 -17.87 36.96 53.69
N TYR A 76 -18.76 36.40 54.52
CA TYR A 76 -19.57 37.11 55.50
C TYR A 76 -18.88 37.21 56.86
N ILE A 77 -19.04 38.35 57.56
CA ILE A 77 -18.39 38.62 58.86
C ILE A 77 -19.39 38.39 60.01
N ALA A 78 -19.95 37.17 60.16
CA ALA A 78 -20.91 36.85 61.25
C ALA A 78 -20.40 35.84 62.29
N ALA A 79 -20.93 35.89 63.52
CA ALA A 79 -20.66 34.94 64.59
C ALA A 79 -21.44 33.59 64.44
N GLY A 80 -20.89 32.67 63.66
CA GLY A 80 -20.80 31.24 63.99
C GLY A 80 -22.04 30.38 64.33
N THR A 81 -23.22 30.55 63.69
CA THR A 81 -24.35 29.57 63.89
C THR A 81 -25.12 29.10 62.65
N GLY A 82 -24.64 29.35 61.41
CA GLY A 82 -25.25 28.80 60.18
C GLY A 82 -24.53 27.55 59.65
N SER A 83 -25.24 26.67 58.92
CA SER A 83 -24.62 25.56 58.15
C SER A 83 -24.67 25.85 56.64
N GLY A 84 -23.58 25.53 55.93
CA GLY A 84 -23.43 25.78 54.49
C GLY A 84 -22.90 27.18 54.15
N LEU A 85 -23.16 27.65 52.91
CA LEU A 85 -22.64 28.87 52.25
C LEU A 85 -23.01 30.22 52.94
N GLN A 86 -23.48 30.21 54.18
CA GLN A 86 -23.84 31.37 55.00
C GLN A 86 -23.21 31.33 56.40
N ALA A 87 -22.25 30.43 56.64
CA ALA A 87 -21.47 30.40 57.87
C ALA A 87 -20.51 31.61 57.90
N GLY A 88 -20.87 32.66 58.63
CA GLY A 88 -19.97 33.79 58.84
C GLY A 88 -18.68 33.36 59.56
N HIS A 89 -17.56 33.97 59.20
CA HIS A 89 -16.23 33.61 59.71
C HIS A 89 -15.83 34.31 61.02
N GLY A 90 -16.69 35.17 61.59
CA GLY A 90 -16.42 35.91 62.81
C GLY A 90 -15.57 37.16 62.59
N SER A 91 -15.91 38.25 63.30
CA SER A 91 -15.12 39.47 63.32
C SER A 91 -13.82 39.27 64.11
N GLY A 92 -12.67 39.56 63.50
CA GLY A 92 -11.34 39.39 64.09
C GLY A 92 -10.68 38.04 63.82
N GLU A 93 -11.33 37.12 63.10
CA GLU A 93 -10.79 35.79 62.77
C GLU A 93 -10.17 35.78 61.35
N PRO A 94 -8.94 35.25 61.16
CA PRO A 94 -8.33 35.13 59.84
C PRO A 94 -9.05 34.13 58.93
N VAL A 95 -9.28 34.51 57.67
CA VAL A 95 -9.85 33.65 56.63
C VAL A 95 -9.00 33.66 55.36
N ASP A 96 -8.74 32.49 54.76
CA ASP A 96 -8.15 32.41 53.42
C ASP A 96 -9.23 32.74 52.39
N ILE A 97 -9.18 33.96 51.82
CA ILE A 97 -10.21 34.48 50.91
C ILE A 97 -10.34 33.67 49.61
N ARG A 98 -9.43 32.74 49.32
CA ARG A 98 -9.49 31.88 48.13
C ARG A 98 -10.38 30.64 48.31
N THR A 99 -10.69 30.32 49.57
CA THR A 99 -11.38 29.08 49.97
C THR A 99 -12.84 29.32 50.35
N VAL A 100 -13.29 30.57 50.30
CA VAL A 100 -14.66 30.99 50.62
C VAL A 100 -15.52 31.03 49.34
N TYR A 101 -16.71 31.63 49.41
CA TYR A 101 -17.67 31.61 48.32
C TYR A 101 -17.12 32.25 47.04
N ALA A 102 -17.02 31.47 45.97
CA ALA A 102 -16.71 31.94 44.63
C ALA A 102 -17.97 32.46 43.94
N ALA A 103 -17.89 33.64 43.30
CA ALA A 103 -18.99 34.15 42.49
C ALA A 103 -19.25 33.24 41.27
N ALA A 104 -20.51 33.14 40.83
CA ALA A 104 -20.89 32.31 39.69
C ALA A 104 -20.06 32.65 38.44
N GLY A 105 -19.46 31.63 37.80
CA GLY A 105 -18.52 31.81 36.69
C GLY A 105 -17.05 32.02 37.08
N HIS A 106 -16.74 32.13 38.39
CA HIS A 106 -15.39 32.22 38.94
C HIS A 106 -14.98 30.96 39.74
N GLU A 107 -15.71 29.86 39.62
CA GLU A 107 -15.50 28.60 40.35
C GLU A 107 -14.11 27.98 40.11
N ALA A 108 -13.47 28.23 38.96
CA ALA A 108 -12.12 27.76 38.65
C ALA A 108 -10.99 28.58 39.32
N TYR A 109 -11.31 29.71 39.99
CA TYR A 109 -10.33 30.66 40.55
C TYR A 109 -9.89 30.32 41.99
N HIS A 110 -10.03 29.08 42.45
CA HIS A 110 -9.56 28.65 43.79
C HIS A 110 -8.05 28.88 44.03
N GLY A 111 -7.27 29.03 42.96
CA GLY A 111 -5.86 29.42 43.06
C GLY A 111 -5.60 30.93 43.11
N ILE A 112 -6.47 31.77 42.54
CA ILE A 112 -6.16 33.17 42.14
C ILE A 112 -4.94 33.23 41.20
N PRO A 113 -5.14 33.54 39.91
CA PRO A 113 -4.06 33.70 38.95
C PRO A 113 -3.05 34.78 39.31
N VAL A 114 -1.91 34.77 38.62
CA VAL A 114 -0.94 35.86 38.67
C VAL A 114 -1.60 37.16 38.20
N GLY A 115 -1.44 38.24 38.95
CA GLY A 115 -2.13 39.49 38.67
C GLY A 115 -2.13 40.50 39.83
N GLU A 116 -2.64 41.71 39.56
CA GLU A 116 -2.97 42.69 40.60
C GLU A 116 -4.44 42.56 41.01
N TYR A 117 -4.70 42.55 42.32
CA TYR A 117 -6.02 42.36 42.91
C TYR A 117 -6.28 43.41 43.98
N THR A 118 -7.56 43.68 44.24
CA THR A 118 -8.02 44.54 45.33
C THR A 118 -8.87 43.71 46.29
N VAL A 119 -8.43 43.60 47.54
CA VAL A 119 -9.24 43.10 48.66
C VAL A 119 -10.08 44.26 49.17
N PHE A 120 -11.38 44.06 49.37
CA PHE A 120 -12.31 45.12 49.69
C PHE A 120 -13.33 44.69 50.74
N TRP A 121 -13.77 45.66 51.54
CA TRP A 121 -14.74 45.49 52.62
C TRP A 121 -15.98 46.33 52.36
N VAL A 122 -17.15 45.76 52.64
CA VAL A 122 -18.46 46.36 52.35
C VAL A 122 -19.35 46.28 53.59
N ALA A 123 -19.99 47.40 53.93
CA ALA A 123 -20.91 47.47 55.06
C ALA A 123 -22.35 47.04 54.70
N ASN A 124 -23.10 46.51 55.67
CA ASN A 124 -24.56 46.39 55.67
C ASN A 124 -25.17 45.75 54.40
N ASN A 125 -24.66 44.60 53.95
CA ASN A 125 -25.10 43.86 52.76
C ASN A 125 -25.08 44.73 51.48
N GLY A 126 -24.19 45.71 51.42
CA GLY A 126 -23.96 46.51 50.22
C GLY A 126 -23.41 45.68 49.06
N SER A 127 -23.52 46.23 47.84
CA SER A 127 -22.88 45.65 46.65
C SER A 127 -21.39 45.98 46.61
N ALA A 128 -20.62 45.25 45.80
CA ALA A 128 -19.17 45.43 45.66
C ALA A 128 -18.74 46.89 45.42
N GLY A 129 -19.50 47.62 44.60
CA GLY A 129 -19.25 49.03 44.29
C GLY A 129 -19.55 50.01 45.43
N SER A 130 -20.07 49.53 46.55
CA SER A 130 -20.25 50.31 47.79
C SER A 130 -19.14 50.07 48.81
N ALA A 131 -18.03 49.44 48.41
CA ALA A 131 -16.88 49.21 49.27
C ALA A 131 -16.35 50.51 49.88
N THR A 132 -16.22 50.52 51.20
CA THR A 132 -15.77 51.70 51.96
C THR A 132 -14.32 51.58 52.42
N TYR A 133 -13.71 50.39 52.31
CA TYR A 133 -12.30 50.15 52.62
C TYR A 133 -11.69 49.13 51.65
N THR A 134 -10.52 49.42 51.07
CA THR A 134 -9.86 48.57 50.06
C THR A 134 -8.34 48.53 50.27
N ARG A 135 -7.70 47.42 49.85
CA ARG A 135 -6.25 47.19 49.86
C ARG A 135 -5.85 46.44 48.59
N ASP A 136 -4.84 46.93 47.89
CA ASP A 136 -4.29 46.24 46.72
C ASP A 136 -3.25 45.20 47.11
N ILE A 137 -3.25 44.06 46.41
CA ILE A 137 -2.27 42.99 46.55
C ILE A 137 -1.80 42.52 45.15
N THR A 138 -0.64 41.88 45.10
CA THR A 138 -0.07 41.28 43.87
C THR A 138 0.15 39.79 44.06
N VAL A 139 -0.31 38.97 43.11
CA VAL A 139 -0.02 37.53 43.06
C VAL A 139 1.03 37.27 41.98
N VAL A 140 2.15 36.63 42.33
CA VAL A 140 3.29 36.34 41.44
C VAL A 140 3.50 34.83 41.23
N MET A 141 4.16 34.42 40.13
CA MET A 141 4.48 33.00 39.88
C MET A 141 5.44 32.41 40.93
N GLY A 142 5.39 31.09 41.11
CA GLY A 142 6.32 30.34 41.97
C GLY A 142 7.15 29.31 41.19
N THR A 143 8.44 29.21 41.54
CA THR A 143 9.29 28.05 41.24
C THR A 143 9.57 27.27 42.52
N ASN A 144 9.93 26.00 42.42
CA ASN A 144 10.29 25.21 43.61
C ASN A 144 11.58 25.71 44.29
N LYS A 145 12.43 26.46 43.58
CA LYS A 145 13.64 27.13 44.10
C LYS A 145 14.16 28.19 43.12
N THR A 146 15.12 29.01 43.55
CA THR A 146 15.72 30.09 42.75
C THR A 146 17.14 29.81 42.28
N ALA A 147 17.72 28.67 42.69
CA ALA A 147 19.03 28.20 42.25
C ALA A 147 18.96 26.72 41.87
N TYR A 148 19.40 26.39 40.66
CA TYR A 148 19.38 25.06 40.07
C TYR A 148 20.78 24.64 39.65
N ALA A 149 21.11 23.36 39.75
CA ALA A 149 22.29 22.86 39.05
C ALA A 149 22.01 22.80 37.53
N TYR A 150 23.05 22.96 36.73
CA TYR A 150 22.98 22.66 35.31
C TYR A 150 22.53 21.20 35.11
N GLY A 151 21.57 20.94 34.22
CA GLY A 151 20.95 19.62 34.04
C GLY A 151 19.80 19.28 35.01
N GLU A 152 19.65 19.97 36.15
CA GLU A 152 18.52 19.76 37.09
C GLU A 152 17.15 20.27 36.59
N PRO A 153 16.05 19.51 36.76
CA PRO A 153 14.69 19.95 36.41
C PRO A 153 14.29 21.30 37.02
N ILE A 154 13.77 22.21 36.19
CA ILE A 154 13.31 23.54 36.62
C ILE A 154 11.78 23.51 36.73
N MET A 155 11.29 23.18 37.93
CA MET A 155 9.86 23.03 38.18
C MET A 155 9.18 24.39 38.38
N VAL A 156 8.23 24.69 37.50
CA VAL A 156 7.42 25.91 37.51
C VAL A 156 5.95 25.54 37.68
N THR A 157 5.24 26.23 38.58
CA THR A 157 3.80 26.07 38.75
C THR A 157 3.10 27.34 38.31
N ALA A 158 2.11 27.22 37.42
CA ALA A 158 1.26 28.33 37.00
C ALA A 158 -0.19 27.89 36.79
N TRP A 159 -1.14 28.80 37.04
CA TRP A 159 -2.56 28.60 36.73
C TRP A 159 -2.99 29.37 35.47
N ASP A 160 -3.87 28.76 34.68
CA ASP A 160 -4.56 29.42 33.56
C ASP A 160 -5.44 30.55 34.08
N THR A 161 -5.46 31.67 33.37
CA THR A 161 -6.27 32.86 33.68
C THR A 161 -7.73 32.71 33.22
N GLY A 162 -8.12 31.52 32.76
CA GLY A 162 -9.46 31.18 32.27
C GLY A 162 -9.67 31.43 30.78
N THR A 163 -8.61 31.79 30.06
CA THR A 163 -8.69 32.33 28.68
C THR A 163 -8.21 31.35 27.61
N GLY A 164 -7.61 30.21 27.99
CA GLY A 164 -7.18 29.16 27.06
C GLY A 164 -6.02 29.59 26.15
N ALA A 165 -5.18 30.51 26.62
CA ALA A 165 -4.16 31.18 25.79
C ALA A 165 -2.83 31.41 26.52
N ASP A 166 -2.60 30.78 27.67
CA ASP A 166 -1.51 31.14 28.58
C ASP A 166 -0.30 30.20 28.46
N TRP A 167 0.89 30.77 28.60
CA TRP A 167 2.18 30.14 28.38
C TRP A 167 3.19 30.52 29.46
N ILE A 168 4.14 29.63 29.71
CA ILE A 168 5.35 29.89 30.50
C ILE A 168 6.55 29.87 29.55
N GLY A 169 7.39 30.89 29.67
CA GLY A 169 8.67 31.00 28.98
C GLY A 169 9.85 31.07 29.96
N ILE A 170 11.03 30.69 29.50
CA ILE A 170 12.32 30.91 30.15
C ILE A 170 13.32 31.45 29.13
N GLY A 171 14.01 32.54 29.46
CA GLY A 171 15.06 33.13 28.62
C GLY A 171 16.21 33.65 29.48
N LYS A 172 17.36 33.93 28.88
CA LYS A 172 18.47 34.56 29.62
C LYS A 172 17.99 35.90 30.17
N LYS A 173 18.37 36.23 31.39
CA LYS A 173 17.87 37.43 32.09
C LYS A 173 18.03 38.71 31.26
N GLU A 174 19.18 38.87 30.62
CA GLU A 174 19.50 39.99 29.73
C GLU A 174 18.70 39.99 28.42
N ASP A 175 18.36 38.82 27.88
CA ASP A 175 17.61 38.68 26.64
C ASP A 175 16.10 38.87 26.86
N VAL A 176 15.58 38.43 28.02
CA VAL A 176 14.21 38.71 28.45
C VAL A 176 14.03 40.20 28.72
N ALA A 177 15.00 40.84 29.39
CA ALA A 177 15.00 42.30 29.59
C ALA A 177 15.09 43.08 28.27
N ALA A 178 15.70 42.51 27.23
CA ALA A 178 15.81 43.08 25.89
C ALA A 178 14.69 42.63 24.92
N ASN A 179 13.64 41.96 25.41
CA ASN A 179 12.51 41.46 24.61
C ASN A 179 12.90 40.53 23.44
N LYS A 180 13.96 39.73 23.60
CA LYS A 180 14.43 38.77 22.57
C LYS A 180 13.75 37.40 22.63
N GLY A 181 12.74 37.24 23.51
CA GLY A 181 11.88 36.06 23.59
C GLY A 181 12.43 34.92 24.47
N SER A 182 11.67 33.82 24.55
CA SER A 182 12.01 32.62 25.32
C SER A 182 12.91 31.66 24.54
N VAL A 183 13.70 30.83 25.24
CA VAL A 183 14.37 29.66 24.63
C VAL A 183 13.50 28.41 24.69
N ARG A 184 12.61 28.28 25.69
CA ARG A 184 11.68 27.15 25.86
C ARG A 184 10.28 27.63 26.21
N TRP A 185 9.25 27.00 25.67
CA TRP A 185 7.86 27.36 25.91
C TRP A 185 7.05 26.17 26.43
N LYS A 186 6.15 26.42 27.39
CA LYS A 186 5.18 25.42 27.87
C LYS A 186 3.79 26.05 27.94
N TYR A 187 2.81 25.38 27.33
CA TYR A 187 1.41 25.83 27.33
C TYR A 187 0.70 25.43 28.64
N ILE A 188 -0.18 26.29 29.17
CA ILE A 188 -1.00 26.04 30.37
C ILE A 188 -2.45 25.77 29.94
N ALA A 189 -2.97 24.59 30.23
CA ALA A 189 -4.33 24.18 29.89
C ALA A 189 -5.31 24.43 31.07
N LYS A 190 -6.50 24.95 30.75
CA LYS A 190 -7.57 25.34 31.70
C LYS A 190 -8.07 24.19 32.57
N ASP A 191 -8.28 23.03 31.94
CA ASP A 191 -8.60 21.75 32.57
C ASP A 191 -7.75 20.69 31.86
N LYS A 192 -7.49 19.53 32.50
CA LYS A 192 -6.81 18.39 31.83
C LYS A 192 -7.55 17.88 30.58
N MET A 193 -8.67 18.50 30.19
CA MET A 193 -9.37 18.24 28.95
C MET A 193 -9.92 19.56 28.38
N ASP A 194 -9.60 19.75 27.11
CA ASP A 194 -10.36 20.46 26.06
C ASP A 194 -9.77 21.75 25.45
N SER A 195 -10.00 21.88 24.13
CA SER A 195 -9.49 22.83 23.11
C SER A 195 -8.39 22.32 22.15
N GLY A 196 -8.70 21.28 21.36
CA GLY A 196 -8.16 21.16 19.99
C GLY A 196 -6.63 20.98 19.80
N ARG A 197 -5.88 20.68 20.86
CA ARG A 197 -4.50 20.17 20.80
C ARG A 197 -4.41 18.90 21.67
N PRO A 198 -3.59 17.90 21.29
CA PRO A 198 -3.55 16.62 22.01
C PRO A 198 -3.26 16.81 23.51
N ALA A 199 -3.97 16.05 24.35
CA ALA A 199 -3.87 16.06 25.82
C ALA A 199 -2.45 15.76 26.38
N SER A 200 -1.51 15.36 25.52
CA SER A 200 -0.13 15.01 25.87
C SER A 200 0.86 16.18 25.96
N LYS A 201 0.46 17.42 25.63
CA LYS A 201 1.42 18.56 25.52
C LYS A 201 1.17 19.77 26.43
N GLY A 202 0.03 19.89 27.09
CA GLY A 202 -0.29 21.02 27.99
C GLY A 202 0.02 20.72 29.46
N ALA A 203 0.63 21.67 30.17
CA ALA A 203 0.69 21.62 31.63
C ALA A 203 -0.71 21.90 32.18
N GLY A 204 -1.25 21.00 33.02
CA GLY A 204 -2.52 21.27 33.69
C GLY A 204 -2.38 22.49 34.60
N SER A 205 -3.38 23.36 34.61
CA SER A 205 -3.45 24.52 35.51
C SER A 205 -3.12 24.09 36.95
N GLY A 206 -2.05 24.65 37.54
CA GLY A 206 -1.63 24.38 38.92
C GLY A 206 -0.73 23.16 39.12
N VAL A 207 -0.35 22.50 38.04
CA VAL A 207 0.59 21.37 38.07
C VAL A 207 2.01 21.91 37.91
N ALA A 208 2.91 21.52 38.80
CA ALA A 208 4.33 21.81 38.65
C ALA A 208 4.89 21.07 37.43
N VAL A 209 5.53 21.79 36.51
CA VAL A 209 6.11 21.23 35.29
C VAL A 209 7.55 21.67 35.10
N ASP A 210 8.39 20.77 34.59
CA ASP A 210 9.76 21.11 34.23
C ASP A 210 9.78 21.93 32.93
N ILE A 211 10.16 23.21 33.00
CA ILE A 211 10.21 24.10 31.83
C ILE A 211 11.27 23.69 30.80
N ARG A 212 12.26 22.86 31.19
CA ARG A 212 13.26 22.32 30.25
C ARG A 212 12.68 21.35 29.24
N THR A 213 11.58 20.69 29.60
CA THR A 213 10.78 19.82 28.71
C THR A 213 9.80 20.60 27.82
N GLY A 214 9.96 21.92 27.74
CA GLY A 214 9.18 22.80 26.88
C GLY A 214 9.57 22.72 25.40
N GLU A 215 8.64 23.12 24.54
CA GLU A 215 8.87 23.25 23.10
C GLU A 215 9.98 24.28 22.84
N ILE A 216 10.90 23.96 21.93
CA ILE A 216 11.94 24.90 21.47
C ILE A 216 11.23 25.98 20.65
N ALA A 217 11.60 27.25 20.88
CA ALA A 217 11.07 28.34 20.07
C ALA A 217 11.40 28.11 18.57
N GLY A 218 10.38 27.91 17.74
CA GLY A 218 10.54 27.53 16.33
C GLY A 218 11.25 28.58 15.48
N GLY A 219 12.22 28.12 14.68
CA GLY A 219 12.94 28.88 13.66
C GLY A 219 14.45 28.72 13.79
N ASN A 220 15.05 27.92 12.89
CA ASN A 220 16.45 27.76 12.42
C ASN A 220 17.70 28.23 13.22
N ASP A 221 17.59 28.70 14.45
CA ASP A 221 18.72 29.22 15.21
C ASP A 221 18.86 28.42 16.50
N ALA A 222 20.06 27.85 16.67
CA ALA A 222 20.54 27.08 17.81
C ALA A 222 20.47 27.85 19.14
N ARG A 223 19.27 28.05 19.69
CA ARG A 223 19.10 28.46 21.08
C ARG A 223 19.16 27.19 21.93
N GLY A 224 20.38 26.88 22.35
CA GLY A 224 20.76 25.67 23.07
C GLY A 224 20.07 25.49 24.42
N ASP A 225 20.49 24.42 25.11
CA ASP A 225 20.05 24.03 26.44
C ASP A 225 20.21 25.17 27.47
N ILE A 226 19.51 25.06 28.61
CA ILE A 226 19.53 26.05 29.69
C ILE A 226 20.86 25.96 30.46
N GLY A 227 21.87 26.63 29.91
CA GLY A 227 23.24 26.79 30.40
C GLY A 227 23.40 27.39 31.80
N VAL A 228 24.61 27.25 32.36
CA VAL A 228 25.02 27.99 33.57
C VAL A 228 24.86 29.50 33.33
N GLY A 229 24.23 30.21 34.27
CA GLY A 229 23.93 31.63 34.16
C GLY A 229 22.63 32.03 34.83
N THR A 230 22.28 33.31 34.72
CA THR A 230 21.01 33.85 35.23
C THR A 230 19.93 33.85 34.16
N TRP A 231 18.79 33.27 34.51
CA TRP A 231 17.64 33.09 33.63
C TRP A 231 16.41 33.71 34.26
N THR A 232 15.49 34.16 33.43
CA THR A 232 14.21 34.71 33.86
C THR A 232 13.11 33.79 33.34
N VAL A 233 12.33 33.23 34.27
CA VAL A 233 11.07 32.53 33.96
C VAL A 233 9.96 33.57 33.97
N PHE A 234 9.15 33.61 32.92
CA PHE A 234 8.13 34.63 32.72
C PHE A 234 6.84 34.01 32.14
N TRP A 235 5.72 34.64 32.45
CA TRP A 235 4.40 34.24 31.95
C TRP A 235 4.06 35.06 30.70
N ALA A 236 3.35 34.45 29.74
CA ALA A 236 2.95 35.10 28.50
C ALA A 236 1.55 34.63 28.02
N ARG A 237 0.84 35.52 27.31
CA ARG A 237 -0.46 35.22 26.68
C ARG A 237 -0.37 35.25 25.16
N LYS A 238 -1.07 34.35 24.47
CA LYS A 238 -1.10 34.26 23.00
C LYS A 238 -1.74 35.51 22.40
N GLY A 239 -1.00 36.23 21.54
CA GLY A 239 -1.50 37.38 20.78
C GLY A 239 -0.84 38.72 21.11
N THR A 240 -0.02 38.83 22.16
CA THR A 240 0.79 40.02 22.44
C THR A 240 2.26 39.75 22.14
N PRO A 241 2.84 40.30 21.06
CA PRO A 241 4.27 40.17 20.79
C PRO A 241 5.07 40.99 21.82
N ASN A 242 5.86 40.29 22.64
CA ASN A 242 7.06 40.80 23.32
C ASN A 242 7.00 42.14 24.10
N THR A 243 5.84 42.70 24.45
CA THR A 243 5.82 44.09 24.98
C THR A 243 4.86 44.41 26.13
N GLN A 244 4.06 43.48 26.64
CA GLN A 244 3.32 43.70 27.89
C GLN A 244 3.38 42.42 28.72
N TYR A 245 3.61 42.56 30.03
CA TYR A 245 3.65 41.49 31.06
C TYR A 245 5.02 40.90 31.46
N THR A 246 6.12 41.66 31.36
CA THR A 246 7.33 41.42 32.19
C THR A 246 7.11 41.67 33.69
N THR A 247 5.91 42.09 34.10
CA THR A 247 5.59 42.40 35.50
C THR A 247 5.55 41.18 36.42
N TYR A 248 5.45 39.96 35.86
CA TYR A 248 5.37 38.72 36.63
C TYR A 248 6.42 37.74 36.13
N SER A 249 7.64 37.90 36.64
CA SER A 249 8.78 37.07 36.30
C SER A 249 9.56 36.71 37.55
N ILE A 250 10.24 35.57 37.51
CA ILE A 250 11.14 35.14 38.56
C ILE A 250 12.52 34.83 37.97
N ASP A 251 13.53 35.45 38.55
CA ASP A 251 14.91 35.16 38.20
C ASP A 251 15.38 33.91 38.93
N ILE A 252 16.01 33.02 38.16
CA ILE A 252 16.67 31.83 38.66
C ILE A 252 18.14 31.87 38.26
N THR A 253 18.99 31.20 39.04
CA THR A 253 20.40 31.00 38.69
C THR A 253 20.63 29.52 38.42
N VAL A 254 21.20 29.19 37.27
CA VAL A 254 21.71 27.86 36.98
C VAL A 254 23.21 27.86 37.29
N THR A 255 23.62 27.08 38.28
CA THR A 255 25.01 26.94 38.71
C THR A 255 25.60 25.63 38.21
N ASP A 256 26.92 25.57 38.10
CA ASP A 256 27.63 24.34 37.71
C ASP A 256 27.42 23.24 38.77
N GLY A 257 26.90 22.08 38.35
CA GLY A 257 26.58 20.93 39.20
C GLY A 257 27.78 20.01 39.46
N PRO A 258 27.60 18.88 40.17
CA PRO A 258 28.65 17.86 40.31
C PRO A 258 28.87 17.06 39.01
N MET A 259 27.93 17.11 38.07
CA MET A 259 28.11 16.64 36.70
C MET A 259 27.39 17.55 35.69
N THR A 260 27.93 17.64 34.49
CA THR A 260 27.35 18.39 33.36
C THR A 260 27.55 17.60 32.06
N LEU A 261 26.58 17.72 31.14
CA LEU A 261 26.64 17.17 29.79
C LEU A 261 26.74 18.31 28.76
N ASP A 262 27.37 18.06 27.62
CA ASP A 262 27.43 19.02 26.52
C ASP A 262 26.05 19.26 25.89
N LYS A 263 25.22 18.21 25.83
CA LYS A 263 23.82 18.28 25.38
C LYS A 263 22.95 17.18 26.00
N THR A 264 21.65 17.25 25.77
CA THR A 264 20.66 16.26 26.26
C THR A 264 19.98 15.47 25.14
N GLU A 265 20.29 15.77 23.88
CA GLU A 265 19.84 15.02 22.70
C GLU A 265 21.04 14.64 21.81
N TYR A 266 21.11 13.37 21.43
CA TYR A 266 22.21 12.77 20.67
C TYR A 266 21.63 11.91 19.54
N TYR A 267 22.38 11.71 18.47
CA TYR A 267 22.07 10.68 17.46
C TYR A 267 22.78 9.36 17.80
N VAL A 268 22.27 8.22 17.30
CA VAL A 268 22.97 6.94 17.44
C VAL A 268 24.40 7.10 16.89
N GLY A 269 25.40 6.89 17.76
CA GLY A 269 26.82 7.05 17.42
C GLY A 269 27.49 8.35 17.91
N ASP A 270 26.73 9.37 18.32
CA ASP A 270 27.27 10.62 18.89
C ASP A 270 27.97 10.40 20.26
N PRO A 271 29.12 11.05 20.51
CA PRO A 271 29.80 11.02 21.82
C PRO A 271 28.94 11.65 22.91
N ILE A 272 28.91 11.01 24.09
CA ILE A 272 28.16 11.50 25.25
C ILE A 272 29.17 12.09 26.22
N MET A 273 29.41 13.39 26.07
CA MET A 273 30.50 14.07 26.77
C MET A 273 30.05 14.49 28.17
N LEU A 274 30.59 13.81 29.18
CA LEU A 274 30.35 14.08 30.59
C LEU A 274 31.53 14.84 31.20
N THR A 275 31.23 15.93 31.91
CA THR A 275 32.18 16.56 32.83
C THR A 275 31.67 16.39 34.26
N ALA A 276 32.38 15.63 35.09
CA ALA A 276 31.98 15.35 36.47
C ALA A 276 33.07 15.72 37.48
N LYS A 277 32.66 16.07 38.70
CA LYS A 277 33.52 16.45 39.83
C LYS A 277 33.42 15.37 40.91
N MET A 278 34.54 15.00 41.55
CA MET A 278 34.51 14.07 42.68
C MET A 278 33.91 14.72 43.94
N ALA A 279 33.18 13.94 44.74
CA ALA A 279 32.56 14.39 46.00
C ALA A 279 33.53 14.46 47.20
N GLY A 280 34.80 14.82 46.98
CA GLY A 280 35.87 14.85 47.99
C GLY A 280 37.11 14.03 47.58
N THR A 281 38.14 14.00 48.42
CA THR A 281 39.44 13.36 48.10
C THR A 281 39.49 11.85 48.36
N ASP A 282 38.58 11.30 49.17
CA ASP A 282 38.62 9.91 49.67
C ASP A 282 37.38 9.05 49.27
N THR A 283 36.49 9.54 48.39
CA THR A 283 35.24 8.85 48.03
C THR A 283 35.27 8.33 46.58
N LYS A 284 34.98 7.03 46.40
CA LYS A 284 34.75 6.44 45.07
C LYS A 284 33.45 7.00 44.46
N THR A 285 33.59 7.96 43.55
CA THR A 285 32.48 8.62 42.85
C THR A 285 32.23 7.93 41.51
N TRP A 286 30.97 7.72 41.13
CA TRP A 286 30.60 6.98 39.92
C TRP A 286 29.57 7.73 39.07
N CYS A 287 29.69 7.62 37.75
CA CYS A 287 28.70 8.09 36.78
C CYS A 287 28.25 6.94 35.89
N GLY A 288 27.01 6.92 35.42
CA GLY A 288 26.52 5.81 34.59
C GLY A 288 25.34 6.15 33.70
N ILE A 289 25.00 5.26 32.77
CA ILE A 289 23.84 5.39 31.87
C ILE A 289 22.84 4.27 32.17
N VAL A 290 21.58 4.64 32.37
CA VAL A 290 20.48 3.70 32.65
C VAL A 290 19.29 3.94 31.72
N PRO A 291 18.50 2.91 31.38
CA PRO A 291 17.29 3.09 30.57
C PRO A 291 16.24 3.92 31.31
N ASP A 292 15.46 4.70 30.56
CA ASP A 292 14.20 5.26 31.05
C ASP A 292 13.09 4.22 30.95
N VAL A 293 12.34 4.03 32.04
CA VAL A 293 11.10 3.25 32.05
C VAL A 293 10.05 4.07 32.80
N ASP A 294 8.97 4.44 32.11
CA ASP A 294 7.86 5.24 32.61
C ASP A 294 8.29 6.59 33.25
N GLY A 295 9.29 7.26 32.66
CA GLY A 295 9.78 8.56 33.13
C GLY A 295 10.64 8.48 34.39
N LYS A 296 11.15 7.29 34.71
CA LYS A 296 12.04 7.04 35.85
C LYS A 296 13.27 6.24 35.41
N PRO A 297 14.43 6.43 36.06
CA PRO A 297 15.54 5.51 35.89
C PRO A 297 15.11 4.12 36.36
N TYR A 298 15.38 3.08 35.56
CA TYR A 298 14.96 1.71 35.88
C TYR A 298 15.64 1.19 37.16
N GLY A 299 14.97 1.37 38.30
CA GLY A 299 15.47 1.05 39.62
C GLY A 299 15.17 -0.40 40.01
N SER A 300 16.04 -1.34 39.62
CA SER A 300 16.49 -2.42 40.50
C SER A 300 17.49 -3.41 39.87
N TYR A 301 17.61 -3.56 38.53
CA TYR A 301 18.49 -4.62 37.97
C TYR A 301 19.14 -4.40 36.58
N GLY A 302 19.25 -3.18 36.03
CA GLY A 302 19.89 -3.01 34.70
C GLY A 302 20.50 -1.63 34.46
N THR A 303 21.82 -1.53 34.55
CA THR A 303 22.61 -0.34 34.17
C THR A 303 23.43 -0.69 32.93
N ILE A 304 23.53 0.22 31.95
CA ILE A 304 24.16 -0.05 30.65
C ILE A 304 25.66 0.22 30.71
N ILE A 305 26.06 1.36 31.30
CA ILE A 305 27.46 1.81 31.40
C ILE A 305 27.70 2.39 32.80
N TRP A 306 28.86 2.09 33.41
CA TRP A 306 29.37 2.73 34.63
C TRP A 306 30.81 3.22 34.43
N TYR A 307 31.10 4.39 34.98
CA TYR A 307 32.40 5.07 34.94
C TYR A 307 32.80 5.51 36.36
N GLU A 308 33.89 4.95 36.89
CA GLU A 308 34.48 5.38 38.18
C GLU A 308 35.36 6.61 37.94
N LEU A 309 35.15 7.67 38.72
CA LEU A 309 36.06 8.82 38.74
C LEU A 309 37.29 8.46 39.59
N HIS A 310 38.48 8.43 38.98
CA HIS A 310 39.76 8.11 39.65
C HIS A 310 40.62 9.36 39.87
N ASN A 311 41.38 9.37 40.98
CA ASN A 311 42.41 10.37 41.28
C ASN A 311 43.81 9.79 41.02
N ASP A 312 44.16 9.55 39.75
CA ASP A 312 45.47 9.01 39.36
C ASP A 312 46.28 10.06 38.55
N PRO A 313 47.46 10.50 39.01
CA PRO A 313 48.30 11.45 38.27
C PRO A 313 48.88 10.91 36.94
N GLN A 314 48.71 9.62 36.60
CA GLN A 314 49.11 9.05 35.30
C GLN A 314 47.98 8.93 34.27
N ASN A 315 46.71 9.07 34.67
CA ASN A 315 45.55 9.03 33.78
C ASN A 315 44.82 10.38 33.83
N LYS A 316 44.90 11.18 32.76
CA LYS A 316 44.47 12.60 32.72
C LYS A 316 42.94 12.82 32.67
N ASP A 317 42.14 12.02 33.38
CA ASP A 317 40.68 11.99 33.21
C ASP A 317 39.83 12.39 34.43
N THR A 318 40.35 13.03 35.50
CA THR A 318 39.61 14.03 36.34
C THR A 318 40.39 14.60 37.54
N ALA A 319 39.80 15.67 38.11
CA ALA A 319 40.35 16.76 38.90
C ALA A 319 40.76 16.46 40.37
N THR A 320 41.92 16.98 40.77
CA THR A 320 42.22 17.39 42.14
C THR A 320 41.78 18.85 42.36
N GLU A 321 41.54 19.28 43.61
CA GLU A 321 41.27 20.69 43.94
C GLU A 321 42.29 21.62 43.26
N GLY A 322 41.81 22.45 42.32
CA GLY A 322 42.62 23.41 41.57
C GLY A 322 42.93 23.07 40.10
N ILE A 323 42.47 21.93 39.56
CA ILE A 323 42.59 21.60 38.11
C ILE A 323 41.19 21.53 37.49
N ALA A 324 41.00 22.18 36.33
CA ALA A 324 39.73 22.16 35.60
C ALA A 324 39.39 20.75 35.09
N PRO A 325 38.17 20.22 35.33
CA PRO A 325 37.78 18.88 34.86
C PRO A 325 37.72 18.84 33.32
N VAL A 326 38.18 17.75 32.72
CA VAL A 326 38.16 17.51 31.27
C VAL A 326 36.92 16.68 30.91
N PRO A 327 36.15 17.04 29.86
CA PRO A 327 35.01 16.24 29.40
C PRO A 327 35.46 14.84 28.91
N VAL A 328 34.75 13.79 29.32
CA VAL A 328 35.02 12.39 28.95
C VAL A 328 33.81 11.82 28.19
N ASP A 329 34.03 11.14 27.07
CA ASP A 329 32.95 10.38 26.40
C ASP A 329 32.65 9.12 27.22
N LEU A 330 31.46 9.04 27.81
CA LEU A 330 31.03 7.89 28.62
C LEU A 330 31.06 6.57 27.85
N ARG A 331 31.14 6.59 26.51
CA ARG A 331 31.14 5.39 25.66
C ARG A 331 32.55 4.86 25.33
N ALA A 332 33.63 5.63 25.56
CA ALA A 332 34.96 5.36 25.02
C ALA A 332 35.88 4.49 25.90
N HIS A 333 35.57 4.29 27.18
CA HIS A 333 36.53 3.73 28.15
C HIS A 333 36.42 2.21 28.31
N THR A 334 37.32 1.48 27.65
CA THR A 334 37.48 0.02 27.77
C THR A 334 38.93 -0.34 28.12
N GLY A 335 39.26 -0.51 29.40
CA GLY A 335 40.62 -0.85 29.81
C GLY A 335 40.72 -1.50 31.19
N ALA A 336 41.01 -2.80 31.22
CA ALA A 336 41.56 -3.61 32.31
C ALA A 336 41.42 -3.06 33.75
N GLY A 337 40.21 -3.12 34.29
CA GLY A 337 39.89 -2.75 35.68
C GLY A 337 38.40 -2.83 36.02
N PHE A 338 37.54 -3.05 35.02
CA PHE A 338 36.10 -2.99 35.14
C PHE A 338 35.53 -4.34 35.57
N GLY A 339 35.12 -4.45 36.83
CA GLY A 339 34.26 -5.54 37.26
C GLY A 339 32.88 -5.36 36.61
N THR A 340 32.46 -6.30 35.76
CA THR A 340 31.03 -6.48 35.46
C THR A 340 30.32 -6.82 36.76
N MET A 341 29.81 -5.82 37.46
CA MET A 341 29.01 -5.97 38.66
C MET A 341 27.57 -6.33 38.24
N GLY A 342 27.40 -7.56 37.73
CA GLY A 342 26.11 -8.11 37.35
C GLY A 342 26.16 -9.64 37.31
N ASN A 343 25.35 -10.29 38.13
CA ASN A 343 25.09 -11.73 38.03
C ASN A 343 24.65 -12.07 36.59
N ALA A 344 24.93 -13.29 36.11
CA ALA A 344 24.63 -13.71 34.73
C ALA A 344 23.16 -13.44 34.30
N THR A 345 22.25 -13.39 35.27
CA THR A 345 20.82 -13.08 35.12
C THR A 345 20.55 -11.63 34.66
N ASN A 346 21.33 -10.64 35.11
CA ASN A 346 21.11 -9.23 34.73
C ASN A 346 21.61 -8.93 33.30
N ARG A 347 22.64 -9.64 32.85
CA ARG A 347 23.13 -9.60 31.47
C ARG A 347 22.12 -10.16 30.48
N ALA A 348 21.45 -11.25 30.84
CA ALA A 348 20.36 -11.82 30.05
C ALA A 348 19.14 -10.89 29.97
N ASN A 349 18.82 -10.17 31.06
CA ASN A 349 17.67 -9.24 31.09
C ASN A 349 17.91 -7.95 30.29
N CYS A 350 19.12 -7.36 30.31
CA CYS A 350 19.45 -6.22 29.43
C CYS A 350 19.49 -6.63 27.95
N ALA A 351 20.04 -7.81 27.63
CA ALA A 351 20.02 -8.34 26.27
C ALA A 351 18.59 -8.68 25.78
N ALA A 352 17.70 -9.14 26.67
CA ALA A 352 16.30 -9.43 26.36
C ALA A 352 15.42 -8.16 26.25
N LEU A 353 15.74 -7.08 26.97
CA LEU A 353 15.02 -5.80 26.90
C LEU A 353 15.45 -4.93 25.69
N MET A 354 16.68 -5.10 25.17
CA MET A 354 17.26 -4.25 24.12
C MET A 354 17.69 -4.98 22.84
N ASN A 355 17.54 -6.30 22.77
CA ASN A 355 17.86 -7.13 21.61
C ASN A 355 19.29 -6.91 21.03
N CYS A 356 20.30 -6.80 21.91
CA CYS A 356 21.68 -6.42 21.57
C CYS A 356 22.72 -7.52 21.86
N THR A 357 23.86 -7.53 21.14
CA THR A 357 25.02 -8.43 21.40
C THR A 357 26.14 -7.68 22.15
N GLU A 358 27.11 -8.38 22.75
CA GLU A 358 28.21 -7.76 23.55
C GLU A 358 29.01 -6.69 22.77
N LYS A 359 29.01 -6.72 21.43
CA LYS A 359 29.66 -5.70 20.57
C LYS A 359 28.82 -4.43 20.36
N THR A 360 27.50 -4.46 20.57
CA THR A 360 26.60 -3.31 20.32
C THR A 360 26.31 -2.47 21.56
N MET A 361 26.74 -2.87 22.76
CA MET A 361 26.55 -2.09 24.01
C MET A 361 27.26 -0.71 24.01
N PHE A 362 28.13 -0.43 23.05
CA PHE A 362 28.90 0.82 22.94
C PHE A 362 28.22 1.90 22.08
N ASN A 363 27.28 1.51 21.22
CA ASN A 363 26.38 2.42 20.51
C ASN A 363 25.00 2.26 21.13
N LEU A 364 24.64 3.16 22.06
CA LEU A 364 23.30 3.17 22.63
C LEU A 364 22.27 3.20 21.49
N PRO A 365 21.27 2.29 21.49
CA PRO A 365 20.15 2.36 20.57
C PRO A 365 19.46 3.72 20.65
N ALA A 366 18.67 4.04 19.62
CA ALA A 366 17.71 5.11 19.77
C ALA A 366 16.80 4.80 20.98
N GLY A 367 16.39 5.82 21.72
CA GLY A 367 15.66 5.64 22.98
C GLY A 367 15.90 6.77 23.99
N THR A 368 15.23 6.71 25.14
CA THR A 368 15.41 7.66 26.24
C THR A 368 16.18 7.01 27.38
N TYR A 369 17.16 7.73 27.93
CA TYR A 369 18.07 7.24 28.96
C TYR A 369 18.29 8.29 30.05
N TRP A 370 18.83 7.87 31.18
CA TRP A 370 19.30 8.75 32.25
C TRP A 370 20.80 8.59 32.44
N VAL A 371 21.51 9.71 32.47
CA VAL A 371 22.88 9.81 32.99
C VAL A 371 22.80 10.08 34.48
N VAL A 372 23.38 9.22 35.29
CA VAL A 372 23.28 9.24 36.76
C VAL A 372 24.64 9.47 37.40
N TYR A 373 24.66 10.18 38.54
CA TYR A 373 25.84 10.43 39.36
C TYR A 373 25.62 9.95 40.79
N CYS A 374 26.60 9.21 41.31
CA CYS A 374 26.56 8.55 42.60
C CYS A 374 27.80 8.93 43.42
N SER A 375 27.57 9.46 44.63
CA SER A 375 28.63 9.93 45.53
C SER A 375 29.19 8.86 46.48
N ASP A 376 28.60 7.65 46.50
CA ASP A 376 29.01 6.54 47.37
C ASP A 376 28.81 5.16 46.70
N SER A 377 29.91 4.42 46.55
CA SER A 377 29.93 3.08 45.95
C SER A 377 29.14 2.00 46.71
N THR A 378 28.77 2.20 47.98
CA THR A 378 28.15 1.15 48.81
C THR A 378 26.66 0.90 48.50
N THR A 379 26.01 1.80 47.74
CA THR A 379 24.56 1.75 47.45
C THR A 379 24.22 1.71 45.96
N LEU A 380 25.22 1.47 45.10
CA LEU A 380 25.09 1.39 43.64
C LEU A 380 23.99 0.41 43.17
N TYR A 381 23.79 -0.69 43.91
CA TYR A 381 22.85 -1.76 43.52
C TYR A 381 21.40 -1.52 43.91
N SER A 382 21.13 -0.60 44.84
CA SER A 382 19.78 -0.31 45.34
C SER A 382 19.20 0.97 44.75
N GLY A 383 19.93 1.69 43.89
CA GLY A 383 19.54 3.00 43.35
C GLY A 383 19.50 4.11 44.40
N SER A 384 19.74 3.80 45.68
CA SER A 384 19.59 4.70 46.81
C SER A 384 20.78 5.66 47.03
N GLY A 385 21.84 5.53 46.23
CA GLY A 385 23.04 6.39 46.24
C GLY A 385 23.12 7.42 45.11
N ILE A 386 22.17 7.40 44.18
CA ILE A 386 22.11 8.37 43.07
C ILE A 386 21.74 9.73 43.66
N THR A 387 22.62 10.71 43.53
CA THR A 387 22.40 12.06 44.05
C THR A 387 22.01 13.05 42.98
N HIS A 388 22.39 12.80 41.72
CA HIS A 388 22.07 13.67 40.58
C HIS A 388 21.78 12.83 39.33
N MET A 389 20.87 13.30 38.48
CA MET A 389 20.45 12.62 37.25
C MET A 389 20.14 13.64 36.15
N ILE A 390 20.51 13.33 34.91
CA ILE A 390 20.19 14.11 33.71
C ILE A 390 19.61 13.16 32.67
N GLN A 391 18.42 13.46 32.15
CA GLN A 391 17.80 12.66 31.08
C GLN A 391 18.44 13.01 29.74
N ILE A 392 18.67 12.00 28.89
CA ILE A 392 19.14 12.15 27.52
C ILE A 392 18.25 11.36 26.54
N LYS A 393 18.14 11.83 25.30
CA LYS A 393 17.46 11.13 24.20
C LYS A 393 18.45 10.79 23.09
N ILE A 394 18.50 9.53 22.66
CA ILE A 394 19.26 9.07 21.50
C ILE A 394 18.29 8.92 20.31
N LYS A 395 18.57 9.55 19.17
CA LYS A 395 17.73 9.59 17.96
C LYS A 395 18.25 8.63 16.88
N PRO A 396 17.36 7.98 16.10
CA PRO A 396 17.75 7.09 15.00
C PRO A 396 18.47 7.87 13.88
N VAL A 397 19.23 7.17 13.04
CA VAL A 397 20.03 7.77 11.96
C VAL A 397 19.72 7.09 10.63
N LEU A 398 19.52 7.89 9.59
CA LEU A 398 19.52 7.42 8.20
C LEU A 398 20.87 7.78 7.57
N THR A 399 21.47 6.85 6.83
CA THR A 399 22.68 7.14 6.03
C THR A 399 22.47 6.72 4.57
N VAL A 400 23.14 7.42 3.68
CA VAL A 400 23.22 7.11 2.25
C VAL A 400 24.68 7.13 1.83
N ASN A 401 25.06 6.29 0.87
CA ASN A 401 26.45 6.22 0.38
C ASN A 401 26.90 7.48 -0.38
N LYS A 402 25.95 8.18 -1.03
CA LYS A 402 26.16 9.45 -1.75
C LYS A 402 24.84 10.19 -1.93
N THR A 403 24.90 11.46 -2.35
CA THR A 403 23.71 12.32 -2.55
C THR A 403 23.38 12.59 -4.01
N GLU A 404 24.21 12.13 -4.95
CA GLU A 404 24.02 12.29 -6.39
C GLU A 404 24.04 10.91 -7.07
N PHE A 405 22.96 10.57 -7.75
CA PHE A 405 22.75 9.30 -8.41
C PHE A 405 22.51 9.51 -9.90
N ALA A 406 23.01 8.58 -10.73
CA ALA A 406 22.59 8.52 -12.12
C ALA A 406 21.18 7.91 -12.22
N TYR A 407 20.45 8.23 -13.28
CA TYR A 407 19.20 7.58 -13.63
C TYR A 407 19.42 6.06 -13.68
N GLY A 408 18.53 5.28 -13.08
CA GLY A 408 18.68 3.82 -13.01
C GLY A 408 19.73 3.29 -12.03
N GLU A 409 20.48 4.15 -11.31
CA GLU A 409 21.45 3.71 -10.31
C GLU A 409 20.80 3.30 -8.97
N PRO A 410 21.25 2.22 -8.31
CA PRO A 410 20.85 1.85 -6.95
C PRO A 410 21.00 2.96 -5.91
N ILE A 411 19.93 3.23 -5.16
CA ILE A 411 19.95 4.22 -4.07
C ILE A 411 19.95 3.46 -2.76
N MET A 412 21.16 3.19 -2.27
CA MET A 412 21.39 2.41 -1.06
C MET A 412 21.24 3.27 0.19
N VAL A 413 20.20 3.01 0.98
CA VAL A 413 19.92 3.67 2.25
C VAL A 413 20.11 2.69 3.41
N THR A 414 20.81 3.12 4.45
CA THR A 414 21.08 2.31 5.65
C THR A 414 20.45 2.99 6.86
N PRO A 415 19.24 2.57 7.28
CA PRO A 415 18.57 3.07 8.47
C PRO A 415 19.09 2.37 9.73
N ILE A 416 19.29 3.13 10.81
CA ILE A 416 19.65 2.64 12.14
C ILE A 416 18.61 3.16 13.13
N GLY A 417 17.71 2.28 13.59
CA GLY A 417 16.60 2.60 14.50
C GLY A 417 16.23 1.49 15.48
N GLU A 418 15.15 1.72 16.26
CA GLU A 418 14.71 0.91 17.42
C GLU A 418 13.63 -0.14 17.07
N GLY A 419 13.18 -0.15 15.81
CA GLY A 419 12.14 -1.07 15.33
C GLY A 419 10.76 -0.43 15.31
N LYS A 420 9.96 -0.80 14.32
CA LYS A 420 8.74 -0.09 13.88
C LYS A 420 8.99 1.24 13.17
N ASP A 421 10.22 1.48 12.73
CA ASP A 421 10.58 2.68 11.98
C ASP A 421 10.28 2.52 10.49
N TRP A 422 10.11 3.64 9.80
CA TRP A 422 9.81 3.67 8.37
C TRP A 422 10.76 4.59 7.64
N VAL A 423 11.32 4.12 6.54
CA VAL A 423 12.12 4.92 5.60
C VAL A 423 11.28 5.24 4.38
N PHE A 424 11.35 6.47 3.92
CA PHE A 424 10.58 6.97 2.79
C PHE A 424 11.47 7.74 1.81
N ILE A 425 11.03 7.79 0.56
CA ILE A 425 11.52 8.71 -0.46
C ILE A 425 10.36 9.50 -1.07
N ALA A 426 10.50 10.82 -1.19
CA ALA A 426 9.50 11.72 -1.76
C ALA A 426 10.17 12.80 -2.63
N PRO A 427 9.47 13.45 -3.58
CA PRO A 427 9.98 14.64 -4.25
C PRO A 427 10.29 15.73 -3.22
N LYS A 428 11.40 16.47 -3.39
CA LYS A 428 11.92 17.40 -2.37
C LYS A 428 10.93 18.49 -1.93
N HIS A 429 10.00 18.88 -2.81
CA HIS A 429 9.01 19.94 -2.57
C HIS A 429 7.74 19.45 -1.87
N GLU A 430 7.55 18.14 -1.71
CA GLU A 430 6.38 17.59 -1.03
C GLU A 430 6.63 17.47 0.48
N ASP A 431 5.58 17.72 1.27
CA ASP A 431 5.66 17.69 2.73
C ASP A 431 5.56 16.24 3.23
N PRO A 432 6.67 15.67 3.75
CA PRO A 432 6.74 14.27 4.14
C PRO A 432 5.96 13.96 5.42
N SER A 433 5.47 14.96 6.16
CA SER A 433 4.69 14.74 7.38
C SER A 433 3.20 14.52 7.13
N LYS A 434 2.74 14.49 5.88
CA LYS A 434 1.34 14.26 5.50
C LYS A 434 1.18 12.87 4.90
N ASN A 435 0.12 12.16 5.31
CA ASN A 435 -0.25 10.89 4.69
C ASN A 435 -0.34 11.06 3.16
N ASN A 436 0.38 10.21 2.41
CA ASN A 436 0.36 10.03 0.95
C ASN A 436 1.43 10.76 0.08
N THR A 437 2.49 11.33 0.64
CA THR A 437 3.53 12.02 -0.18
C THR A 437 4.76 11.17 -0.52
N SER A 438 4.88 9.95 0.00
CA SER A 438 6.00 9.06 -0.30
C SER A 438 5.81 8.28 -1.61
N ILE A 439 6.83 8.24 -2.46
CA ILE A 439 6.87 7.40 -3.67
C ILE A 439 7.07 5.94 -3.29
N ARG A 440 8.05 5.67 -2.41
CA ARG A 440 8.34 4.33 -1.89
C ARG A 440 8.65 4.40 -0.40
N TRP A 441 8.41 3.29 0.28
CA TRP A 441 8.65 3.14 1.69
C TRP A 441 9.18 1.76 2.06
N ALA A 442 9.95 1.69 3.15
CA ALA A 442 10.46 0.45 3.72
C ALA A 442 10.23 0.44 5.23
N TYR A 443 9.69 -0.66 5.73
CA TYR A 443 9.55 -0.90 7.17
C TYR A 443 10.84 -1.50 7.75
N ILE A 444 11.24 -1.03 8.93
CA ILE A 444 12.46 -1.44 9.63
C ILE A 444 12.07 -2.20 10.90
N ASP A 445 12.41 -3.49 10.95
CA ASP A 445 12.14 -4.38 12.09
C ASP A 445 13.44 -5.06 12.53
N PRO A 446 13.80 -5.02 13.83
CA PRO A 446 14.96 -5.72 14.37
C PRO A 446 14.85 -7.26 14.34
N ALA A 447 13.66 -7.85 14.17
CA ALA A 447 13.48 -9.29 14.07
C ALA A 447 13.57 -9.78 12.60
N VAL A 448 14.64 -10.52 12.27
CA VAL A 448 14.83 -11.12 10.95
C VAL A 448 13.83 -12.29 10.75
N GLY A 449 12.61 -12.01 10.26
CA GLY A 449 11.54 -13.01 10.02
C GLY A 449 11.56 -13.67 8.62
N SER A 450 10.59 -14.54 8.26
CA SER A 450 10.28 -15.14 6.93
C SER A 450 8.97 -14.54 6.31
N GLY A 451 8.89 -14.25 4.98
CA GLY A 451 7.72 -13.63 4.29
C GLY A 451 7.94 -12.26 3.57
N ASP A 452 6.93 -11.76 2.85
CA ASP A 452 6.95 -10.54 1.99
C ASP A 452 6.88 -9.20 2.74
N ASN A 453 6.55 -9.21 4.03
CA ASN A 453 6.46 -8.04 4.92
C ASN A 453 7.56 -8.00 6.00
N LYS A 454 8.73 -8.59 5.76
CA LYS A 454 9.83 -8.51 6.74
C LYS A 454 10.40 -7.10 6.81
N GLY A 455 10.47 -6.55 8.01
CA GLY A 455 11.31 -5.38 8.21
C GLY A 455 12.76 -5.69 7.86
N LYS A 456 13.38 -4.77 7.12
CA LYS A 456 14.80 -4.84 6.79
C LYS A 456 15.54 -4.42 8.07
N GLY A 457 16.36 -5.30 8.64
CA GLY A 457 16.99 -5.10 9.95
C GLY A 457 17.66 -3.73 10.10
N SER A 458 17.62 -3.16 11.31
CA SER A 458 18.36 -1.95 11.65
C SER A 458 19.86 -2.13 11.31
N GLY A 459 20.44 -1.20 10.56
CA GLY A 459 21.82 -1.24 10.06
C GLY A 459 22.02 -1.99 8.73
N VAL A 460 20.96 -2.50 8.09
CA VAL A 460 21.04 -3.17 6.79
C VAL A 460 20.78 -2.15 5.66
N ALA A 461 21.68 -2.11 4.67
CA ALA A 461 21.50 -1.28 3.49
C ALA A 461 20.37 -1.82 2.60
N ILE A 462 19.50 -0.94 2.13
CA ILE A 462 18.32 -1.24 1.31
C ILE A 462 18.39 -0.38 0.05
N ASP A 463 18.19 -0.96 -1.14
CA ASP A 463 17.91 -0.15 -2.32
C ASP A 463 16.47 0.38 -2.22
N ILE A 464 16.31 1.67 -1.89
CA ILE A 464 14.98 2.26 -1.65
C ILE A 464 14.08 2.22 -2.89
N ARG A 465 14.66 2.05 -4.09
CA ARG A 465 13.92 1.91 -5.35
C ARG A 465 13.21 0.56 -5.48
N GLN A 466 13.66 -0.45 -4.76
CA GLN A 466 13.04 -1.78 -4.72
C GLN A 466 12.13 -1.95 -3.50
N ALA A 467 11.95 -0.90 -2.71
CA ALA A 467 11.05 -0.92 -1.56
C ALA A 467 9.59 -0.83 -1.99
N THR A 468 8.68 -1.05 -1.03
CA THR A 468 7.24 -1.05 -1.27
C THR A 468 6.79 0.28 -1.87
N HIS A 469 6.10 0.18 -3.00
CA HIS A 469 5.57 1.32 -3.72
C HIS A 469 4.28 1.84 -3.07
N SER A 470 4.08 3.16 -3.02
CA SER A 470 2.84 3.75 -2.55
C SER A 470 1.79 3.77 -3.65
N SER A 471 0.55 3.35 -3.36
CA SER A 471 -0.57 3.38 -4.33
C SER A 471 -0.93 4.77 -4.85
N ASN A 472 -0.45 5.85 -4.22
CA ASN A 472 -0.69 7.22 -4.65
C ASN A 472 0.28 7.70 -5.74
N TYR A 473 1.26 6.87 -6.08
CA TYR A 473 2.20 7.06 -7.18
C TYR A 473 2.00 5.91 -8.18
N PRO A 474 2.46 6.02 -9.43
CA PRO A 474 2.57 4.87 -10.32
C PRO A 474 3.89 4.13 -10.05
N ASP A 475 3.90 2.81 -10.21
CA ASP A 475 5.14 2.07 -10.05
C ASP A 475 6.00 2.24 -11.32
N LEU A 476 6.81 3.31 -11.35
CA LEU A 476 7.67 3.64 -12.49
C LEU A 476 8.83 2.67 -12.68
N GLY A 477 9.04 1.72 -11.77
CA GLY A 477 10.23 0.88 -11.69
C GLY A 477 11.51 1.66 -11.31
N LEU A 478 11.80 2.76 -12.01
CA LEU A 478 12.94 3.66 -11.78
C LEU A 478 12.46 5.06 -11.36
N LEU A 479 13.26 5.73 -10.51
CA LEU A 479 13.00 7.14 -10.17
C LEU A 479 13.44 8.04 -11.33
N PRO A 480 12.57 8.94 -11.81
CA PRO A 480 12.95 9.97 -12.77
C PRO A 480 14.11 10.85 -12.25
N PRO A 481 14.85 11.53 -13.14
CA PRO A 481 15.73 12.61 -12.75
C PRO A 481 14.96 13.72 -12.03
N GLY A 482 15.54 14.23 -10.95
CA GLY A 482 14.90 15.20 -10.08
C GLY A 482 15.53 15.26 -8.70
N GLU A 483 15.04 16.21 -7.89
CA GLU A 483 15.44 16.34 -6.49
C GLU A 483 14.46 15.58 -5.58
N TYR A 484 15.00 14.70 -4.73
CA TYR A 484 14.26 13.87 -3.81
C TYR A 484 14.74 14.07 -2.38
N SER A 485 13.89 13.74 -1.43
CA SER A 485 14.22 13.69 -0.01
C SER A 485 13.97 12.29 0.55
N LEU A 486 15.01 11.74 1.14
CA LEU A 486 14.97 10.54 1.97
C LEU A 486 14.70 10.95 3.41
N PHE A 487 13.81 10.24 4.10
CA PHE A 487 13.56 10.50 5.51
C PHE A 487 13.14 9.26 6.28
N MET A 488 13.37 9.29 7.59
CA MET A 488 13.00 8.22 8.52
C MET A 488 12.00 8.75 9.56
N VAL A 489 10.88 8.05 9.74
CA VAL A 489 9.78 8.41 10.68
C VAL A 489 9.65 7.38 11.79
N PHE A 490 9.36 7.89 12.99
CA PHE A 490 9.14 7.14 14.23
C PHE A 490 7.66 6.82 14.48
N ASP A 491 7.36 5.58 14.90
CA ASP A 491 6.04 5.08 15.34
C ASP A 491 4.79 5.74 14.71
N PRO A 492 4.28 5.20 13.58
CA PRO A 492 3.13 5.79 12.88
C PRO A 492 1.80 5.69 13.65
N ASN A 493 1.73 4.95 14.77
CA ASN A 493 0.51 4.91 15.59
C ASN A 493 0.22 6.23 16.32
N SER A 494 1.13 7.19 16.26
CA SER A 494 0.91 8.56 16.73
C SER A 494 0.06 9.42 15.77
N GLY A 495 -0.40 8.85 14.64
CA GLY A 495 -1.12 9.58 13.60
C GLY A 495 -0.15 10.41 12.76
N ALA A 496 -0.43 10.53 11.47
CA ALA A 496 0.42 11.19 10.47
C ALA A 496 0.48 12.72 10.59
N GLY A 497 0.91 13.20 11.75
CA GLY A 497 1.08 14.60 12.07
C GLY A 497 2.05 14.87 13.23
N SER A 498 2.77 13.85 13.74
CA SER A 498 3.83 14.05 14.72
C SER A 498 5.16 14.33 13.99
N ALA A 499 5.53 15.61 13.93
CA ALA A 499 6.68 16.14 13.18
C ALA A 499 8.08 15.76 13.73
N ASP A 500 8.26 14.61 14.40
CA ASP A 500 9.56 14.19 14.95
C ASP A 500 10.27 13.28 13.93
N HIS A 501 10.87 13.89 12.91
CA HIS A 501 11.65 13.20 11.87
C HIS A 501 13.07 12.89 12.38
N GLY A 502 13.54 11.65 12.23
CA GLY A 502 14.87 11.23 12.70
C GLY A 502 16.00 11.88 11.90
N THR A 503 15.99 11.75 10.57
CA THR A 503 16.99 12.30 9.66
C THR A 503 16.36 12.55 8.28
N ARG A 504 16.66 13.70 7.64
CA ARG A 504 16.31 14.00 6.24
C ARG A 504 17.60 14.13 5.43
N ILE A 505 17.65 13.48 4.27
CA ILE A 505 18.76 13.57 3.32
C ILE A 505 18.18 13.92 1.95
N ASP A 506 18.60 15.05 1.40
CA ASP A 506 18.23 15.41 0.03
C ASP A 506 19.21 14.74 -0.93
N ILE A 507 18.67 14.15 -2.00
CA ILE A 507 19.43 13.51 -3.07
C ILE A 507 19.00 14.07 -4.43
N VAL A 508 19.87 13.95 -5.42
CA VAL A 508 19.59 14.31 -6.81
C VAL A 508 19.75 13.06 -7.67
N VAL A 509 18.74 12.75 -8.47
CA VAL A 509 18.85 11.79 -9.57
C VAL A 509 19.10 12.60 -10.84
N SER A 510 20.21 12.33 -11.52
CA SER A 510 20.63 13.01 -12.74
C SER A 510 20.56 12.05 -13.92
N GLY A 511 20.12 12.52 -15.07
CA GLY A 511 20.06 11.73 -16.30
C GLY A 511 20.06 12.66 -17.50
N GLU A 512 20.48 12.13 -18.64
CA GLU A 512 20.43 12.84 -19.91
C GLU A 512 19.35 12.20 -20.79
N ALA A 513 18.70 13.03 -21.60
CA ALA A 513 17.76 12.51 -22.59
C ALA A 513 18.49 11.55 -23.54
N PRO A 514 17.84 10.47 -23.97
CA PRO A 514 18.45 9.48 -24.85
C PRO A 514 18.73 10.08 -26.24
N ASP A 515 19.68 9.51 -26.98
CA ASP A 515 19.76 9.74 -28.42
C ASP A 515 18.58 9.06 -29.14
N ALA A 516 18.29 9.54 -30.35
CA ALA A 516 17.21 9.01 -31.18
C ALA A 516 17.49 7.55 -31.62
N PRO A 517 16.46 6.78 -32.00
CA PRO A 517 16.66 5.45 -32.58
C PRO A 517 17.63 5.48 -33.77
N THR A 518 18.49 4.46 -33.86
CA THR A 518 19.44 4.30 -34.97
C THR A 518 18.77 3.73 -36.22
N ASN A 519 17.66 3.00 -36.03
CA ASN A 519 16.83 2.50 -37.12
C ASN A 519 15.38 2.28 -36.67
N VAL A 520 14.44 2.47 -37.59
CA VAL A 520 13.04 2.11 -37.43
C VAL A 520 12.54 1.50 -38.73
N SER A 521 11.85 0.36 -38.63
CA SER A 521 11.11 -0.22 -39.75
C SER A 521 9.68 -0.52 -39.34
N TYR A 522 8.74 -0.40 -40.29
CA TYR A 522 7.34 -0.69 -40.04
C TYR A 522 6.81 -1.69 -41.06
N ASN A 523 6.39 -2.86 -40.56
CA ASN A 523 5.73 -3.88 -41.35
C ASN A 523 4.22 -3.79 -41.13
N LEU A 524 3.54 -3.13 -42.06
CA LEU A 524 2.09 -2.94 -42.05
C LEU A 524 1.38 -4.22 -42.53
N THR A 525 0.38 -4.68 -41.77
CA THR A 525 -0.35 -5.94 -42.03
C THR A 525 -1.13 -5.87 -43.34
N ASP A 526 -1.92 -4.82 -43.53
CA ASP A 526 -2.68 -4.57 -44.75
C ASP A 526 -2.55 -3.09 -45.14
N LYS A 527 -2.20 -2.84 -46.40
CA LYS A 527 -2.01 -1.49 -46.94
C LYS A 527 -3.30 -0.84 -47.44
N THR A 528 -4.40 -1.59 -47.50
CA THR A 528 -5.64 -1.19 -48.18
C THR A 528 -6.76 -0.77 -47.25
N THR A 529 -6.67 -1.09 -45.97
CA THR A 529 -7.70 -0.81 -44.95
C THR A 529 -7.62 0.61 -44.38
N GLY A 530 -6.45 1.26 -44.50
CA GLY A 530 -6.16 2.52 -43.83
C GLY A 530 -5.90 2.39 -42.32
N LEU A 531 -5.85 1.17 -41.80
CA LEU A 531 -5.54 0.87 -40.40
C LEU A 531 -4.03 0.76 -40.18
N ALA A 532 -3.60 0.97 -38.94
CA ALA A 532 -2.20 0.95 -38.52
C ALA A 532 -1.74 -0.44 -38.05
N ASP A 533 -2.52 -1.49 -38.27
CA ASP A 533 -2.19 -2.85 -37.84
C ASP A 533 -0.85 -3.28 -38.40
N GLY A 534 0.05 -3.76 -37.54
CA GLY A 534 1.40 -4.14 -37.94
C GLY A 534 2.41 -4.08 -36.81
N ILE A 535 3.68 -4.30 -37.16
CA ILE A 535 4.80 -4.34 -36.22
C ILE A 535 5.81 -3.24 -36.59
N VAL A 536 6.08 -2.35 -35.64
CA VAL A 536 7.16 -1.36 -35.71
C VAL A 536 8.36 -1.92 -34.98
N THR A 537 9.47 -2.12 -35.67
CA THR A 537 10.75 -2.51 -35.06
C THR A 537 11.57 -1.25 -34.83
N VAL A 538 11.92 -1.00 -33.56
CA VAL A 538 12.76 0.13 -33.14
C VAL A 538 14.12 -0.41 -32.69
N THR A 539 15.19 0.15 -33.25
CA THR A 539 16.57 -0.18 -32.87
C THR A 539 17.24 1.04 -32.24
N ILE A 540 17.73 0.86 -31.02
CA ILE A 540 18.56 1.78 -30.26
C ILE A 540 20.02 1.30 -30.36
N ASP A 541 20.98 2.24 -30.28
CA ASP A 541 22.38 1.89 -30.11
C ASP A 541 22.58 0.98 -28.87
N PRO A 542 23.15 -0.23 -29.01
CA PRO A 542 23.41 -1.13 -27.88
C PRO A 542 24.22 -0.50 -26.75
N ASP A 543 25.16 0.39 -27.05
CA ASP A 543 25.99 1.05 -26.03
C ASP A 543 25.16 2.04 -25.21
N GLN A 544 24.25 2.77 -25.86
CA GLN A 544 23.29 3.64 -25.19
C GLN A 544 22.31 2.84 -24.33
N PHE A 545 21.83 1.69 -24.83
CA PHE A 545 20.91 0.83 -24.09
C PHE A 545 21.56 0.18 -22.86
N ALA A 546 22.88 -0.04 -22.89
CA ALA A 546 23.64 -0.54 -21.75
C ALA A 546 24.03 0.57 -20.74
N ASN A 547 23.99 1.84 -21.13
CA ASN A 547 24.39 2.97 -20.29
C ASN A 547 23.23 3.51 -19.47
N THR A 548 23.27 3.31 -18.14
CA THR A 548 22.19 3.71 -17.21
C THR A 548 21.84 5.20 -17.26
N SER A 549 22.79 6.09 -17.58
CA SER A 549 22.55 7.54 -17.63
C SER A 549 21.75 8.01 -18.85
N THR A 550 21.77 7.23 -19.95
CA THR A 550 21.14 7.56 -21.23
C THR A 550 20.17 6.48 -21.72
N MET A 551 19.97 5.42 -20.93
CA MET A 551 19.18 4.25 -21.31
C MET A 551 17.75 4.69 -21.64
N PRO A 552 17.29 4.49 -22.89
CA PRO A 552 15.91 4.79 -23.24
C PRO A 552 15.00 3.70 -22.66
N THR A 553 13.90 4.12 -22.05
CA THR A 553 12.90 3.22 -21.48
C THR A 553 11.68 3.06 -22.39
N HIS A 554 11.41 4.06 -23.24
CA HIS A 554 10.27 4.04 -24.14
C HIS A 554 10.61 4.62 -25.52
N ALA A 555 9.89 4.19 -26.54
CA ALA A 555 9.74 4.89 -27.81
C ALA A 555 8.45 5.71 -27.80
N ILE A 556 8.48 6.91 -28.37
CA ILE A 556 7.28 7.73 -28.60
C ILE A 556 7.05 7.82 -30.10
N LEU A 557 5.87 7.41 -30.55
CA LEU A 557 5.52 7.31 -31.97
C LEU A 557 4.63 8.49 -32.38
N TYR A 558 4.80 8.99 -33.60
CA TYR A 558 4.02 10.10 -34.15
C TYR A 558 3.68 9.86 -35.61
N TRP A 559 2.44 10.16 -35.98
CA TRP A 559 2.11 10.33 -37.39
C TRP A 559 2.69 11.64 -37.91
N GLY A 560 3.29 11.62 -39.09
CA GLY A 560 3.95 12.77 -39.67
C GLY A 560 3.97 12.77 -41.19
N ASP A 561 4.51 13.85 -41.72
CA ASP A 561 4.89 13.95 -43.13
C ASP A 561 6.42 13.90 -43.27
N ALA A 562 6.95 14.23 -44.45
CA ALA A 562 8.40 14.27 -44.66
C ALA A 562 9.14 15.35 -43.85
N ASN A 563 8.43 16.29 -43.22
CA ASN A 563 8.97 17.43 -42.49
C ASN A 563 8.89 17.26 -40.97
N GLY A 564 8.08 16.33 -40.47
CA GLY A 564 7.95 16.05 -39.04
C GLY A 564 6.58 15.52 -38.64
N PRO A 565 6.32 15.43 -37.32
CA PRO A 565 5.00 15.10 -36.78
C PRO A 565 3.88 16.05 -37.25
N LEU A 566 2.68 15.52 -37.47
CA LEU A 566 1.51 16.30 -37.86
C LEU A 566 1.08 17.24 -36.72
N ALA A 567 0.94 18.53 -37.02
CA ALA A 567 0.65 19.56 -36.00
C ALA A 567 -0.69 19.36 -35.27
N ASN A 568 -1.70 18.81 -35.98
CA ASN A 568 -3.06 18.62 -35.46
C ASN A 568 -3.23 17.33 -34.64
N TYR A 569 -2.19 16.52 -34.50
CA TYR A 569 -2.23 15.26 -33.77
C TYR A 569 -1.31 15.31 -32.55
N THR A 570 -1.68 14.56 -31.52
CA THR A 570 -0.77 14.18 -30.44
C THR A 570 0.16 13.04 -30.91
N GLU A 571 1.04 12.59 -30.04
CA GLU A 571 1.68 11.29 -30.17
C GLU A 571 0.66 10.13 -30.24
N ILE A 572 1.07 9.03 -30.89
CA ILE A 572 0.40 7.72 -30.84
C ILE A 572 0.66 7.05 -29.47
N GLY A 573 1.53 7.63 -28.64
CA GLY A 573 1.75 7.22 -27.26
C GLY A 573 3.11 6.55 -27.02
N TYR A 574 3.33 6.20 -25.77
CA TYR A 574 4.58 5.63 -25.27
C TYR A 574 4.55 4.12 -25.41
N ARG A 575 5.68 3.52 -25.82
CA ARG A 575 5.84 2.08 -26.03
C ARG A 575 7.12 1.63 -25.34
N ALA A 576 7.02 0.72 -24.39
CA ALA A 576 8.17 0.25 -23.62
C ALA A 576 9.22 -0.39 -24.53
N LEU A 577 10.49 -0.07 -24.28
CA LEU A 577 11.63 -0.71 -24.94
C LEU A 577 12.17 -1.80 -24.01
N THR A 578 12.13 -3.05 -24.47
CA THR A 578 12.52 -4.22 -23.66
C THR A 578 13.93 -4.73 -23.99
N ALA A 579 14.47 -4.32 -25.14
CA ALA A 579 15.82 -4.59 -25.58
C ALA A 579 16.30 -3.51 -26.57
N ALA A 580 17.60 -3.49 -26.87
CA ALA A 580 18.19 -2.59 -27.86
C ALA A 580 17.49 -2.66 -29.23
N THR A 581 16.94 -3.83 -29.59
CA THR A 581 15.97 -3.95 -30.69
C THR A 581 14.65 -4.46 -30.11
N THR A 582 13.59 -3.66 -30.22
CA THR A 582 12.26 -3.98 -29.69
C THR A 582 11.23 -3.98 -30.83
N ASN A 583 10.37 -5.00 -30.85
CA ASN A 583 9.19 -5.05 -31.71
C ASN A 583 7.99 -4.49 -30.96
N ILE A 584 7.35 -3.49 -31.55
CA ILE A 584 6.18 -2.80 -31.02
C ILE A 584 5.00 -3.16 -31.93
N THR A 585 4.03 -3.88 -31.39
CA THR A 585 2.76 -4.12 -32.08
C THR A 585 1.93 -2.84 -32.01
N MET A 586 1.46 -2.38 -33.18
CA MET A 586 0.54 -1.24 -33.26
C MET A 586 -0.83 -1.63 -32.69
N ILE A 587 -1.59 -0.64 -32.23
CA ILE A 587 -2.89 -0.90 -31.61
C ILE A 587 -3.86 -1.40 -32.69
N PRO A 588 -4.44 -2.59 -32.52
CA PRO A 588 -5.36 -3.15 -33.51
C PRO A 588 -6.56 -2.23 -33.78
N GLY A 589 -6.89 -2.03 -35.06
CA GLY A 589 -8.01 -1.18 -35.49
C GLY A 589 -7.73 0.32 -35.41
N SER A 590 -6.53 0.75 -35.03
CA SER A 590 -6.18 2.18 -35.00
C SER A 590 -6.00 2.77 -36.39
N VAL A 591 -6.43 4.01 -36.61
CA VAL A 591 -6.44 4.62 -37.95
C VAL A 591 -5.13 5.34 -38.25
N ILE A 592 -4.63 5.20 -39.48
CA ILE A 592 -3.56 6.07 -39.99
C ILE A 592 -4.19 7.34 -40.58
N PRO A 593 -3.87 8.55 -40.09
CA PRO A 593 -4.37 9.80 -40.69
C PRO A 593 -4.08 9.86 -42.19
N ASN A 594 -5.05 10.33 -42.98
CA ASN A 594 -4.95 10.35 -44.44
C ASN A 594 -3.76 11.18 -44.94
N GLU A 595 -3.40 12.24 -44.22
CA GLU A 595 -2.27 13.11 -44.51
C GLU A 595 -0.90 12.54 -44.08
N ALA A 596 -0.88 11.46 -43.29
CA ALA A 596 0.36 10.87 -42.79
C ALA A 596 1.10 10.14 -43.92
N THR A 597 2.34 10.55 -44.19
CA THR A 597 3.23 9.88 -45.15
C THR A 597 4.42 9.20 -44.45
N HIS A 598 4.65 9.49 -43.17
CA HIS A 598 5.75 8.97 -42.38
C HIS A 598 5.29 8.58 -40.97
N LEU A 599 5.96 7.60 -40.38
CA LEU A 599 5.94 7.33 -38.94
C LEU A 599 7.25 7.85 -38.35
N TRP A 600 7.15 8.76 -37.38
CA TRP A 600 8.28 9.32 -36.66
C TRP A 600 8.39 8.70 -35.27
N VAL A 601 9.61 8.44 -34.83
CA VAL A 601 9.89 7.79 -33.54
C VAL A 601 11.01 8.53 -32.82
N SER A 602 10.71 8.90 -31.57
CA SER A 602 11.69 9.40 -30.59
C SER A 602 12.00 8.33 -29.56
N ALA A 603 13.15 8.44 -28.91
CA ALA A 603 13.44 7.71 -27.69
C ALA A 603 13.12 8.58 -26.46
N TYR A 604 12.73 7.96 -25.36
CA TYR A 604 12.40 8.62 -24.10
C TYR A 604 12.98 7.86 -22.92
N ASN A 605 13.45 8.61 -21.92
CA ASN A 605 13.70 8.11 -20.57
C ASN A 605 13.18 9.14 -19.56
N GLY A 606 13.35 8.89 -18.25
CA GLY A 606 12.89 9.84 -17.23
C GLY A 606 13.47 11.26 -17.37
N ALA A 607 14.60 11.45 -18.04
CA ALA A 607 15.23 12.76 -18.25
C ALA A 607 14.58 13.58 -19.38
N GLY A 608 13.93 12.91 -20.34
CA GLY A 608 13.26 13.58 -21.45
C GLY A 608 13.25 12.77 -22.74
N VAL A 609 12.86 13.46 -23.81
CA VAL A 609 12.74 12.93 -25.18
C VAL A 609 14.02 13.24 -25.97
N SER A 610 14.40 12.35 -26.88
CA SER A 610 15.54 12.55 -27.77
C SER A 610 15.44 13.85 -28.57
N ALA A 611 16.57 14.55 -28.72
CA ALA A 611 16.62 15.85 -29.40
C ALA A 611 16.31 15.76 -30.91
N THR A 612 16.50 14.59 -31.51
CA THR A 612 16.12 14.28 -32.88
C THR A 612 15.19 13.06 -32.92
N MET A 613 14.68 12.73 -34.10
CA MET A 613 13.74 11.65 -34.32
C MET A 613 14.18 10.83 -35.54
N PHE A 614 13.83 9.55 -35.57
CA PHE A 614 13.96 8.71 -36.76
C PHE A 614 12.61 8.61 -37.46
N SER A 615 12.58 8.71 -38.80
CA SER A 615 11.36 8.56 -39.59
C SER A 615 11.44 7.37 -40.53
N VAL A 616 10.35 6.63 -40.67
CA VAL A 616 10.16 5.65 -41.75
C VAL A 616 9.01 6.10 -42.66
N ALA A 617 9.24 6.09 -43.97
CA ALA A 617 8.19 6.39 -44.94
C ALA A 617 7.14 5.28 -44.94
N LEU A 618 5.88 5.68 -44.94
CA LEU A 618 4.77 4.74 -45.08
C LEU A 618 4.65 4.29 -46.55
N PRO A 619 4.11 3.09 -46.82
CA PRO A 619 4.02 2.60 -48.20
C PRO A 619 3.22 3.56 -49.09
N ALA A 620 3.77 3.87 -50.28
CA ALA A 620 3.15 4.81 -51.22
C ALA A 620 1.92 4.23 -51.94
N ASP A 621 1.80 2.90 -51.95
CA ASP A 621 0.70 2.12 -52.54
C ASP A 621 -0.47 1.89 -51.57
N ARG A 622 -0.51 2.58 -50.43
CA ARG A 622 -1.64 2.50 -49.50
C ARG A 622 -2.92 3.07 -50.11
N THR A 623 -4.03 2.42 -49.82
CA THR A 623 -5.37 2.93 -50.14
C THR A 623 -6.19 3.02 -48.87
N TYR A 624 -7.19 3.91 -48.90
CA TYR A 624 -8.18 4.04 -47.85
C TYR A 624 -9.53 3.59 -48.43
N PRO A 625 -10.28 2.72 -47.74
CA PRO A 625 -11.62 2.38 -48.17
C PRO A 625 -12.48 3.65 -48.15
N ALA A 626 -13.42 3.75 -49.08
CA ALA A 626 -14.45 4.78 -49.00
C ALA A 626 -15.32 4.45 -47.78
N LEU A 627 -15.52 5.43 -46.89
CA LEU A 627 -16.28 5.21 -45.66
C LEU A 627 -17.80 5.08 -45.92
N GLY A 628 -18.27 5.52 -47.09
CA GLY A 628 -19.69 5.59 -47.42
C GLY A 628 -20.32 6.92 -46.99
N GLU A 629 -21.66 6.96 -46.97
CA GLU A 629 -22.43 8.10 -46.47
C GLU A 629 -22.41 8.13 -44.93
N GLU A 630 -22.18 9.31 -44.34
CA GLU A 630 -22.32 9.52 -42.90
C GLU A 630 -23.80 9.49 -42.50
N LYS A 631 -24.16 8.61 -41.56
CA LYS A 631 -25.53 8.42 -41.08
C LYS A 631 -25.81 9.18 -39.79
N LEU A 632 -24.81 9.28 -38.91
CA LEU A 632 -24.93 9.93 -37.61
C LEU A 632 -23.55 10.36 -37.09
N SER A 633 -23.46 11.53 -36.46
CA SER A 633 -22.29 11.94 -35.67
C SER A 633 -22.71 12.31 -34.25
N PHE A 634 -21.87 12.02 -33.26
CA PHE A 634 -22.08 12.44 -31.87
C PHE A 634 -20.78 12.50 -31.08
N GLN A 635 -20.83 13.07 -29.87
CA GLN A 635 -19.68 13.12 -28.97
C GLN A 635 -19.94 12.29 -27.72
N ILE A 636 -18.91 11.62 -27.21
CA ILE A 636 -18.98 10.91 -25.93
C ILE A 636 -17.81 11.30 -25.03
N VAL A 637 -18.15 11.74 -23.83
CA VAL A 637 -17.22 12.27 -22.81
C VAL A 637 -17.60 11.72 -21.43
N SER A 638 -16.80 12.04 -20.41
CA SER A 638 -17.12 11.74 -19.01
C SER A 638 -16.43 12.74 -18.08
N ASP A 639 -16.76 12.70 -16.78
CA ASP A 639 -16.02 13.36 -15.71
C ASP A 639 -15.85 14.87 -15.98
N VAL A 640 -17.00 15.50 -16.23
CA VAL A 640 -17.10 16.93 -16.50
C VAL A 640 -16.86 17.75 -15.24
N HIS A 641 -17.24 17.21 -14.08
CA HIS A 641 -17.10 17.81 -12.75
C HIS A 641 -17.36 19.32 -12.77
N SER A 642 -18.58 19.70 -13.14
CA SER A 642 -19.01 21.08 -12.95
C SER A 642 -18.76 21.50 -11.50
N THR A 643 -18.02 22.60 -11.32
CA THR A 643 -17.73 23.20 -10.02
C THR A 643 -18.20 24.64 -10.01
N THR A 644 -18.19 25.25 -8.82
CA THR A 644 -18.47 26.69 -8.67
C THR A 644 -17.25 27.58 -8.95
N ASN A 645 -16.11 27.00 -9.35
CA ASN A 645 -14.88 27.74 -9.63
C ASN A 645 -14.68 28.01 -11.13
N VAL A 646 -14.12 29.17 -11.46
CA VAL A 646 -13.94 29.70 -12.83
C VAL A 646 -13.10 28.77 -13.71
N THR A 647 -12.09 28.12 -13.15
CA THR A 647 -11.17 27.26 -13.93
C THR A 647 -11.85 26.03 -14.53
N GLY A 648 -12.70 25.34 -13.76
CA GLY A 648 -13.43 24.16 -14.25
C GLY A 648 -14.40 24.52 -15.37
N LEU A 649 -15.17 25.61 -15.18
CA LEU A 649 -16.08 26.12 -16.20
C LEU A 649 -15.37 26.50 -17.51
N THR A 650 -14.13 27.02 -17.43
CA THR A 650 -13.35 27.36 -18.64
C THR A 650 -13.00 26.11 -19.47
N ARG A 651 -12.76 24.96 -18.85
CA ARG A 651 -12.49 23.70 -19.57
C ARG A 651 -13.73 23.21 -20.31
N ILE A 652 -14.88 23.28 -19.65
CA ILE A 652 -16.19 22.94 -20.23
C ILE A 652 -16.52 23.89 -21.39
N GLU A 653 -16.26 25.19 -21.25
CA GLU A 653 -16.41 26.17 -22.33
C GLU A 653 -15.54 25.85 -23.55
N ASN A 654 -14.27 25.46 -23.33
CA ASN A 654 -13.39 25.07 -24.44
C ASN A 654 -13.88 23.81 -25.15
N PHE A 655 -14.34 22.82 -24.39
CA PHE A 655 -14.96 21.61 -24.91
C PHE A 655 -16.20 21.94 -25.77
N PHE A 656 -17.18 22.68 -25.24
CA PHE A 656 -18.37 23.06 -25.99
C PHE A 656 -18.06 23.88 -27.25
N ASN A 657 -17.06 24.78 -27.20
CA ASN A 657 -16.62 25.53 -28.37
C ASN A 657 -15.98 24.63 -29.44
N ASP A 658 -15.20 23.62 -29.03
CA ASP A 658 -14.58 22.68 -29.97
C ASP A 658 -15.65 21.86 -30.69
N VAL A 659 -16.65 21.34 -29.95
CA VAL A 659 -17.79 20.62 -30.52
C VAL A 659 -18.60 21.50 -31.47
N LYS A 660 -18.98 22.71 -31.02
CA LYS A 660 -19.71 23.69 -31.84
C LYS A 660 -18.98 24.02 -33.16
N GLN A 661 -17.65 24.00 -33.15
CA GLN A 661 -16.83 24.33 -34.31
C GLN A 661 -16.64 23.16 -35.26
N ILE A 662 -16.46 21.94 -34.74
CA ILE A 662 -16.10 20.75 -35.51
C ILE A 662 -17.33 20.04 -36.05
N ASP A 663 -18.38 19.90 -35.22
CA ASP A 663 -19.56 19.10 -35.53
C ASP A 663 -20.84 19.82 -35.06
N PRO A 664 -21.21 20.95 -35.71
CA PRO A 664 -22.39 21.73 -35.34
C PRO A 664 -23.72 20.99 -35.54
N ASP A 665 -23.72 19.93 -36.35
CA ASP A 665 -24.88 19.10 -36.67
C ASP A 665 -24.94 17.81 -35.84
N SER A 666 -24.06 17.68 -34.83
CA SER A 666 -24.00 16.55 -33.91
C SER A 666 -25.37 16.18 -33.34
N ALA A 667 -25.64 14.87 -33.30
CA ALA A 667 -26.86 14.33 -32.73
C ALA A 667 -26.95 14.49 -31.20
N GLY A 668 -25.82 14.75 -30.54
CA GLY A 668 -25.76 15.05 -29.12
C GLY A 668 -24.39 14.83 -28.48
N ILE A 669 -24.24 15.35 -27.27
CA ILE A 669 -23.14 15.08 -26.35
C ILE A 669 -23.63 14.08 -25.31
N PHE A 670 -23.05 12.88 -25.32
CA PHE A 670 -23.35 11.80 -24.39
C PHE A 670 -22.29 11.79 -23.30
N VAL A 671 -22.70 11.73 -22.03
CA VAL A 671 -21.77 11.80 -20.90
C VAL A 671 -21.84 10.56 -20.03
N SER A 672 -20.73 9.86 -19.87
CA SER A 672 -20.62 8.64 -19.07
C SER A 672 -20.41 8.90 -17.58
N GLY A 673 -21.14 9.85 -16.99
CA GLY A 673 -21.16 10.12 -15.54
C GLY A 673 -20.26 11.25 -15.05
N ASP A 674 -20.37 11.57 -13.76
CA ASP A 674 -19.61 12.61 -13.05
C ASP A 674 -19.70 13.99 -13.72
N ILE A 675 -20.95 14.42 -13.99
CA ILE A 675 -21.21 15.77 -14.52
C ILE A 675 -21.06 16.85 -13.46
N THR A 676 -21.18 16.48 -12.19
CA THR A 676 -20.98 17.34 -11.03
C THR A 676 -19.78 16.86 -10.20
N ASN A 677 -19.28 17.71 -9.30
CA ASN A 677 -18.21 17.29 -8.39
C ASN A 677 -18.75 16.84 -7.03
N LEU A 678 -19.86 17.41 -6.57
CA LEU A 678 -20.50 17.08 -5.30
C LEU A 678 -21.98 16.75 -5.45
N GLY A 679 -22.55 16.79 -6.66
CA GLY A 679 -23.98 16.59 -6.87
C GLY A 679 -24.83 17.72 -6.30
N ASN A 680 -24.29 18.93 -6.17
CA ASN A 680 -24.98 20.06 -5.56
C ASN A 680 -25.75 20.89 -6.59
N ILE A 681 -26.84 21.53 -6.15
CA ILE A 681 -27.75 22.31 -7.03
C ILE A 681 -26.98 23.32 -7.89
N ALA A 682 -26.08 24.11 -7.28
CA ALA A 682 -25.31 25.12 -7.99
C ALA A 682 -24.43 24.54 -9.12
N GLU A 683 -23.94 23.30 -8.99
CA GLU A 683 -23.11 22.67 -10.02
C GLU A 683 -23.96 22.27 -11.24
N TYR A 684 -25.17 21.76 -10.99
CA TYR A 684 -26.15 21.47 -12.04
C TYR A 684 -26.62 22.74 -12.74
N GLU A 685 -27.01 23.78 -11.99
CA GLU A 685 -27.45 25.07 -12.54
C GLU A 685 -26.36 25.69 -13.41
N ASN A 686 -25.12 25.74 -12.92
CA ASN A 686 -24.01 26.30 -13.69
C ASN A 686 -23.74 25.54 -14.99
N LEU A 687 -23.80 24.20 -14.97
CA LEU A 687 -23.59 23.40 -16.17
C LEU A 687 -24.73 23.57 -17.17
N TYR A 688 -25.98 23.54 -16.69
CA TYR A 688 -27.16 23.71 -17.52
C TYR A 688 -27.18 25.09 -18.17
N ASP A 689 -26.96 26.16 -17.41
CA ASP A 689 -26.91 27.54 -17.92
C ASP A 689 -25.78 27.72 -18.95
N LEU A 690 -24.63 27.08 -18.71
CA LEU A 690 -23.51 27.12 -19.64
C LEU A 690 -23.84 26.43 -20.95
N TRP A 691 -24.38 25.22 -20.88
CA TRP A 691 -24.82 24.45 -22.03
C TRP A 691 -25.93 25.19 -22.78
N ASP A 692 -26.98 25.67 -22.09
CA ASP A 692 -28.13 26.33 -22.70
C ASP A 692 -27.71 27.58 -23.49
N ARG A 693 -26.75 28.33 -22.95
CA ARG A 693 -26.14 29.50 -23.59
C ARG A 693 -25.30 29.16 -24.83
N MET A 694 -24.56 28.04 -24.82
CA MET A 694 -23.57 27.73 -25.85
C MET A 694 -24.07 26.76 -26.93
N LEU A 695 -24.95 25.85 -26.56
CA LEU A 695 -25.39 24.69 -27.35
C LEU A 695 -26.89 24.38 -27.19
N GLY A 696 -27.60 24.97 -26.23
CA GLY A 696 -29.02 24.70 -26.01
C GLY A 696 -29.93 25.75 -26.64
N SER A 697 -31.00 26.12 -25.92
CA SER A 697 -32.10 26.92 -26.44
C SER A 697 -31.72 28.36 -26.79
N GLN A 698 -30.67 28.91 -26.14
CA GLN A 698 -30.18 30.27 -26.36
C GLN A 698 -29.11 30.37 -27.46
N SER A 699 -28.65 29.24 -28.01
CA SER A 699 -27.63 29.18 -29.05
C SER A 699 -28.23 29.05 -30.46
N ASP A 700 -27.48 29.52 -31.45
CA ASP A 700 -27.73 29.29 -32.88
C ASP A 700 -27.39 27.86 -33.33
N VAL A 701 -26.47 27.21 -32.62
CA VAL A 701 -26.11 25.79 -32.78
C VAL A 701 -26.73 25.01 -31.62
N LYS A 702 -27.55 24.01 -31.94
CA LYS A 702 -28.36 23.26 -30.98
C LYS A 702 -27.92 21.82 -30.89
N ILE A 703 -27.12 21.50 -29.88
CA ILE A 703 -26.59 20.16 -29.64
C ILE A 703 -27.10 19.68 -28.29
N PRO A 704 -27.97 18.64 -28.26
CA PRO A 704 -28.47 18.04 -27.02
C PRO A 704 -27.36 17.52 -26.09
N PHE A 705 -27.63 17.46 -24.79
CA PHE A 705 -26.70 16.94 -23.78
C PHE A 705 -27.38 15.84 -22.96
N PHE A 706 -26.84 14.63 -22.98
CA PHE A 706 -27.45 13.45 -22.35
C PHE A 706 -26.51 12.82 -21.32
N PRO A 707 -26.70 13.08 -20.02
CA PRO A 707 -25.82 12.56 -18.99
C PRO A 707 -26.27 11.20 -18.43
N ALA A 708 -25.32 10.30 -18.19
CA ALA A 708 -25.42 9.21 -17.23
C ALA A 708 -25.08 9.71 -15.83
N VAL A 709 -25.34 8.87 -14.83
CA VAL A 709 -24.90 9.09 -13.44
C VAL A 709 -23.53 8.50 -13.21
N GLY A 710 -22.68 9.24 -12.52
CA GLY A 710 -21.46 8.77 -11.88
C GLY A 710 -21.53 8.84 -10.35
N ASN A 711 -20.42 8.55 -9.68
CA ASN A 711 -20.40 8.51 -8.21
C ASN A 711 -20.38 9.90 -7.57
N HIS A 712 -19.91 10.93 -8.28
CA HIS A 712 -19.89 12.31 -7.75
C HIS A 712 -21.28 12.93 -7.66
N GLU A 713 -22.24 12.45 -8.45
CA GLU A 713 -23.65 12.84 -8.30
C GLU A 713 -24.21 12.52 -6.91
N PHE A 714 -23.62 11.54 -6.20
CA PHE A 714 -24.06 11.05 -4.90
C PHE A 714 -23.07 11.34 -3.75
N LYS A 715 -22.09 12.23 -3.93
CA LYS A 715 -21.14 12.57 -2.86
C LYS A 715 -21.80 13.33 -1.71
N PRO A 716 -21.47 12.99 -0.44
CA PRO A 716 -22.03 13.65 0.72
C PRO A 716 -21.54 15.09 0.87
N ASP A 717 -22.46 15.99 1.18
CA ASP A 717 -22.18 17.39 1.53
C ASP A 717 -22.19 17.57 3.05
N ASN A 718 -21.09 18.10 3.59
CA ASN A 718 -20.91 18.38 5.02
C ASN A 718 -21.80 19.52 5.53
N THR A 719 -22.53 20.21 4.65
CA THR A 719 -23.23 21.44 4.99
C THR A 719 -24.71 21.27 5.32
N LEU A 720 -25.44 20.23 4.87
CA LEU A 720 -26.89 20.17 5.15
C LEU A 720 -27.61 18.81 5.30
N ASP A 721 -27.11 17.65 4.86
CA ASP A 721 -28.01 16.48 4.72
C ASP A 721 -27.56 15.22 5.50
N GLY A 722 -28.24 14.92 6.62
CA GLY A 722 -28.04 13.70 7.41
C GLY A 722 -28.83 12.51 6.86
N TYR A 723 -28.26 11.29 6.89
CA TYR A 723 -28.92 9.99 6.66
C TYR A 723 -30.11 10.03 5.67
N GLY A 724 -29.88 10.39 4.40
CA GLY A 724 -30.95 10.59 3.40
C GLY A 724 -30.50 11.06 2.00
N ASP A 725 -29.20 10.99 1.71
CA ASP A 725 -28.56 11.77 0.64
C ASP A 725 -28.80 11.20 -0.78
N TYR A 726 -28.78 9.87 -0.92
CA TYR A 726 -28.94 9.22 -2.22
C TYR A 726 -30.29 9.52 -2.88
N ALA A 727 -31.42 9.36 -2.17
CA ALA A 727 -32.75 9.57 -2.76
C ALA A 727 -32.98 11.03 -3.17
N ILE A 728 -32.45 11.98 -2.39
CA ILE A 728 -32.51 13.42 -2.72
C ILE A 728 -31.66 13.72 -3.95
N LYS A 729 -30.42 13.22 -4.01
CA LYS A 729 -29.51 13.44 -5.13
C LYS A 729 -29.96 12.70 -6.40
N GLN A 730 -30.57 11.53 -6.27
CA GLN A 730 -31.24 10.83 -7.37
C GLN A 730 -32.39 11.68 -7.93
N ALA A 731 -33.29 12.18 -7.08
CA ALA A 731 -34.40 13.02 -7.52
C ALA A 731 -33.89 14.30 -8.20
N ARG A 732 -32.84 14.92 -7.66
CA ARG A 732 -32.16 16.08 -8.24
C ARG A 732 -31.57 15.76 -9.61
N PHE A 733 -30.85 14.66 -9.76
CA PHE A 733 -30.31 14.26 -11.05
C PHE A 733 -31.44 14.09 -12.09
N ILE A 734 -32.53 13.41 -11.73
CA ILE A 734 -33.70 13.22 -12.61
C ILE A 734 -34.32 14.57 -13.00
N GLU A 735 -34.42 15.52 -12.07
CA GLU A 735 -34.94 16.87 -12.32
C GLU A 735 -34.14 17.59 -13.42
N TYR A 736 -32.82 17.60 -13.33
CA TYR A 736 -31.96 18.24 -14.33
C TYR A 736 -31.86 17.44 -15.63
N LEU A 737 -31.84 16.10 -15.57
CA LEU A 737 -31.93 15.23 -16.75
C LEU A 737 -33.19 15.55 -17.57
N ASN A 738 -34.33 15.73 -16.91
CA ASN A 738 -35.59 16.06 -17.58
C ASN A 738 -35.57 17.41 -18.30
N GLN A 739 -34.77 18.37 -17.84
CA GLN A 739 -34.59 19.65 -18.55
C GLN A 739 -33.84 19.44 -19.87
N TYR A 740 -32.77 18.63 -19.84
CA TYR A 740 -32.04 18.28 -21.06
C TYR A 740 -32.89 17.47 -22.05
N LEU A 741 -33.66 16.49 -21.56
CA LEU A 741 -34.56 15.68 -22.38
C LEU A 741 -35.66 16.54 -23.01
N GLU A 742 -36.29 17.44 -22.25
CA GLU A 742 -37.30 18.37 -22.76
C GLU A 742 -36.73 19.28 -23.84
N ALA A 743 -35.55 19.84 -23.63
CA ALA A 743 -34.88 20.70 -24.61
C ALA A 743 -34.49 19.93 -25.89
N ALA A 744 -34.25 18.62 -25.79
CA ALA A 744 -34.02 17.72 -26.92
C ALA A 744 -35.30 17.17 -27.57
N GLY A 745 -36.49 17.52 -27.05
CA GLY A 745 -37.78 16.98 -27.51
C GLY A 745 -37.96 15.49 -27.23
N LYS A 746 -37.36 14.98 -26.15
CA LYS A 746 -37.46 13.60 -25.68
C LYS A 746 -38.39 13.48 -24.48
N ASP A 747 -38.92 12.29 -24.27
CA ASP A 747 -39.83 12.02 -23.15
C ASP A 747 -39.09 12.15 -21.81
N GLN A 748 -39.75 12.80 -20.84
CA GLN A 748 -39.22 12.97 -19.49
C GLN A 748 -39.31 11.67 -18.69
N ILE A 749 -38.35 11.46 -17.81
CA ILE A 749 -38.30 10.37 -16.85
C ILE A 749 -39.28 10.63 -15.71
N THR A 750 -40.33 9.81 -15.61
CA THR A 750 -41.38 9.91 -14.58
C THR A 750 -41.45 8.70 -13.64
N ASN A 751 -40.66 7.66 -13.92
CA ASN A 751 -40.70 6.38 -13.18
C ASN A 751 -39.82 6.39 -11.91
N GLY A 752 -39.13 7.50 -11.61
CA GLY A 752 -38.23 7.65 -10.47
C GLY A 752 -36.91 6.88 -10.60
N LYS A 753 -36.66 6.22 -11.72
CA LYS A 753 -35.39 5.55 -12.04
C LYS A 753 -34.50 6.53 -12.79
N HIS A 754 -33.19 6.42 -12.63
CA HIS A 754 -32.22 7.33 -13.23
C HIS A 754 -31.29 6.62 -14.25
N TYR A 755 -31.57 5.33 -14.52
CA TYR A 755 -31.18 4.65 -15.75
C TYR A 755 -32.30 4.77 -16.79
N TYR A 756 -31.94 4.96 -18.05
CA TYR A 756 -32.85 5.27 -19.13
C TYR A 756 -32.22 4.95 -20.50
N ASP A 757 -33.00 5.01 -21.56
CA ASP A 757 -32.54 4.80 -22.93
C ASP A 757 -33.18 5.80 -23.90
N LEU A 758 -32.52 6.01 -25.04
CA LEU A 758 -32.97 6.94 -26.09
C LEU A 758 -32.70 6.35 -27.47
N TRP A 759 -33.65 6.55 -28.39
CA TRP A 759 -33.46 6.30 -29.81
C TRP A 759 -33.14 7.60 -30.55
N ILE A 760 -32.01 7.64 -31.24
CA ILE A 760 -31.54 8.79 -32.01
C ILE A 760 -30.98 8.29 -33.35
N GLY A 761 -31.52 8.79 -34.46
CA GLY A 761 -31.05 8.40 -35.80
C GLY A 761 -31.22 6.92 -36.15
N GLY A 762 -32.06 6.18 -35.42
CA GLY A 762 -32.19 4.72 -35.58
C GLY A 762 -31.18 3.89 -34.76
N TYR A 763 -30.36 4.53 -33.93
CA TYR A 763 -29.42 3.89 -33.02
C TYR A 763 -29.89 4.02 -31.57
N HIS A 764 -29.55 3.03 -30.74
CA HIS A 764 -29.97 2.93 -29.36
C HIS A 764 -28.86 3.37 -28.40
N PHE A 765 -29.19 4.32 -27.53
CA PHE A 765 -28.29 4.84 -26.50
C PHE A 765 -28.86 4.49 -25.13
N ILE A 766 -28.10 3.73 -24.32
CA ILE A 766 -28.55 3.13 -23.06
C ILE A 766 -27.68 3.67 -21.92
N PHE A 767 -28.30 4.23 -20.89
CA PHE A 767 -27.62 4.85 -19.76
C PHE A 767 -27.88 4.01 -18.51
N LEU A 768 -26.86 3.27 -18.07
CA LEU A 768 -26.88 2.55 -16.80
C LEU A 768 -26.52 3.49 -15.65
N ALA A 769 -26.95 3.14 -14.45
CA ALA A 769 -26.68 3.96 -13.29
C ALA A 769 -26.59 3.20 -11.97
N SER A 770 -25.73 3.67 -11.07
CA SER A 770 -25.57 3.09 -9.74
C SER A 770 -26.78 3.37 -8.86
N GLU A 771 -27.38 2.32 -8.31
CA GLU A 771 -28.56 2.41 -7.45
C GLU A 771 -28.25 2.68 -5.97
N VAL A 772 -27.02 3.11 -5.68
CA VAL A 772 -26.50 3.45 -4.34
C VAL A 772 -25.44 4.56 -4.43
N ALA A 773 -25.26 5.27 -3.31
CA ALA A 773 -24.13 6.18 -3.13
C ALA A 773 -22.85 5.40 -2.81
N GLY A 774 -21.75 5.77 -3.46
CA GLY A 774 -20.45 5.14 -3.28
C GLY A 774 -19.63 5.17 -4.57
N THR A 775 -18.36 4.80 -4.46
CA THR A 775 -17.44 4.79 -5.61
C THR A 775 -17.65 3.59 -6.53
N ASN A 776 -18.12 2.45 -5.99
CA ASN A 776 -18.51 1.28 -6.80
C ASN A 776 -19.96 1.45 -7.31
N ALA A 777 -20.24 0.93 -8.50
CA ALA A 777 -21.61 0.90 -9.03
C ALA A 777 -22.37 -0.31 -8.50
N LYS A 778 -23.59 -0.09 -7.98
CA LYS A 778 -24.57 -1.17 -7.81
C LYS A 778 -25.51 -1.21 -9.01
N ILE A 779 -25.56 -2.35 -9.70
CA ILE A 779 -26.55 -2.62 -10.74
C ILE A 779 -27.47 -3.75 -10.25
N SER A 780 -28.72 -3.46 -9.90
CA SER A 780 -29.66 -4.45 -9.35
C SER A 780 -30.11 -5.50 -10.37
N ASP A 781 -30.69 -6.60 -9.89
CA ASP A 781 -31.29 -7.63 -10.75
C ASP A 781 -32.40 -7.03 -11.65
N ALA A 782 -33.12 -6.02 -11.15
CA ALA A 782 -34.16 -5.34 -11.92
C ALA A 782 -33.59 -4.48 -13.06
N GLN A 783 -32.46 -3.80 -12.84
CA GLN A 783 -31.78 -3.03 -13.88
C GLN A 783 -31.11 -3.94 -14.91
N LEU A 784 -30.51 -5.06 -14.46
CA LEU A 784 -29.96 -6.10 -15.36
C LEU A 784 -31.04 -6.72 -16.25
N ALA A 785 -32.21 -7.08 -15.67
CA ALA A 785 -33.33 -7.62 -16.44
C ALA A 785 -33.88 -6.60 -17.46
N TRP A 786 -33.93 -5.32 -17.08
CA TRP A 786 -34.29 -4.24 -18.00
C TRP A 786 -33.27 -4.13 -19.14
N LEU A 787 -31.98 -4.12 -18.85
CA LEU A 787 -30.92 -4.06 -19.86
C LEU A 787 -30.98 -5.23 -20.85
N ASP A 788 -31.14 -6.47 -20.36
CA ASP A 788 -31.28 -7.67 -21.20
C ASP A 788 -32.48 -7.53 -22.15
N GLN A 789 -33.62 -7.03 -21.64
CA GLN A 789 -34.80 -6.76 -22.47
C GLN A 789 -34.55 -5.65 -23.50
N THR A 790 -33.94 -4.54 -23.08
CA THR A 790 -33.65 -3.37 -23.92
C THR A 790 -32.71 -3.75 -25.09
N LEU A 791 -31.65 -4.51 -24.83
CA LEU A 791 -30.73 -4.99 -25.88
C LEU A 791 -31.38 -6.04 -26.80
N ALA A 792 -32.23 -6.93 -26.26
CA ALA A 792 -33.01 -7.86 -27.08
C ALA A 792 -34.00 -7.17 -28.03
N GLU A 793 -34.48 -5.97 -27.68
CA GLU A 793 -35.30 -5.14 -28.55
C GLU A 793 -34.47 -4.52 -29.68
N ASP A 794 -33.25 -4.05 -29.39
CA ASP A 794 -32.37 -3.41 -30.38
C ASP A 794 -31.86 -4.37 -31.45
N ARG A 795 -31.49 -5.59 -31.06
CA ARG A 795 -30.96 -6.63 -31.97
C ARG A 795 -31.81 -6.83 -33.23
N LYS A 796 -33.13 -6.64 -33.14
CA LYS A 796 -34.07 -6.75 -34.27
C LYS A 796 -33.84 -5.73 -35.38
N ASN A 797 -33.11 -4.64 -35.11
CA ASN A 797 -32.86 -3.56 -36.04
C ASN A 797 -31.48 -3.65 -36.70
N GLY A 798 -30.60 -4.58 -36.27
CA GLY A 798 -29.30 -4.83 -36.87
C GLY A 798 -28.27 -3.71 -36.71
N HIS A 799 -28.52 -2.74 -35.83
CA HIS A 799 -27.59 -1.64 -35.52
C HIS A 799 -26.89 -1.88 -34.17
N PRO A 800 -25.67 -1.35 -33.98
CA PRO A 800 -24.99 -1.42 -32.70
C PRO A 800 -25.65 -0.52 -31.64
N SER A 801 -25.67 -0.99 -30.40
CA SER A 801 -26.13 -0.24 -29.22
C SER A 801 -24.97 0.44 -28.51
N PHE A 802 -25.17 1.65 -27.99
CA PHE A 802 -24.18 2.38 -27.20
C PHE A 802 -24.58 2.46 -25.74
N ILE A 803 -23.81 1.81 -24.86
CA ILE A 803 -24.06 1.73 -23.41
C ILE A 803 -23.11 2.68 -22.67
N MET A 804 -23.68 3.55 -21.83
CA MET A 804 -22.93 4.42 -20.93
C MET A 804 -23.03 3.86 -19.52
N LEU A 805 -21.89 3.53 -18.92
CA LEU A 805 -21.78 3.16 -17.51
C LEU A 805 -20.49 3.76 -16.95
N HIS A 806 -20.63 4.58 -15.91
CA HIS A 806 -19.52 5.38 -15.40
C HIS A 806 -18.30 4.54 -14.98
N GLN A 807 -18.50 3.51 -14.17
CA GLN A 807 -17.45 2.58 -13.73
C GLN A 807 -17.06 1.62 -14.87
N CYS A 808 -15.77 1.57 -15.20
CA CYS A 808 -15.23 0.57 -16.12
C CYS A 808 -15.27 -0.84 -15.53
N LEU A 809 -15.37 -1.85 -16.41
CA LEU A 809 -15.21 -3.24 -16.02
C LEU A 809 -13.72 -3.59 -15.79
N TYR A 810 -13.45 -4.51 -14.87
CA TYR A 810 -12.09 -4.95 -14.57
C TYR A 810 -11.40 -5.64 -15.77
N ASN A 811 -10.11 -5.36 -15.97
CA ASN A 811 -9.27 -5.96 -17.01
C ASN A 811 -9.81 -5.77 -18.44
N THR A 812 -10.44 -4.63 -18.74
CA THR A 812 -10.90 -4.28 -20.11
C THR A 812 -10.14 -3.08 -20.66
N VAL A 813 -10.33 -1.90 -20.09
CA VAL A 813 -9.76 -0.63 -20.56
C VAL A 813 -8.84 0.01 -19.52
N SER A 814 -8.09 1.03 -19.95
CA SER A 814 -7.32 1.91 -19.06
C SER A 814 -8.19 2.42 -17.91
N GLY A 815 -7.60 2.45 -16.71
CA GLY A 815 -8.36 2.62 -15.47
C GLY A 815 -8.90 1.32 -14.84
N GLY A 816 -9.27 0.32 -15.64
CA GLY A 816 -9.81 -0.96 -15.16
C GLY A 816 -8.78 -2.08 -14.96
N MET A 817 -7.50 -1.85 -15.25
CA MET A 817 -6.46 -2.89 -15.20
C MET A 817 -6.12 -3.32 -13.76
N PRO A 818 -5.70 -4.59 -13.52
CA PRO A 818 -5.42 -5.11 -12.17
C PRO A 818 -4.45 -4.28 -11.32
N ALA A 819 -3.52 -3.55 -11.94
CA ALA A 819 -2.54 -2.71 -11.25
C ALA A 819 -3.07 -1.32 -10.84
N HIS A 820 -4.25 -0.92 -11.31
CA HIS A 820 -4.77 0.45 -11.15
C HIS A 820 -5.65 0.64 -9.90
N GLY A 821 -5.93 -0.43 -9.14
CA GLY A 821 -6.55 -0.34 -7.79
C GLY A 821 -7.94 0.31 -7.78
N TRP A 822 -8.81 -0.07 -8.71
CA TRP A 822 -10.01 0.70 -9.08
C TRP A 822 -11.33 0.24 -8.40
N ASN A 823 -12.35 1.11 -8.37
CA ASN A 823 -13.70 0.75 -7.90
C ASN A 823 -14.57 0.35 -9.09
N GLY A 824 -15.11 -0.86 -9.06
CA GLY A 824 -15.75 -1.50 -10.22
C GLY A 824 -17.26 -1.59 -10.11
N VAL A 825 -17.82 -2.56 -10.84
CA VAL A 825 -19.25 -2.83 -10.90
C VAL A 825 -19.59 -4.03 -10.03
N ILE A 826 -20.60 -3.87 -9.18
CA ILE A 826 -21.23 -4.94 -8.41
C ILE A 826 -22.62 -5.17 -9.00
N ALA A 827 -22.71 -6.16 -9.88
CA ALA A 827 -23.93 -6.52 -10.59
C ALA A 827 -24.67 -7.63 -9.82
N GLY A 828 -25.94 -7.38 -9.51
CA GLY A 828 -26.89 -8.27 -8.87
C GLY A 828 -27.11 -7.99 -7.38
N ASP A 829 -28.35 -8.17 -6.91
CA ASP A 829 -28.73 -7.80 -5.54
C ASP A 829 -28.08 -8.70 -4.48
N GLN A 830 -27.95 -9.99 -4.77
CA GLN A 830 -27.26 -10.93 -3.88
C GLN A 830 -25.75 -10.64 -3.80
N ASN A 831 -25.14 -10.34 -4.94
CA ASN A 831 -23.73 -9.96 -5.03
C ASN A 831 -23.44 -8.68 -4.22
N TRP A 832 -24.35 -7.70 -4.28
CA TRP A 832 -24.26 -6.49 -3.46
C TRP A 832 -24.33 -6.79 -1.95
N LEU A 833 -25.28 -7.63 -1.53
CA LEU A 833 -25.43 -8.01 -0.12
C LEU A 833 -24.16 -8.69 0.42
N GLU A 834 -23.56 -9.58 -0.38
CA GLU A 834 -22.31 -10.25 -0.03
C GLU A 834 -21.12 -9.28 0.00
N TRP A 835 -21.05 -8.34 -0.95
CA TRP A 835 -20.03 -7.27 -0.94
C TRP A 835 -20.07 -6.45 0.34
N GLU A 836 -21.25 -5.95 0.72
CA GLU A 836 -21.42 -5.15 1.93
C GLU A 836 -21.09 -5.93 3.21
N THR A 837 -21.37 -7.23 3.23
CA THR A 837 -21.23 -8.07 4.42
C THR A 837 -19.81 -8.62 4.61
N GLU A 838 -19.15 -9.04 3.53
CA GLU A 838 -17.91 -9.84 3.60
C GLU A 838 -16.64 -9.06 3.28
N VAL A 839 -16.75 -8.01 2.48
CA VAL A 839 -15.61 -7.28 1.91
C VAL A 839 -15.41 -5.96 2.66
N GLY A 840 -16.50 -5.20 2.88
CA GLY A 840 -16.48 -3.94 3.63
C GLY A 840 -15.45 -2.91 3.13
N ALA A 841 -15.36 -1.75 3.78
CA ALA A 841 -14.34 -0.74 3.42
C ALA A 841 -12.89 -1.18 3.72
N ASP A 842 -12.71 -2.24 4.50
CA ASP A 842 -11.42 -2.61 5.10
C ASP A 842 -10.65 -3.71 4.34
N ARG A 843 -11.25 -4.33 3.30
CA ARG A 843 -10.56 -5.37 2.50
C ARG A 843 -11.01 -5.37 1.04
N ALA A 844 -10.32 -4.64 0.17
CA ALA A 844 -10.55 -4.73 -1.27
C ALA A 844 -10.35 -6.18 -1.78
N PRO A 845 -11.28 -6.76 -2.55
CA PRO A 845 -11.13 -8.09 -3.10
C PRO A 845 -10.17 -8.08 -4.29
N THR A 846 -9.74 -9.28 -4.69
CA THR A 846 -8.86 -9.42 -5.86
C THR A 846 -9.60 -9.03 -7.14
N TYR A 847 -8.87 -8.54 -8.14
CA TYR A 847 -9.45 -8.23 -9.46
C TYR A 847 -10.20 -9.44 -10.07
N ARG A 848 -9.74 -10.67 -9.82
CA ARG A 848 -10.41 -11.89 -10.28
C ARG A 848 -11.77 -12.05 -9.60
N THR A 849 -11.84 -11.79 -8.30
CA THR A 849 -13.13 -11.84 -7.57
C THR A 849 -14.09 -10.78 -8.08
N MET A 850 -13.62 -9.56 -8.37
CA MET A 850 -14.44 -8.52 -9.00
C MET A 850 -15.00 -9.01 -10.34
N ARG A 851 -14.11 -9.42 -11.25
CA ARG A 851 -14.45 -9.84 -12.61
C ARG A 851 -15.34 -11.09 -12.67
N ASP A 852 -14.96 -12.14 -11.94
CA ASP A 852 -15.52 -13.49 -12.11
C ASP A 852 -16.76 -13.73 -11.24
N LYS A 853 -17.02 -12.87 -10.24
CA LYS A 853 -18.19 -12.97 -9.36
C LYS A 853 -19.08 -11.73 -9.44
N TYR A 854 -18.54 -10.56 -9.10
CA TYR A 854 -19.35 -9.36 -8.91
C TYR A 854 -19.76 -8.70 -10.24
N GLU A 855 -18.92 -8.76 -11.28
CA GLU A 855 -19.25 -8.27 -12.62
C GLU A 855 -19.91 -9.33 -13.51
N ALA A 856 -19.86 -10.61 -13.12
CA ALA A 856 -20.27 -11.72 -13.96
C ALA A 856 -21.69 -11.57 -14.53
N PRO A 857 -22.72 -11.16 -13.77
CA PRO A 857 -24.07 -11.00 -14.32
C PRO A 857 -24.16 -9.96 -15.45
N LEU A 858 -23.45 -8.84 -15.34
CA LEU A 858 -23.42 -7.81 -16.40
C LEU A 858 -22.61 -8.31 -17.61
N ARG A 859 -21.47 -8.96 -17.37
CA ARG A 859 -20.67 -9.57 -18.44
C ARG A 859 -21.45 -10.64 -19.20
N ASP A 860 -22.24 -11.44 -18.50
CA ASP A 860 -23.08 -12.48 -19.11
C ASP A 860 -24.13 -11.87 -20.05
N ILE A 861 -24.72 -10.72 -19.70
CA ILE A 861 -25.61 -9.97 -20.60
C ILE A 861 -24.84 -9.45 -21.80
N LEU A 862 -23.70 -8.77 -21.60
CA LEU A 862 -22.88 -8.24 -22.70
C LEU A 862 -22.47 -9.32 -23.71
N ARG A 863 -22.12 -10.54 -23.23
CA ARG A 863 -21.79 -11.66 -24.11
C ARG A 863 -22.95 -12.11 -25.01
N LYS A 864 -24.21 -11.88 -24.62
CA LYS A 864 -25.38 -12.20 -25.47
C LYS A 864 -25.54 -11.23 -26.63
N TYR A 865 -25.03 -10.00 -26.50
CA TYR A 865 -25.22 -8.90 -27.45
C TYR A 865 -23.86 -8.33 -27.88
N PRO A 866 -23.10 -9.04 -28.74
CA PRO A 866 -21.79 -8.59 -29.21
C PRO A 866 -21.81 -7.24 -29.94
N GLU A 867 -22.95 -6.86 -30.51
CA GLU A 867 -23.24 -5.56 -31.13
C GLU A 867 -23.26 -4.39 -30.14
N ALA A 868 -23.34 -4.66 -28.83
CA ALA A 868 -23.33 -3.64 -27.81
C ALA A 868 -21.91 -3.13 -27.54
N MET A 869 -21.75 -1.81 -27.53
CA MET A 869 -20.52 -1.11 -27.20
C MET A 869 -20.65 -0.38 -25.86
N MET A 870 -19.68 -0.51 -24.96
CA MET A 870 -19.75 0.13 -23.65
C MET A 870 -18.69 1.22 -23.46
N PHE A 871 -19.12 2.39 -22.98
CA PHE A 871 -18.26 3.52 -22.65
C PHE A 871 -18.23 3.71 -21.15
N SER A 872 -17.03 4.02 -20.66
CA SER A 872 -16.78 4.27 -19.24
C SER A 872 -15.88 5.48 -19.04
N GLY A 873 -16.05 6.11 -17.88
CA GLY A 873 -15.20 7.19 -17.39
C GLY A 873 -14.61 6.77 -16.07
N HIS A 874 -14.83 7.57 -15.03
CA HIS A 874 -14.48 7.34 -13.62
C HIS A 874 -12.97 7.38 -13.36
N SER A 875 -12.18 6.75 -14.23
CA SER A 875 -10.73 6.58 -14.10
C SER A 875 -9.90 7.82 -14.40
N HIS A 876 -10.51 8.82 -15.07
CA HIS A 876 -9.83 9.99 -15.63
C HIS A 876 -8.66 9.64 -16.55
N TRP A 877 -8.53 8.40 -16.99
CA TRP A 877 -7.30 7.94 -17.62
C TRP A 877 -7.09 8.60 -18.98
N ALA A 878 -5.90 9.15 -19.22
CA ALA A 878 -5.60 9.88 -20.44
C ALA A 878 -5.72 8.96 -21.67
N MET A 879 -6.40 9.44 -22.69
CA MET A 879 -6.62 8.73 -23.95
C MET A 879 -5.35 8.62 -24.81
N THR A 880 -4.23 9.21 -24.36
CA THR A 880 -2.89 9.04 -24.93
C THR A 880 -2.16 7.78 -24.40
N ASP A 881 -2.68 7.13 -23.36
CA ASP A 881 -2.11 5.90 -22.79
C ASP A 881 -2.57 4.63 -23.52
N ILE A 882 -1.83 3.54 -23.45
CA ILE A 882 -2.22 2.25 -24.08
C ILE A 882 -3.55 1.73 -23.51
N ASN A 883 -4.27 0.87 -24.23
CA ASN A 883 -5.51 0.18 -23.79
C ASN A 883 -6.77 1.07 -23.57
N ASN A 884 -6.95 2.16 -24.33
CA ASN A 884 -8.21 2.93 -24.25
C ASN A 884 -9.43 2.24 -24.86
N MET A 885 -9.21 1.27 -25.74
CA MET A 885 -10.26 0.40 -26.25
C MET A 885 -9.90 -1.04 -25.96
N TYR A 886 -10.85 -1.77 -25.38
CA TYR A 886 -10.83 -3.22 -25.36
C TYR A 886 -11.34 -3.72 -26.71
N ASN A 887 -10.48 -4.45 -27.43
CA ASN A 887 -10.82 -5.06 -28.72
C ASN A 887 -11.11 -6.57 -28.51
N PRO A 888 -12.31 -7.06 -28.86
CA PRO A 888 -12.68 -8.47 -28.65
C PRO A 888 -11.83 -9.45 -29.45
N HIS A 889 -11.20 -9.03 -30.56
CA HIS A 889 -10.30 -9.87 -31.36
C HIS A 889 -8.89 -10.01 -30.73
N PHE A 890 -8.55 -9.17 -29.74
CA PHE A 890 -7.26 -9.17 -29.08
C PHE A 890 -7.39 -9.08 -27.55
N PRO A 891 -8.08 -10.04 -26.91
CA PRO A 891 -8.32 -10.00 -25.48
C PRO A 891 -7.02 -10.21 -24.69
N THR A 892 -6.88 -9.46 -23.59
CA THR A 892 -5.74 -9.62 -22.66
C THR A 892 -5.79 -10.95 -21.91
N ASP A 893 -6.98 -11.53 -21.74
CA ASP A 893 -7.23 -12.86 -21.16
C ASP A 893 -8.27 -13.59 -22.01
N ALA A 894 -7.79 -14.46 -22.91
CA ALA A 894 -8.65 -15.22 -23.83
C ALA A 894 -9.67 -16.11 -23.11
N SER A 895 -9.44 -16.51 -21.86
CA SER A 895 -10.36 -17.37 -21.11
C SER A 895 -11.61 -16.64 -20.60
N ASN A 896 -11.58 -15.30 -20.58
CA ASN A 896 -12.71 -14.48 -20.16
C ASN A 896 -12.90 -13.27 -21.08
N ALA A 897 -12.67 -13.49 -22.38
CA ALA A 897 -12.86 -12.47 -23.40
C ALA A 897 -14.35 -12.08 -23.49
N LEU A 898 -14.62 -10.78 -23.54
CA LEU A 898 -15.90 -10.26 -24.00
C LEU A 898 -15.86 -10.14 -25.53
N PRO A 899 -16.99 -10.39 -26.24
CA PRO A 899 -17.10 -10.18 -27.68
C PRO A 899 -17.39 -8.71 -28.03
N ASN A 900 -17.53 -7.84 -27.03
CA ASN A 900 -17.90 -6.44 -27.17
C ASN A 900 -16.67 -5.53 -27.30
N TYR A 901 -16.86 -4.38 -27.91
CA TYR A 901 -15.92 -3.25 -27.81
C TYR A 901 -16.24 -2.40 -26.57
N LEU A 902 -15.21 -2.11 -25.77
CA LEU A 902 -15.35 -1.24 -24.59
C LEU A 902 -14.35 -0.08 -24.64
N PHE A 903 -14.74 1.09 -24.18
CA PHE A 903 -13.98 2.33 -24.34
C PHE A 903 -13.80 3.08 -23.02
N ASN A 904 -12.57 3.55 -22.79
CA ASN A 904 -12.27 4.62 -21.84
C ASN A 904 -12.44 5.97 -22.55
N THR A 905 -13.28 6.83 -21.97
CA THR A 905 -13.62 8.16 -22.52
C THR A 905 -12.72 9.30 -22.03
N GLY A 906 -11.78 9.02 -21.13
CA GLY A 906 -10.98 10.05 -20.48
C GLY A 906 -11.82 10.92 -19.55
N ALA A 907 -11.51 12.20 -19.47
CA ALA A 907 -12.25 13.16 -18.66
C ALA A 907 -12.17 14.58 -19.23
N VAL A 908 -13.23 15.36 -19.02
CA VAL A 908 -13.26 16.78 -19.44
C VAL A 908 -12.58 17.68 -18.41
N ASP A 909 -12.72 17.39 -17.10
CA ASP A 909 -12.11 18.23 -16.07
C ASP A 909 -10.61 18.01 -15.98
N TYR A 910 -10.13 16.86 -15.48
CA TYR A 910 -8.70 16.56 -15.35
C TYR A 910 -8.40 15.10 -15.72
N LEU A 911 -7.16 14.80 -16.12
CA LEU A 911 -6.79 13.44 -16.52
C LEU A 911 -5.81 12.80 -15.54
N ALA A 912 -5.60 11.49 -15.63
CA ALA A 912 -4.55 10.71 -14.99
C ALA A 912 -3.65 10.08 -16.06
N HIS A 913 -2.35 9.94 -15.79
CA HIS A 913 -1.37 9.42 -16.77
C HIS A 913 -0.59 8.22 -16.25
N ALA A 914 -0.49 7.14 -17.03
CA ALA A 914 0.12 5.87 -16.63
C ALA A 914 1.60 6.00 -16.21
N LEU A 915 2.38 6.85 -16.89
CA LEU A 915 3.82 7.07 -16.58
C LEU A 915 4.10 8.05 -15.43
N THR A 916 3.10 8.70 -14.84
CA THR A 916 3.35 9.64 -13.72
C THR A 916 2.39 9.44 -12.56
N GLY A 917 1.30 8.67 -12.77
CA GLY A 917 0.25 8.34 -11.80
C GLY A 917 -0.28 9.57 -11.07
N LYS A 918 -0.06 10.74 -11.69
CA LYS A 918 -0.46 12.05 -11.21
C LYS A 918 -1.60 12.51 -12.09
N SER A 919 -2.44 13.34 -11.48
CA SER A 919 -3.37 14.16 -12.22
C SER A 919 -2.56 15.07 -13.17
N ILE A 920 -2.83 14.96 -14.47
CA ILE A 920 -2.31 15.88 -15.48
C ILE A 920 -3.44 16.82 -15.92
N THR A 921 -3.05 18.03 -16.32
CA THR A 921 -4.00 18.95 -16.95
C THR A 921 -4.28 18.48 -18.36
N GLY A 922 -5.56 18.32 -18.69
CA GLY A 922 -6.04 18.00 -20.03
C GLY A 922 -7.55 17.84 -20.00
N SER A 923 -8.15 17.78 -21.19
CA SER A 923 -9.59 17.63 -21.37
C SER A 923 -9.80 16.81 -22.64
N GLN A 924 -10.39 15.62 -22.52
CA GLN A 924 -10.42 14.63 -23.59
C GLN A 924 -11.78 13.92 -23.71
N GLY A 925 -12.04 13.37 -24.89
CA GLY A 925 -13.25 12.59 -25.22
C GLY A 925 -13.24 12.13 -26.68
N TYR A 926 -14.32 11.50 -27.15
CA TYR A 926 -14.44 11.05 -28.55
C TYR A 926 -15.44 11.88 -29.36
N TYR A 927 -15.13 12.05 -30.63
CA TYR A 927 -16.11 12.23 -31.70
C TYR A 927 -16.35 10.86 -32.33
N VAL A 928 -17.61 10.49 -32.53
CA VAL A 928 -18.03 9.23 -33.13
C VAL A 928 -18.78 9.53 -34.41
N TYR A 929 -18.36 8.92 -35.51
CA TYR A 929 -18.97 9.05 -36.82
C TYR A 929 -19.43 7.66 -37.26
N ILE A 930 -20.73 7.51 -37.48
CA ILE A 930 -21.32 6.30 -38.03
C ILE A 930 -21.52 6.51 -39.53
N TYR A 931 -20.88 5.67 -40.31
CA TYR A 931 -21.04 5.58 -41.76
C TYR A 931 -21.85 4.33 -42.12
N GLU A 932 -22.10 4.14 -43.42
CA GLU A 932 -22.84 2.99 -43.94
C GLU A 932 -22.19 1.64 -43.61
N ASP A 933 -20.86 1.56 -43.70
CA ASP A 933 -20.12 0.29 -43.52
C ASP A 933 -19.22 0.29 -42.27
N TYR A 934 -18.99 1.44 -41.63
CA TYR A 934 -18.02 1.59 -40.55
C TYR A 934 -18.49 2.55 -39.46
N ILE A 935 -18.01 2.33 -38.23
CA ILE A 935 -18.00 3.34 -37.18
C ILE A 935 -16.56 3.79 -36.96
N GLU A 936 -16.35 5.11 -36.97
CA GLU A 936 -15.06 5.71 -36.66
C GLU A 936 -15.12 6.51 -35.35
N PHE A 937 -14.27 6.11 -34.41
CA PHE A 937 -14.05 6.79 -33.14
C PHE A 937 -12.82 7.66 -33.25
N ARG A 938 -12.93 8.94 -32.95
CA ARG A 938 -11.81 9.90 -32.97
C ARG A 938 -11.64 10.57 -31.63
N GLY A 939 -10.59 10.18 -30.91
CA GLY A 939 -10.19 10.81 -29.67
C GLY A 939 -9.74 12.25 -29.88
N ARG A 940 -10.15 13.16 -29.00
CA ARG A 940 -9.86 14.59 -29.07
C ARG A 940 -9.27 15.06 -27.75
N ASP A 941 -8.23 15.89 -27.84
CA ASP A 941 -7.79 16.77 -26.77
C ASP A 941 -8.39 18.16 -27.00
N PHE A 942 -9.42 18.49 -26.22
CA PHE A 942 -10.16 19.76 -26.32
C PHE A 942 -9.30 20.95 -25.86
N THR A 943 -8.32 20.73 -24.99
CA THR A 943 -7.45 21.79 -24.47
C THR A 943 -6.46 22.23 -25.53
N ASN A 944 -5.77 21.25 -26.14
CA ASN A 944 -4.74 21.52 -27.14
C ASN A 944 -5.28 21.57 -28.57
N LYS A 945 -6.58 21.27 -28.76
CA LYS A 945 -7.26 21.21 -30.06
C LYS A 945 -6.62 20.21 -31.03
N LYS A 946 -6.22 19.05 -30.51
CA LYS A 946 -5.53 17.99 -31.26
C LYS A 946 -6.33 16.70 -31.28
N TRP A 947 -6.23 15.96 -32.37
CA TRP A 947 -6.71 14.58 -32.47
C TRP A 947 -5.72 13.64 -31.76
N ILE A 948 -6.23 12.58 -31.16
CA ILE A 948 -5.46 11.59 -30.39
C ILE A 948 -5.41 10.29 -31.19
N PRO A 949 -4.33 10.02 -31.95
CA PRO A 949 -4.24 8.81 -32.77
C PRO A 949 -4.36 7.52 -31.96
N ASN A 950 -3.84 7.54 -30.73
CA ASN A 950 -3.86 6.40 -29.83
C ASN A 950 -5.28 5.98 -29.39
N ALA A 951 -6.23 6.91 -29.52
CA ALA A 951 -7.65 6.72 -29.28
C ALA A 951 -8.46 7.02 -30.55
N THR A 952 -7.94 6.66 -31.71
CA THR A 952 -8.67 6.77 -32.98
C THR A 952 -8.79 5.38 -33.61
N TYR A 953 -10.02 4.89 -33.71
CA TYR A 953 -10.33 3.51 -34.11
C TYR A 953 -11.37 3.48 -35.23
N ARG A 954 -11.33 2.43 -36.04
CA ARG A 954 -12.40 2.14 -36.99
C ARG A 954 -12.83 0.69 -36.84
N ILE A 955 -14.13 0.48 -36.78
CA ILE A 955 -14.76 -0.84 -36.64
C ILE A 955 -15.72 -1.00 -37.82
N ALA A 956 -15.66 -2.14 -38.51
CA ALA A 956 -16.57 -2.44 -39.60
C ALA A 956 -17.92 -2.93 -39.05
N LEU A 957 -19.03 -2.51 -39.66
CA LEU A 957 -20.37 -2.85 -39.16
C LEU A 957 -20.76 -4.31 -39.44
N ASP A 958 -20.15 -4.93 -40.46
CA ASP A 958 -20.32 -6.36 -40.76
C ASP A 958 -19.73 -7.27 -39.66
N GLU A 959 -18.80 -6.78 -38.84
CA GLU A 959 -18.29 -7.49 -37.65
C GLU A 959 -19.39 -7.77 -36.60
N PHE A 960 -20.47 -6.97 -36.59
CA PHE A 960 -21.60 -7.17 -35.69
C PHE A 960 -22.63 -8.17 -36.23
N CYS A 961 -22.48 -8.65 -37.46
CA CYS A 961 -23.36 -9.67 -38.04
C CYS A 961 -23.01 -11.05 -37.46
N VAL A 962 -23.79 -11.49 -36.47
CA VAL A 962 -23.62 -12.80 -35.85
C VAL A 962 -24.28 -13.88 -36.71
N HIS A 963 -23.53 -14.44 -37.65
CA HIS A 963 -23.98 -15.57 -38.47
C HIS A 963 -24.25 -16.85 -37.66
N GLU A 964 -23.71 -16.96 -36.44
CA GLU A 964 -23.85 -18.13 -35.56
C GLU A 964 -25.28 -18.30 -34.98
N ASN A 965 -26.10 -17.24 -35.01
CA ASN A 965 -27.50 -17.28 -34.55
C ASN A 965 -28.51 -17.58 -35.66
N ALA A 966 -28.05 -17.63 -36.89
CA ALA A 966 -28.80 -18.27 -37.95
C ALA A 966 -28.76 -19.78 -37.64
N GLY A 967 -29.81 -20.29 -36.99
CA GLY A 967 -29.89 -21.73 -36.72
C GLY A 967 -29.57 -22.51 -37.99
N ASP A 968 -28.95 -23.68 -37.88
CA ASP A 968 -28.24 -24.39 -38.97
C ASP A 968 -28.99 -24.46 -40.32
N CYS A 969 -30.32 -24.34 -40.27
CA CYS A 969 -31.28 -24.34 -41.37
C CYS A 969 -31.72 -22.97 -41.96
N ALA A 970 -31.19 -21.84 -41.49
CA ALA A 970 -31.63 -20.52 -41.92
C ALA A 970 -31.03 -20.14 -43.29
N GLU A 971 -31.90 -19.90 -44.29
CA GLU A 971 -31.50 -19.51 -45.65
C GLU A 971 -31.08 -18.03 -45.76
N GLU A 972 -31.45 -17.22 -44.76
CA GLU A 972 -31.08 -15.81 -44.61
C GLU A 972 -30.68 -15.54 -43.16
N CYS A 973 -29.65 -14.72 -42.96
CA CYS A 973 -29.25 -14.30 -41.63
C CYS A 973 -30.39 -13.51 -40.97
N PRO A 974 -30.89 -13.92 -39.80
CA PRO A 974 -31.96 -13.19 -39.11
C PRO A 974 -31.57 -11.77 -38.72
N ASP A 975 -30.27 -11.50 -38.58
CA ASP A 975 -29.72 -10.23 -38.10
C ASP A 975 -29.40 -9.27 -39.26
N CYS A 976 -28.89 -9.75 -40.41
CA CYS A 976 -28.47 -8.87 -41.53
C CYS A 976 -29.19 -9.12 -42.86
N GLY A 977 -30.02 -10.16 -42.99
CA GLY A 977 -30.74 -10.49 -44.21
C GLY A 977 -29.86 -11.01 -45.36
N GLU A 978 -28.57 -11.23 -45.15
CA GLU A 978 -27.71 -11.87 -46.14
C GLU A 978 -28.09 -13.34 -46.33
N THR A 979 -28.03 -13.81 -47.59
CA THR A 979 -28.28 -15.21 -47.92
C THR A 979 -27.16 -16.07 -47.36
N LEU A 980 -27.49 -16.99 -46.45
CA LEU A 980 -26.52 -17.88 -45.84
C LEU A 980 -26.39 -19.18 -46.62
N THR A 981 -25.18 -19.74 -46.60
CA THR A 981 -24.96 -21.11 -47.06
C THR A 981 -25.02 -22.01 -45.84
N PRO A 982 -26.02 -22.92 -45.71
CA PRO A 982 -26.12 -23.82 -44.57
C PRO A 982 -24.80 -24.57 -44.34
N THR A 983 -24.25 -24.53 -43.12
CA THR A 983 -23.00 -25.20 -42.76
C THR A 983 -23.23 -26.69 -42.53
N ALA A 984 -22.19 -27.51 -42.73
CA ALA A 984 -22.32 -28.98 -42.79
C ALA A 984 -22.57 -29.67 -41.43
N ASP A 985 -22.50 -28.97 -40.29
CA ASP A 985 -22.60 -29.53 -38.93
C ASP A 985 -24.05 -29.68 -38.44
N HIS A 986 -24.92 -30.25 -39.27
CA HIS A 986 -26.32 -30.54 -38.94
C HIS A 986 -26.47 -31.84 -38.11
N ALA A 987 -25.85 -31.92 -36.94
CA ALA A 987 -26.00 -33.07 -36.05
C ALA A 987 -27.11 -32.82 -35.00
N GLY A 988 -28.38 -32.93 -35.42
CA GLY A 988 -29.54 -32.70 -34.58
C GLY A 988 -30.64 -33.76 -34.68
N GLU A 989 -30.71 -34.60 -33.65
CA GLU A 989 -31.84 -35.42 -33.14
C GLU A 989 -32.10 -36.84 -33.70
N TYR A 990 -31.63 -37.22 -34.89
CA TYR A 990 -31.63 -38.64 -35.34
C TYR A 990 -30.34 -39.00 -36.10
N ASP A 991 -29.46 -39.76 -35.46
CA ASP A 991 -28.08 -40.14 -35.84
C ASP A 991 -27.94 -40.92 -37.17
N CYS A 992 -29.00 -41.07 -37.98
CA CYS A 992 -28.93 -41.78 -39.27
C CYS A 992 -29.81 -41.21 -40.39
N SER A 993 -30.34 -39.99 -40.28
CA SER A 993 -31.12 -39.36 -41.37
C SER A 993 -30.21 -38.77 -42.46
N SER A 994 -30.63 -38.85 -43.74
CA SER A 994 -29.96 -38.19 -44.87
C SER A 994 -30.54 -36.80 -45.21
N THR A 995 -31.55 -36.37 -44.46
CA THR A 995 -32.16 -35.04 -44.57
C THR A 995 -32.44 -34.45 -43.19
N CYS A 996 -32.14 -33.16 -42.99
CA CYS A 996 -32.48 -32.47 -41.75
C CYS A 996 -34.01 -32.44 -41.54
N ALA A 997 -34.49 -32.87 -40.37
CA ALA A 997 -35.93 -32.90 -40.06
C ALA A 997 -36.57 -31.50 -39.98
N THR A 998 -35.75 -30.46 -39.77
CA THR A 998 -36.20 -29.08 -39.59
C THR A 998 -36.35 -28.33 -40.92
N CYS A 999 -35.40 -28.49 -41.85
CA CYS A 999 -35.40 -27.75 -43.13
C CYS A 999 -35.38 -28.61 -44.40
N GLY A 1000 -35.23 -29.93 -44.31
CA GLY A 1000 -35.23 -30.83 -45.47
C GLY A 1000 -33.96 -30.78 -46.33
N ALA A 1001 -32.93 -30.03 -45.91
CA ALA A 1001 -31.62 -30.02 -46.57
C ALA A 1001 -30.95 -31.40 -46.47
N ALA A 1002 -30.20 -31.77 -47.51
CA ALA A 1002 -29.46 -33.03 -47.54
C ALA A 1002 -28.26 -32.96 -46.59
N ILE A 1003 -28.12 -33.96 -45.71
CA ILE A 1003 -27.03 -34.08 -44.73
C ILE A 1003 -26.29 -35.41 -44.96
N THR A 1004 -25.01 -35.47 -44.56
CA THR A 1004 -24.23 -36.72 -44.59
C THR A 1004 -24.43 -37.44 -43.25
N PRO A 1005 -25.00 -38.66 -43.21
CA PRO A 1005 -25.21 -39.38 -41.95
C PRO A 1005 -23.86 -39.68 -41.26
N GLU A 1006 -23.77 -39.43 -39.95
CA GLU A 1006 -22.56 -39.71 -39.15
C GLU A 1006 -22.45 -41.17 -38.70
N ARG A 1007 -23.57 -41.91 -38.65
CA ARG A 1007 -23.62 -43.34 -38.32
C ARG A 1007 -24.47 -44.14 -39.30
N ASP A 1008 -24.14 -45.43 -39.42
CA ASP A 1008 -24.95 -46.42 -40.16
C ASP A 1008 -26.33 -46.62 -39.49
N HIS A 1009 -27.35 -46.93 -40.29
CA HIS A 1009 -28.70 -47.22 -39.83
C HIS A 1009 -28.74 -48.43 -38.89
N ASP A 1010 -29.48 -48.31 -37.78
CA ASP A 1010 -29.60 -49.36 -36.77
C ASP A 1010 -30.86 -50.23 -36.99
N TYR A 1011 -30.68 -51.54 -36.96
CA TYR A 1011 -31.73 -52.55 -37.21
C TYR A 1011 -31.64 -53.62 -36.11
N ASP A 1012 -32.76 -54.20 -35.65
CA ASP A 1012 -32.73 -55.17 -34.55
C ASP A 1012 -31.99 -56.47 -34.95
N ASN A 1013 -31.95 -56.81 -36.24
CA ASN A 1013 -31.21 -57.93 -36.84
C ASN A 1013 -31.05 -57.78 -38.37
N ASP A 1014 -30.35 -58.70 -39.04
CA ASP A 1014 -30.05 -58.62 -40.48
C ASP A 1014 -31.25 -58.96 -41.37
N CYS A 1015 -32.38 -59.39 -40.80
CA CYS A 1015 -33.63 -59.66 -41.51
C CYS A 1015 -34.64 -58.51 -41.43
N ASP A 1016 -34.37 -57.46 -40.65
CA ASP A 1016 -35.29 -56.32 -40.54
C ASP A 1016 -35.23 -55.45 -41.78
N THR A 1017 -36.42 -55.05 -42.25
CA THR A 1017 -36.55 -54.17 -43.42
C THR A 1017 -36.57 -52.71 -43.04
N THR A 1018 -36.78 -52.34 -41.76
CA THR A 1018 -37.04 -50.96 -41.36
C THR A 1018 -36.13 -50.57 -40.20
N CYS A 1019 -35.44 -49.43 -40.31
CA CYS A 1019 -34.51 -48.94 -39.28
C CYS A 1019 -35.30 -48.51 -38.03
N ASN A 1020 -34.81 -48.93 -36.87
CA ASN A 1020 -35.48 -48.74 -35.58
C ASN A 1020 -35.62 -47.27 -35.15
N GLU A 1021 -34.73 -46.41 -35.65
CA GLU A 1021 -34.65 -45.02 -35.23
C GLU A 1021 -35.27 -44.05 -36.26
N CYS A 1022 -34.99 -44.22 -37.56
CA CYS A 1022 -35.43 -43.28 -38.61
C CYS A 1022 -36.47 -43.85 -39.58
N SER A 1023 -36.92 -45.10 -39.41
CA SER A 1023 -37.91 -45.77 -40.26
C SER A 1023 -37.53 -45.92 -41.74
N VAL A 1024 -36.26 -45.70 -42.11
CA VAL A 1024 -35.74 -45.97 -43.46
C VAL A 1024 -35.80 -47.45 -43.77
N VAL A 1025 -36.30 -47.80 -44.95
CA VAL A 1025 -36.49 -49.19 -45.38
C VAL A 1025 -35.30 -49.67 -46.22
N ARG A 1026 -34.67 -50.79 -45.86
CA ARG A 1026 -33.63 -51.48 -46.65
C ARG A 1026 -34.18 -52.72 -47.36
N GLU A 1027 -33.54 -53.11 -48.46
CA GLU A 1027 -33.70 -54.46 -49.02
C GLU A 1027 -32.82 -55.44 -48.24
N VAL A 1028 -33.40 -56.56 -47.80
CA VAL A 1028 -32.68 -57.66 -47.11
C VAL A 1028 -32.51 -58.86 -48.03
N GLY A 1029 -31.34 -59.50 -47.96
CA GLY A 1029 -30.96 -60.67 -48.77
C GLY A 1029 -31.51 -62.01 -48.25
N ASP A 1030 -31.12 -63.11 -48.89
CA ASP A 1030 -31.55 -64.47 -48.54
C ASP A 1030 -31.26 -64.84 -47.06
N HIS A 1031 -32.21 -65.49 -46.40
CA HIS A 1031 -32.15 -65.90 -44.99
C HIS A 1031 -30.94 -66.77 -44.64
N GLN A 1032 -30.31 -66.50 -43.49
CA GLN A 1032 -29.17 -67.24 -42.95
C GLN A 1032 -29.61 -68.45 -42.11
N TYR A 1033 -28.90 -69.57 -42.25
CA TYR A 1033 -29.15 -70.83 -41.55
C TYR A 1033 -27.80 -71.34 -41.01
N ASP A 1034 -27.75 -71.85 -39.77
CA ASP A 1034 -26.47 -72.09 -39.07
C ASP A 1034 -25.67 -73.21 -39.75
N ASN A 1035 -26.36 -74.13 -40.42
CA ASN A 1035 -25.74 -75.18 -41.21
C ASN A 1035 -26.68 -75.78 -42.27
N ASP A 1036 -26.10 -76.68 -43.06
CA ASP A 1036 -26.75 -77.46 -44.11
C ASP A 1036 -27.84 -78.42 -43.59
N CYS A 1037 -28.12 -78.50 -42.29
CA CYS A 1037 -29.21 -79.32 -41.73
C CYS A 1037 -30.36 -78.47 -41.16
N ASP A 1038 -30.21 -77.14 -41.08
CA ASP A 1038 -31.21 -76.30 -40.45
C ASP A 1038 -32.40 -76.02 -41.33
N THR A 1039 -33.56 -76.18 -40.72
CA THR A 1039 -34.87 -75.92 -41.33
C THR A 1039 -35.44 -74.60 -40.90
N VAL A 1040 -34.81 -73.78 -40.06
CA VAL A 1040 -35.36 -72.50 -39.57
C VAL A 1040 -34.26 -71.45 -39.58
N CYS A 1041 -34.54 -70.27 -40.12
CA CYS A 1041 -33.59 -69.16 -40.21
C CYS A 1041 -33.31 -68.64 -38.81
N ASN A 1042 -32.04 -68.49 -38.48
CA ASN A 1042 -31.59 -68.26 -37.11
C ASN A 1042 -31.94 -66.87 -36.59
N GLU A 1043 -32.28 -65.95 -37.49
CA GLU A 1043 -32.53 -64.55 -37.13
C GLU A 1043 -34.02 -64.23 -37.09
N CYS A 1044 -34.82 -64.67 -38.08
CA CYS A 1044 -36.22 -64.28 -38.20
C CYS A 1044 -37.25 -65.43 -38.16
N SER A 1045 -36.80 -66.67 -37.89
CA SER A 1045 -37.64 -67.88 -37.76
C SER A 1045 -38.34 -68.41 -39.04
N ALA A 1046 -37.86 -68.08 -40.25
CA ALA A 1046 -38.41 -68.59 -41.53
C ALA A 1046 -37.93 -70.02 -41.89
N VAL A 1047 -38.79 -70.94 -42.39
CA VAL A 1047 -38.52 -72.41 -42.43
C VAL A 1047 -38.18 -73.03 -43.83
N ARG A 1048 -37.17 -73.94 -43.96
CA ARG A 1048 -36.68 -74.72 -45.17
C ARG A 1048 -36.51 -76.26 -44.93
N SER A 1049 -35.99 -77.10 -45.87
CA SER A 1049 -35.80 -78.59 -45.71
C SER A 1049 -34.47 -79.19 -46.26
N VAL A 1050 -33.82 -80.22 -45.64
CA VAL A 1050 -32.47 -80.76 -46.07
C VAL A 1050 -32.18 -82.31 -45.90
N GLU A 1051 -31.15 -82.88 -46.60
CA GLU A 1051 -30.68 -84.33 -46.65
C GLU A 1051 -29.20 -84.55 -46.16
N PRO A 1052 -28.66 -85.77 -45.86
CA PRO A 1052 -27.42 -85.99 -45.06
C PRO A 1052 -26.06 -86.06 -45.81
N HIS A 1053 -24.96 -85.61 -45.18
CA HIS A 1053 -23.59 -85.49 -45.75
C HIS A 1053 -22.49 -86.05 -44.81
N ALA A 1054 -21.31 -86.46 -45.31
CA ALA A 1054 -20.24 -87.13 -44.54
C ALA A 1054 -18.81 -86.60 -44.81
N GLY A 1055 -18.01 -86.43 -43.74
CA GLY A 1055 -16.54 -86.22 -43.74
C GLY A 1055 -16.10 -85.10 -42.77
N GLU A 1056 -15.00 -85.13 -42.01
CA GLU A 1056 -13.83 -86.04 -41.92
C GLU A 1056 -13.25 -86.08 -40.47
N TYR A 1057 -13.93 -85.53 -39.45
CA TYR A 1057 -13.34 -85.27 -38.11
C TYR A 1057 -14.25 -85.54 -36.88
N ASP A 1058 -15.09 -86.57 -36.91
CA ASP A 1058 -16.01 -86.86 -35.78
C ASP A 1058 -15.65 -88.15 -35.04
N CYS A 1059 -15.30 -88.02 -33.76
CA CYS A 1059 -14.99 -89.12 -32.85
C CYS A 1059 -16.24 -89.82 -32.27
N SER A 1060 -17.45 -89.33 -32.52
CA SER A 1060 -18.69 -89.78 -31.85
C SER A 1060 -19.43 -90.95 -32.53
N GLY A 1061 -19.13 -91.26 -33.79
CA GLY A 1061 -19.81 -92.32 -34.54
C GLY A 1061 -21.26 -92.00 -34.95
N THR A 1062 -21.69 -90.75 -34.83
CA THR A 1062 -22.99 -90.23 -35.25
C THR A 1062 -22.87 -88.75 -35.62
N CYS A 1063 -23.36 -88.31 -36.79
CA CYS A 1063 -23.34 -86.91 -37.20
C CYS A 1063 -24.00 -86.01 -36.15
N ALA A 1064 -23.22 -85.08 -35.57
CA ALA A 1064 -23.66 -84.21 -34.49
C ALA A 1064 -24.83 -83.28 -34.86
N SER A 1065 -24.99 -82.94 -36.14
CA SER A 1065 -26.03 -82.01 -36.59
C SER A 1065 -27.39 -82.68 -36.83
N CYS A 1066 -27.45 -84.00 -37.11
CA CYS A 1066 -28.72 -84.66 -37.49
C CYS A 1066 -28.92 -86.09 -36.96
N GLY A 1067 -27.96 -86.66 -36.22
CA GLY A 1067 -28.10 -87.95 -35.53
C GLY A 1067 -27.91 -89.20 -36.40
N ALA A 1068 -27.42 -89.08 -37.64
CA ALA A 1068 -27.16 -90.23 -38.53
C ALA A 1068 -25.85 -90.97 -38.16
N VAL A 1069 -25.84 -92.32 -38.13
CA VAL A 1069 -24.70 -93.15 -37.69
C VAL A 1069 -23.54 -93.19 -38.72
N ILE A 1070 -22.29 -92.99 -38.28
CA ILE A 1070 -21.03 -93.01 -39.06
C ILE A 1070 -19.87 -93.73 -38.31
N THR A 1071 -18.75 -94.10 -38.95
CA THR A 1071 -17.64 -94.87 -38.32
C THR A 1071 -16.34 -94.05 -38.16
N PRO A 1072 -15.86 -93.74 -36.93
CA PRO A 1072 -14.67 -92.89 -36.66
C PRO A 1072 -13.30 -93.56 -36.88
N LYS A 1073 -12.25 -92.76 -37.16
CA LYS A 1073 -10.88 -93.21 -37.51
C LYS A 1073 -9.73 -92.86 -36.51
N LYS A 1074 -9.95 -92.10 -35.42
CA LYS A 1074 -8.94 -91.79 -34.36
C LYS A 1074 -9.59 -91.60 -32.97
N ASN A 1075 -8.86 -91.89 -31.88
CA ASN A 1075 -9.29 -91.68 -30.48
C ASN A 1075 -8.76 -90.32 -29.92
N HIS A 1076 -9.35 -89.85 -28.80
CA HIS A 1076 -9.13 -88.53 -28.19
C HIS A 1076 -7.69 -88.27 -27.69
N GLU A 1077 -7.05 -87.19 -28.16
CA GLU A 1077 -5.71 -86.72 -27.78
C GLU A 1077 -5.76 -85.22 -27.42
N SER A 1078 -5.04 -84.77 -26.38
CA SER A 1078 -4.87 -83.34 -26.03
C SER A 1078 -3.43 -82.87 -26.30
N ASP A 1079 -3.26 -81.57 -26.63
CA ASP A 1079 -1.95 -80.99 -26.95
C ASP A 1079 -1.25 -80.41 -25.73
N HIS A 1080 -1.98 -79.88 -24.74
CA HIS A 1080 -1.40 -79.32 -23.52
C HIS A 1080 -2.15 -79.70 -22.23
N ALA A 1081 -1.46 -79.62 -21.11
CA ALA A 1081 -1.95 -80.04 -19.79
C ALA A 1081 -3.00 -79.10 -19.16
N CYS A 1082 -3.26 -77.95 -19.79
CA CYS A 1082 -4.26 -76.96 -19.40
C CYS A 1082 -5.50 -76.96 -20.30
N ASP A 1083 -5.55 -77.85 -21.30
CA ASP A 1083 -6.71 -78.04 -22.18
C ASP A 1083 -7.78 -78.87 -21.46
N ALA A 1084 -8.95 -78.28 -21.22
CA ALA A 1084 -10.09 -78.99 -20.63
C ALA A 1084 -10.80 -79.91 -21.64
N THR A 1085 -10.42 -79.89 -22.92
CA THR A 1085 -11.13 -80.57 -24.00
C THR A 1085 -10.17 -81.22 -25.02
N CYS A 1086 -10.60 -82.32 -25.64
CA CYS A 1086 -9.82 -83.05 -26.65
C CYS A 1086 -9.55 -82.17 -27.89
N LYS A 1087 -8.33 -82.17 -28.44
CA LYS A 1087 -7.96 -81.21 -29.50
C LYS A 1087 -8.70 -81.36 -30.83
N TYR A 1088 -9.30 -82.52 -31.07
CA TYR A 1088 -9.94 -82.83 -32.34
C TYR A 1088 -11.46 -82.72 -32.29
N CYS A 1089 -12.08 -82.90 -31.12
CA CYS A 1089 -13.53 -82.94 -31.00
C CYS A 1089 -14.09 -82.12 -29.82
N HIS A 1090 -13.22 -81.48 -29.04
CA HIS A 1090 -13.53 -80.58 -27.94
C HIS A 1090 -14.47 -81.13 -26.84
N GLU A 1091 -14.68 -82.45 -26.78
CA GLU A 1091 -15.31 -83.13 -25.65
C GLU A 1091 -14.40 -83.06 -24.40
N ASP A 1092 -15.04 -82.82 -23.25
CA ASP A 1092 -14.36 -82.57 -21.98
C ASP A 1092 -13.52 -83.78 -21.55
N VAL A 1093 -12.21 -83.56 -21.39
CA VAL A 1093 -11.33 -84.55 -20.77
C VAL A 1093 -11.39 -84.29 -19.27
N VAL A 1094 -12.24 -85.03 -18.56
CA VAL A 1094 -12.54 -84.78 -17.14
C VAL A 1094 -11.28 -84.87 -16.26
N THR A 1095 -10.66 -83.73 -15.96
CA THR A 1095 -9.79 -83.56 -14.78
C THR A 1095 -9.86 -82.13 -14.21
N THR A 1096 -9.84 -82.05 -12.89
CA THR A 1096 -10.07 -80.87 -12.06
C THR A 1096 -8.80 -80.09 -11.73
N THR A 1097 -8.90 -78.74 -11.76
CA THR A 1097 -7.99 -77.71 -11.21
C THR A 1097 -6.57 -77.60 -11.79
N ALA A 1098 -6.33 -76.56 -12.60
CA ALA A 1098 -4.99 -76.02 -12.84
C ALA A 1098 -5.04 -74.47 -12.86
N GLN A 1099 -4.10 -73.82 -12.18
CA GLN A 1099 -3.94 -72.36 -12.14
C GLN A 1099 -3.22 -71.87 -13.40
N HIS A 1100 -3.65 -70.72 -13.93
CA HIS A 1100 -2.96 -69.99 -14.99
C HIS A 1100 -1.63 -69.39 -14.47
N THR A 1101 -0.57 -69.50 -15.28
CA THR A 1101 0.76 -68.95 -15.03
C THR A 1101 0.98 -67.69 -15.89
N TYR A 1102 1.45 -66.62 -15.25
CA TYR A 1102 1.79 -65.33 -15.88
C TYR A 1102 3.22 -64.97 -15.49
N ASP A 1103 3.99 -64.35 -16.38
CA ASP A 1103 5.42 -64.06 -16.14
C ASP A 1103 5.57 -62.95 -15.13
N ASN A 1104 4.64 -61.99 -15.10
CA ASN A 1104 4.58 -60.94 -14.09
C ASN A 1104 3.17 -60.36 -13.91
N ASN A 1105 3.07 -59.33 -13.06
CA ASN A 1105 1.80 -58.68 -12.71
C ASN A 1105 1.27 -57.73 -13.80
N CYS A 1106 2.08 -57.39 -14.80
CA CYS A 1106 1.70 -56.56 -15.93
C CYS A 1106 1.16 -57.37 -17.13
N ASP A 1107 1.34 -58.69 -17.15
CA ASP A 1107 0.83 -59.52 -18.25
C ASP A 1107 -0.68 -59.65 -18.17
N THR A 1108 -1.35 -59.27 -19.24
CA THR A 1108 -2.80 -59.46 -19.41
C THR A 1108 -3.11 -60.85 -19.91
N THR A 1109 -2.13 -61.66 -20.31
CA THR A 1109 -2.36 -62.85 -21.12
C THR A 1109 -1.58 -64.04 -20.54
N CYS A 1110 -2.23 -65.17 -20.30
CA CYS A 1110 -1.59 -66.37 -19.75
C CYS A 1110 -0.59 -66.95 -20.75
N ASN A 1111 0.63 -67.23 -20.31
CA ASN A 1111 1.75 -67.57 -21.20
C ASN A 1111 1.67 -68.95 -21.85
N GLU A 1112 0.75 -69.79 -21.39
CA GLU A 1112 0.56 -71.13 -21.95
C GLU A 1112 -0.71 -71.25 -22.81
N CYS A 1113 -1.81 -70.55 -22.46
CA CYS A 1113 -3.11 -70.73 -23.14
C CYS A 1113 -3.72 -69.43 -23.68
N SER A 1114 -3.01 -68.31 -23.60
CA SER A 1114 -3.43 -67.00 -24.14
C SER A 1114 -4.73 -66.41 -23.55
N ALA A 1115 -5.25 -66.95 -22.45
CA ALA A 1115 -6.42 -66.39 -21.76
C ALA A 1115 -6.12 -65.00 -21.19
N VAL A 1116 -7.04 -64.04 -21.39
CA VAL A 1116 -6.85 -62.62 -21.04
C VAL A 1116 -7.46 -62.27 -19.68
N ARG A 1117 -6.71 -61.59 -18.80
CA ARG A 1117 -7.16 -60.99 -17.52
C ARG A 1117 -7.07 -59.46 -17.58
N SER A 1118 -7.94 -58.79 -16.82
CA SER A 1118 -7.86 -57.35 -16.56
C SER A 1118 -6.88 -57.04 -15.40
N VAL A 1119 -6.12 -55.95 -15.50
CA VAL A 1119 -5.04 -55.60 -14.57
C VAL A 1119 -5.28 -54.18 -14.01
N GLU A 1120 -5.32 -54.01 -12.68
CA GLU A 1120 -5.42 -52.69 -12.03
C GLU A 1120 -4.06 -51.95 -11.96
N PRO A 1121 -4.03 -50.61 -11.87
CA PRO A 1121 -2.79 -49.83 -11.84
C PRO A 1121 -1.91 -50.18 -10.64
N HIS A 1122 -0.67 -50.58 -10.88
CA HIS A 1122 0.31 -50.91 -9.85
C HIS A 1122 1.65 -50.22 -10.11
N ALA A 1123 2.25 -49.69 -9.05
CA ALA A 1123 3.47 -48.89 -9.11
C ALA A 1123 4.68 -49.78 -9.43
N GLY A 1124 5.32 -49.53 -10.57
CA GLY A 1124 6.63 -50.08 -10.91
C GLY A 1124 7.77 -49.33 -10.20
N GLU A 1125 8.83 -50.07 -9.87
CA GLU A 1125 9.85 -49.80 -8.85
C GLU A 1125 10.84 -48.63 -9.10
N TYR A 1126 10.54 -47.67 -10.00
CA TYR A 1126 11.45 -46.54 -10.27
C TYR A 1126 10.72 -45.18 -10.38
N ASP A 1127 11.00 -44.34 -9.39
CA ASP A 1127 10.46 -43.01 -9.09
C ASP A 1127 10.85 -41.96 -10.15
N CYS A 1128 10.02 -41.78 -11.20
CA CYS A 1128 9.74 -40.53 -11.95
C CYS A 1128 9.15 -40.72 -13.38
N SER A 1129 8.69 -41.92 -13.76
CA SER A 1129 8.01 -42.15 -15.04
C SER A 1129 6.50 -41.91 -14.95
N ASN A 1130 5.91 -41.27 -15.97
CA ASN A 1130 4.45 -41.09 -16.16
C ASN A 1130 3.78 -42.29 -16.85
N THR A 1131 4.56 -43.32 -17.17
CA THR A 1131 4.09 -44.60 -17.72
C THR A 1131 4.82 -45.77 -17.07
N CYS A 1132 4.13 -46.86 -16.73
CA CYS A 1132 4.80 -48.07 -16.25
C CYS A 1132 5.80 -48.55 -17.31
N ALA A 1133 7.09 -48.64 -16.97
CA ALA A 1133 8.15 -49.00 -17.92
C ALA A 1133 7.97 -50.42 -18.52
N THR A 1134 7.17 -51.28 -17.89
CA THR A 1134 6.93 -52.65 -18.34
C THR A 1134 5.74 -52.77 -19.29
N CYS A 1135 4.65 -52.00 -19.10
CA CYS A 1135 3.42 -52.15 -19.89
C CYS A 1135 2.85 -50.88 -20.52
N GLY A 1136 3.47 -49.72 -20.30
CA GLY A 1136 3.08 -48.46 -20.94
C GLY A 1136 1.81 -47.79 -20.38
N ALA A 1137 1.14 -48.40 -19.40
CA ALA A 1137 -0.03 -47.80 -18.76
C ALA A 1137 0.32 -46.48 -18.04
N ALA A 1138 -0.53 -45.47 -18.18
CA ALA A 1138 -0.33 -44.16 -17.57
C ALA A 1138 -0.42 -44.24 -16.03
N ILE A 1139 0.56 -43.68 -15.35
CA ILE A 1139 0.63 -43.57 -13.88
C ILE A 1139 0.95 -42.14 -13.48
N THR A 1140 0.44 -41.67 -12.34
CA THR A 1140 0.75 -40.33 -11.81
C THR A 1140 2.16 -40.33 -11.19
N PRO A 1141 3.15 -39.59 -11.71
CA PRO A 1141 4.52 -39.64 -11.18
C PRO A 1141 4.64 -38.92 -9.83
N ALA A 1142 5.43 -39.50 -8.92
CA ALA A 1142 5.93 -38.79 -7.73
C ALA A 1142 7.08 -37.84 -8.13
N ALA A 1143 7.32 -36.82 -7.31
CA ALA A 1143 8.25 -35.72 -7.59
C ALA A 1143 9.69 -36.21 -7.88
N HIS A 1144 10.36 -35.59 -8.86
CA HIS A 1144 11.74 -35.93 -9.23
C HIS A 1144 12.71 -35.88 -8.04
N THR A 1145 13.42 -36.98 -7.81
CA THR A 1145 14.54 -37.05 -6.88
C THR A 1145 15.86 -36.85 -7.64
N TYR A 1146 16.46 -35.67 -7.55
CA TYR A 1146 17.75 -35.36 -8.18
C TYR A 1146 18.93 -35.72 -7.27
N GLY A 1147 20.05 -36.17 -7.86
CA GLY A 1147 21.32 -36.34 -7.15
C GLY A 1147 21.96 -35.03 -6.70
N ALA A 1148 23.11 -35.12 -6.02
CA ALA A 1148 23.90 -33.95 -5.63
C ALA A 1148 24.35 -33.13 -6.86
N TRP A 1149 24.49 -31.81 -6.70
CA TRP A 1149 25.02 -30.94 -7.74
C TRP A 1149 26.49 -31.27 -8.02
N GLN A 1150 26.83 -31.33 -9.31
CA GLN A 1150 28.17 -31.63 -9.80
C GLN A 1150 28.64 -30.50 -10.72
N GLU A 1151 29.93 -30.19 -10.71
CA GLU A 1151 30.51 -29.18 -11.60
C GLU A 1151 30.24 -29.53 -13.08
N HIS A 1152 29.75 -28.55 -13.84
CA HIS A 1152 29.49 -28.72 -15.26
C HIS A 1152 30.41 -27.86 -16.13
N SER A 1153 30.61 -26.61 -15.75
CA SER A 1153 31.50 -25.63 -16.42
C SER A 1153 31.91 -24.53 -15.43
N ASP A 1154 32.79 -23.62 -15.85
CA ASP A 1154 33.25 -22.48 -15.04
C ASP A 1154 32.10 -21.56 -14.56
N THR A 1155 30.93 -21.60 -15.22
CA THR A 1155 29.77 -20.76 -14.90
C THR A 1155 28.61 -21.52 -14.27
N GLN A 1156 28.54 -22.85 -14.42
CA GLN A 1156 27.37 -23.65 -14.03
C GLN A 1156 27.72 -25.00 -13.39
N HIS A 1157 26.84 -25.45 -12.48
CA HIS A 1157 26.77 -26.84 -12.04
C HIS A 1157 25.52 -27.52 -12.59
N LYS A 1158 25.51 -28.86 -12.57
CA LYS A 1158 24.36 -29.67 -12.99
C LYS A 1158 24.04 -30.76 -11.99
N LYS A 1159 22.77 -31.16 -11.92
CA LYS A 1159 22.36 -32.40 -11.25
C LYS A 1159 21.43 -33.17 -12.17
N ALA A 1160 21.61 -34.47 -12.21
CA ALA A 1160 20.82 -35.37 -13.05
C ALA A 1160 19.88 -36.21 -12.19
N CYS A 1161 18.65 -36.39 -12.67
CA CYS A 1161 17.75 -37.42 -12.21
C CYS A 1161 18.02 -38.72 -12.97
N ILE A 1162 17.65 -39.87 -12.39
CA ILE A 1162 17.89 -41.17 -13.00
C ILE A 1162 17.10 -41.38 -14.31
N CYS A 1163 16.04 -40.61 -14.55
CA CYS A 1163 15.29 -40.61 -15.82
C CYS A 1163 15.96 -39.84 -16.96
N GLY A 1164 17.10 -39.19 -16.72
CA GLY A 1164 17.83 -38.43 -17.73
C GLY A 1164 17.49 -36.95 -17.78
N ASP A 1165 16.57 -36.45 -16.94
CA ASP A 1165 16.38 -35.00 -16.75
C ASP A 1165 17.60 -34.38 -16.06
N VAL A 1166 18.09 -33.27 -16.60
CA VAL A 1166 19.29 -32.58 -16.11
C VAL A 1166 18.96 -31.12 -15.85
N GLN A 1167 19.13 -30.70 -14.60
CA GLN A 1167 19.01 -29.31 -14.22
C GLN A 1167 20.37 -28.63 -14.24
N TYR A 1168 20.40 -27.39 -14.72
CA TYR A 1168 21.55 -26.51 -14.69
C TYR A 1168 21.26 -25.30 -13.81
N ALA A 1169 22.24 -24.88 -13.03
CA ALA A 1169 22.19 -23.63 -12.29
C ALA A 1169 23.58 -23.00 -12.27
N ASN A 1170 23.61 -21.67 -12.17
CA ASN A 1170 24.85 -20.92 -12.08
C ASN A 1170 25.50 -21.15 -10.70
N HIS A 1171 26.83 -21.17 -10.65
CA HIS A 1171 27.53 -21.33 -9.37
C HIS A 1171 27.19 -20.21 -8.39
N ILE A 1172 26.79 -20.60 -7.17
CA ILE A 1172 26.70 -19.69 -6.03
C ILE A 1172 28.03 -19.77 -5.27
N TRP A 1173 28.91 -18.81 -5.56
CA TRP A 1173 30.24 -18.75 -4.97
C TRP A 1173 30.17 -18.22 -3.53
N GLY A 1174 30.69 -19.00 -2.59
CA GLY A 1174 30.76 -18.62 -1.17
C GLY A 1174 31.81 -17.55 -0.87
N GLU A 1175 31.90 -17.16 0.40
CA GLU A 1175 32.89 -16.20 0.88
C GLU A 1175 34.31 -16.65 0.50
N PRO A 1176 35.09 -15.78 -0.16
CA PRO A 1176 36.35 -16.20 -0.73
C PRO A 1176 37.46 -16.34 0.31
N VAL A 1177 38.10 -17.50 0.30
CA VAL A 1177 39.24 -17.81 1.15
C VAL A 1177 40.50 -17.53 0.35
N ILE A 1178 41.44 -16.77 0.91
CA ILE A 1178 42.72 -16.64 0.21
C ILE A 1178 43.44 -17.96 0.39
N SER A 1179 43.97 -18.52 -0.69
CA SER A 1179 44.75 -19.77 -0.69
C SER A 1179 46.27 -19.53 -0.76
N LYS A 1180 46.70 -18.32 -1.16
CA LYS A 1180 48.09 -17.85 -1.13
C LYS A 1180 48.16 -16.32 -0.95
N THR A 1181 48.77 -15.84 0.13
CA THR A 1181 48.91 -14.40 0.39
C THR A 1181 49.89 -13.75 -0.61
N PRO A 1182 49.54 -12.62 -1.27
CA PRO A 1182 50.48 -11.88 -2.11
C PRO A 1182 51.61 -11.26 -1.27
N THR A 1183 52.82 -11.21 -1.82
CA THR A 1183 54.01 -10.54 -1.23
C THR A 1183 54.55 -9.48 -2.19
N VAL A 1184 55.56 -8.71 -1.80
CA VAL A 1184 56.19 -7.72 -2.71
C VAL A 1184 56.83 -8.36 -3.95
N ASP A 1185 57.19 -9.65 -3.86
CA ASP A 1185 57.92 -10.37 -4.91
C ASP A 1185 57.11 -11.48 -5.60
N ALA A 1186 55.92 -11.85 -5.10
CA ALA A 1186 55.08 -12.93 -5.65
C ALA A 1186 53.58 -12.65 -5.55
N THR A 1187 52.82 -13.00 -6.60
CA THR A 1187 51.35 -12.88 -6.63
C THR A 1187 50.70 -13.83 -5.62
N GLY A 1188 49.56 -13.43 -5.08
CA GLY A 1188 48.69 -14.27 -4.26
C GLY A 1188 47.60 -14.95 -5.08
N GLU A 1189 46.79 -15.79 -4.46
CA GLU A 1189 45.69 -16.53 -5.09
C GLU A 1189 44.52 -16.61 -4.11
N LYS A 1190 43.31 -16.33 -4.56
CA LYS A 1190 42.07 -16.38 -3.78
C LYS A 1190 41.10 -17.38 -4.40
N THR A 1191 40.54 -18.27 -3.59
CA THR A 1191 39.66 -19.34 -4.02
C THR A 1191 38.24 -19.14 -3.53
N TYR A 1192 37.28 -19.36 -4.41
CA TYR A 1192 35.84 -19.37 -4.13
C TYR A 1192 35.37 -20.81 -4.26
N ALA A 1193 34.70 -21.35 -3.25
CA ALA A 1193 34.04 -22.65 -3.34
C ALA A 1193 32.55 -22.44 -3.62
N CYS A 1194 32.00 -23.13 -4.62
CA CYS A 1194 30.57 -23.15 -4.83
C CYS A 1194 29.90 -23.88 -3.66
N ALA A 1195 28.89 -23.26 -3.05
CA ALA A 1195 28.20 -23.81 -1.88
C ALA A 1195 27.45 -25.13 -2.17
N ASP A 1196 27.12 -25.38 -3.44
CA ASP A 1196 26.26 -26.49 -3.84
C ASP A 1196 27.00 -27.68 -4.47
N CYS A 1197 28.10 -27.43 -5.21
CA CYS A 1197 28.81 -28.48 -5.97
C CYS A 1197 30.30 -28.60 -5.64
N GLU A 1198 30.79 -27.79 -4.69
CA GLU A 1198 32.20 -27.75 -4.24
C GLU A 1198 33.22 -27.40 -5.33
N ALA A 1199 32.80 -27.02 -6.55
CA ALA A 1199 33.67 -26.47 -7.58
C ALA A 1199 34.47 -25.29 -7.02
N VAL A 1200 35.73 -25.15 -7.45
CA VAL A 1200 36.65 -24.14 -6.92
C VAL A 1200 37.11 -23.21 -8.05
N ARG A 1201 36.75 -21.93 -7.95
CA ARG A 1201 37.27 -20.87 -8.82
C ARG A 1201 38.46 -20.18 -8.14
N THR A 1202 39.57 -20.04 -8.85
CA THR A 1202 40.78 -19.37 -8.33
C THR A 1202 41.05 -18.07 -9.08
N GLU A 1203 41.23 -16.97 -8.33
CA GLU A 1203 41.61 -15.66 -8.85
C GLU A 1203 43.02 -15.28 -8.36
N VAL A 1204 43.88 -14.83 -9.27
CA VAL A 1204 45.26 -14.43 -8.93
C VAL A 1204 45.26 -12.99 -8.38
N LEU A 1205 45.75 -12.78 -7.16
CA LEU A 1205 45.95 -11.48 -6.53
C LEU A 1205 47.33 -10.91 -6.91
N ALA A 1206 47.39 -9.64 -7.32
CA ALA A 1206 48.65 -8.98 -7.68
C ALA A 1206 49.63 -8.86 -6.49
N LYS A 1207 50.94 -8.70 -6.77
CA LYS A 1207 52.01 -8.48 -5.77
C LYS A 1207 51.74 -7.23 -4.92
N LEU A 1208 52.19 -7.23 -3.67
CA LEU A 1208 52.12 -6.04 -2.80
C LEU A 1208 53.15 -4.98 -3.26
N PRO A 1209 52.88 -3.67 -3.13
CA PRO A 1209 53.85 -2.65 -3.51
C PRO A 1209 55.03 -2.58 -2.51
N ALA A 1210 56.25 -2.36 -3.00
CA ALA A 1210 57.43 -2.12 -2.16
C ALA A 1210 57.36 -0.73 -1.49
N SER A 1211 57.59 -0.65 -0.18
CA SER A 1211 57.57 0.62 0.56
C SER A 1211 58.80 1.48 0.22
N SER A 1212 58.60 2.68 -0.33
CA SER A 1212 59.66 3.67 -0.57
C SER A 1212 59.84 4.62 0.62
N THR A 1213 61.04 4.62 1.19
CA THR A 1213 61.63 5.79 1.85
C THR A 1213 62.48 6.58 0.83
N ASP A 1214 62.39 7.90 0.96
CA ASP A 1214 63.33 8.97 0.56
C ASP A 1214 63.33 9.63 -0.83
N ASP A 1215 63.20 10.96 -0.75
CA ASP A 1215 63.91 12.05 -1.42
C ASP A 1215 64.29 12.00 -2.92
N SER A 1216 63.94 13.12 -3.56
CA SER A 1216 64.65 13.84 -4.64
C SER A 1216 64.44 13.45 -6.11
N ASN A 1217 63.72 14.36 -6.79
CA ASN A 1217 64.06 15.07 -8.04
C ASN A 1217 64.18 14.35 -9.41
N ALA A 1218 63.59 15.05 -10.39
CA ALA A 1218 63.91 15.15 -11.82
C ALA A 1218 63.20 14.24 -12.86
N ASP A 1219 62.21 14.88 -13.49
CA ASP A 1219 62.11 15.16 -14.94
C ASP A 1219 61.67 14.08 -15.97
N GLN A 1220 60.71 14.54 -16.79
CA GLN A 1220 60.24 14.11 -18.12
C GLN A 1220 59.28 12.90 -18.29
N GLY A 1221 58.02 13.25 -18.59
CA GLY A 1221 57.41 12.92 -19.89
C GLY A 1221 56.35 11.80 -19.94
N GLY A 1222 55.08 12.20 -20.11
CA GLY A 1222 54.17 11.52 -21.05
C GLY A 1222 53.15 10.50 -20.54
N SER A 1223 51.91 10.99 -20.37
CA SER A 1223 50.59 10.36 -20.62
C SER A 1223 50.03 9.19 -19.79
N ALA A 1224 48.78 9.44 -19.34
CA ALA A 1224 47.58 8.58 -19.28
C ALA A 1224 47.29 7.71 -18.01
N ALA A 1225 46.18 8.10 -17.36
CA ALA A 1225 45.08 7.29 -16.80
C ALA A 1225 45.27 6.41 -15.54
N ASP A 1226 44.62 6.87 -14.46
CA ASP A 1226 43.61 6.19 -13.63
C ASP A 1226 43.88 4.96 -12.72
N VAL A 1227 43.59 5.23 -11.42
CA VAL A 1227 42.69 4.48 -10.50
C VAL A 1227 43.22 3.26 -9.71
N GLN A 1228 43.29 3.52 -8.39
CA GLN A 1228 42.93 2.74 -7.19
C GLN A 1228 43.28 1.24 -7.00
N ASN A 1229 44.13 1.04 -5.97
CA ASN A 1229 43.83 0.42 -4.67
C ASN A 1229 43.28 -1.03 -4.56
N GLN A 1230 44.17 -1.90 -4.07
CA GLN A 1230 44.01 -2.93 -3.03
C GLN A 1230 42.74 -3.81 -2.91
N LYS A 1231 42.97 -5.12 -2.74
CA LYS A 1231 42.77 -5.94 -1.49
C LYS A 1231 42.70 -7.43 -1.90
N GLY A 1232 43.22 -8.44 -1.20
CA GLY A 1232 43.80 -8.58 0.14
C GLY A 1232 43.72 -10.06 0.56
N LEU A 1233 44.45 -10.39 1.65
CA LEU A 1233 44.52 -11.65 2.46
C LEU A 1233 45.25 -12.81 1.74
N GLY A 1234 45.73 -13.95 2.28
CA GLY A 1234 45.80 -14.59 3.61
C GLY A 1234 45.77 -16.14 3.55
N THR A 1235 46.84 -16.91 3.83
CA THR A 1235 46.70 -18.36 4.21
C THR A 1235 47.89 -19.10 4.82
N VAL A 1236 47.50 -20.10 5.63
CA VAL A 1236 48.14 -21.34 6.13
C VAL A 1236 49.28 -21.16 7.17
N ALA A 1237 49.48 -21.98 8.23
CA ALA A 1237 49.05 -23.35 8.49
C ALA A 1237 49.41 -23.88 9.92
N ILE A 1238 48.84 -25.05 10.25
CA ILE A 1238 49.43 -26.22 10.94
C ILE A 1238 49.15 -26.46 12.44
N VAL A 1239 48.79 -27.73 12.64
CA VAL A 1239 48.49 -28.56 13.81
C VAL A 1239 49.76 -29.08 14.50
N ALA A 1240 49.74 -29.25 15.84
CA ALA A 1240 50.07 -30.50 16.59
C ALA A 1240 50.76 -30.29 17.96
N ILE A 1241 50.54 -31.29 18.85
CA ILE A 1241 51.16 -31.59 20.17
C ILE A 1241 50.41 -31.00 21.39
N ALA A 1242 50.09 -31.70 22.50
CA ALA A 1242 49.81 -33.09 22.89
C ALA A 1242 49.55 -33.08 24.43
N VAL A 1243 48.98 -34.17 24.96
CA VAL A 1243 48.91 -34.58 26.40
C VAL A 1243 47.78 -33.90 27.20
N GLY A 1244 46.81 -34.57 27.84
CA GLY A 1244 46.61 -35.98 28.17
C GLY A 1244 45.95 -36.05 29.56
N GLY A 1245 44.93 -36.88 29.76
CA GLY A 1245 44.56 -37.38 31.10
C GLY A 1245 43.10 -37.32 31.53
N ALA A 1246 42.51 -38.53 31.59
CA ALA A 1246 41.56 -39.04 32.59
C ALA A 1246 40.06 -38.71 32.47
N ALA A 1247 39.33 -39.78 32.15
CA ALA A 1247 37.89 -39.96 32.22
C ALA A 1247 37.37 -40.08 33.66
N ILE A 1248 36.12 -39.65 33.90
CA ILE A 1248 35.15 -40.32 34.81
C ILE A 1248 33.76 -40.30 34.17
N VAL A 1249 33.13 -41.46 34.25
CA VAL A 1249 31.82 -41.90 33.75
C VAL A 1249 30.72 -41.68 34.80
N SER A 1250 29.51 -41.32 34.38
CA SER A 1250 28.19 -41.85 34.86
C SER A 1250 27.06 -40.96 34.29
N ALA A 1251 26.18 -41.38 33.38
CA ALA A 1251 25.13 -42.42 33.43
C ALA A 1251 23.80 -41.96 34.10
N GLY A 1252 22.70 -42.15 33.36
CA GLY A 1252 21.28 -42.09 33.80
C GLY A 1252 20.47 -40.98 33.10
N GLY A 1253 19.48 -41.21 32.22
CA GLY A 1253 18.73 -42.41 31.87
C GLY A 1253 17.39 -42.51 32.60
N PHE A 1254 16.29 -42.54 31.82
CA PHE A 1254 14.88 -42.86 32.15
C PHE A 1254 14.03 -41.77 32.85
N ALA A 1255 12.72 -41.59 32.61
CA ALA A 1255 11.73 -42.08 31.64
C ALA A 1255 10.29 -41.77 32.15
N ILE A 1256 9.38 -41.47 31.22
CA ILE A 1256 7.98 -41.96 31.10
C ILE A 1256 6.95 -41.57 32.20
N TYR A 1257 5.80 -41.02 31.77
CA TYR A 1257 4.43 -41.62 31.81
C TYR A 1257 3.40 -40.52 31.45
N TRP A 1258 2.25 -40.71 30.76
CA TRP A 1258 1.68 -41.75 29.87
C TRP A 1258 0.26 -41.26 29.46
N PHE A 1259 -0.12 -41.57 28.21
CA PHE A 1259 -1.45 -41.91 27.66
C PHE A 1259 -2.73 -41.09 27.92
N GLY A 1260 -3.54 -40.97 26.85
CA GLY A 1260 -4.92 -41.47 26.91
C GLY A 1260 -6.05 -40.68 26.25
N ILE A 1261 -6.16 -40.77 24.92
CA ILE A 1261 -7.37 -41.17 24.14
C ILE A 1261 -8.79 -40.68 24.58
N ARG A 1262 -9.43 -40.00 23.60
CA ARG A 1262 -10.87 -39.96 23.18
C ARG A 1262 -11.93 -39.10 23.91
N ARG A 1263 -12.65 -38.37 23.02
CA ARG A 1263 -14.06 -37.92 23.04
C ARG A 1263 -14.39 -36.94 24.17
N LYS A 1264 -15.04 -35.78 23.96
CA LYS A 1264 -16.13 -35.38 23.04
C LYS A 1264 -16.27 -33.85 23.19
N LYS A 1265 -16.83 -33.17 22.17
CA LYS A 1265 -17.73 -31.98 22.22
C LYS A 1265 -17.38 -30.90 23.27
N LYS A 1266 -17.11 -29.65 22.94
CA LYS A 1266 -17.95 -28.67 22.21
C LYS A 1266 -17.18 -27.32 22.26
N SER A 1267 -17.49 -26.46 21.28
CA SER A 1267 -17.07 -25.06 21.07
C SER A 1267 -15.58 -24.82 20.85
#